data_AF-A0A4Y9YJD1-F1
#
_entry.id   AF-A0A4Y9YJD1-F1
#
_cell.length_a   1.000
_cell.length_b   1.000
_cell.length_c   1.000
_cell.angle_alpha   90.00
_cell.angle_beta   90.00
_cell.angle_gamma   90.00
#
_symmetry.space_group_name_H-M   'P 1'
#
loop_
_entity.id
_entity.type
_entity.pdbx_description
1 polymer ?
#
loop_
_entity_poly.entity_id
_entity_poly.type
_entity_poly.pdbx_seq_one_letter_code
_entity_poly.pdbx_strand_id
1 'polypeptide(L)'
;MAWKLWLFSFLFSQFTTSHAAWTPVNASRTLLIGNTPYYISAEPILSLPLAQLPQEVVPFVVFASNTFSITGTSLSSSISSWQKADDVFSDSFLQGALIRHTSGGPAALSSSAIEFFNEKGTELVMLADSVSAFRKSGHIRLSTVGNINLAPGPYILARNAFGTPAVYTPLRLHFDDTQSFFKSVTPLSDGSFSVVSATMDTDSSPYIGVPSRIYSLKQTDPKLPLAGVRVSVKDIYFLKGLRASAGNRHFYTTYPPRNTTGPAVSRLMQLGAHIVGMSKTVQFANGDRATADWIDYHAPFVQRGDGYREPSGSSTGAGAGISALDWLDVAIGSDTGGSIRGPAGANGLYGIRPSVGAISLEDVLPLSDVLDTGGFISRDPKLFSAFGKAWYAESFKSYSSFPRKILLSPDFERISANASTIYDAFFQKLQSFLGATIANFSIPEAWNETSGIETPVDVLLNQTYPILIGWHQSTVVGQPFFNDYAAANQGRKPHVNPGVLTRWDYAQSQGLSAFEAELSHRETFENWTLNHFLTGNSDSCSDNIYLYPQSAGEYASRQTYYSGPPGPPFGFSSGRIAVHARSPDMVVPIGQIPFMSNITGIEEQLPVTVSLVARRGCDFVLLDLCQLSSTGRNLGYWLSITMATGLMSTRRGMEHYLIGGDPYYLTTEPVLSLPHIQLPQEIVPFAVFNANMSSITRTSLSSTIQGWQEVDDVFNDSFLQGALIRHASHGSATLSSSAIDFLNDKGTELVMLADTVSAFRTNGRFTLAAVGDINLPAGPYVLARDAFGTPAVYTPLRLHFDDTQSFFKSVTPLSDGSFSVVSATMDTDSSPYIGVPSRIYSLQQNDPKLPLAGVRVSVKDIYFLKGLRASAGNRHFYTTYPPRNVTGPAVSRLMQLGAQVVGITKTVQFANGDRATADWIDYHAPFVQRGDGYREPSGSSTGAGTSVSALDWLDVSIGSDTGGSIRDPAGVNGLFGIRPSVGAISLEDVVPLSDVLDTGGFISRDPKLFAAFGKAWYADSFKSYASFPRRILLSSDFENVSPNASAIYNAFVQKLQSFLGATITNFSIPEAWNETSGIETPVDVLLNQTYAILIGWHQWNAVGKPFFNDYAAANQGRKPHVNPGVLIRWNYAQSQGPSAFETELSHREAFENWTLKHFLTENRESCSDSIFLYPQSPGEYVSREMYYSSPNGPPFGFSTMHTAVHARLPDLVIPIGQIPFMSNITGIEEQLPVTVSLVARRGCDFVLLDLLNALADAGIVQTVKTGRTAF
;
A
#
# COMPACT_ATOMS: atom_id res chain seq x y z
N MET A 1 -49.48 -23.68 -1.57
CA MET A 1 -50.16 -23.06 -0.41
C MET A 1 -49.46 -21.74 -0.14
N ALA A 2 -49.83 -20.63 -0.79
CA ALA A 2 -50.87 -19.67 -0.37
C ALA A 2 -50.67 -19.24 1.10
N TRP A 3 -50.21 -18.03 1.45
CA TRP A 3 -50.91 -16.71 1.39
C TRP A 3 -49.89 -15.52 1.38
N LYS A 4 -49.87 -14.65 0.35
CA LYS A 4 -50.33 -13.22 0.27
C LYS A 4 -49.67 -12.20 1.26
N LEU A 5 -48.77 -11.31 0.82
CA LEU A 5 -48.95 -9.97 0.17
C LEU A 5 -49.68 -8.91 1.03
N TRP A 6 -49.04 -7.74 1.25
CA TRP A 6 -49.56 -6.40 0.88
C TRP A 6 -48.54 -5.26 1.09
N LEU A 7 -48.49 -4.36 0.09
CA LEU A 7 -47.81 -3.06 0.04
C LEU A 7 -48.44 -2.04 1.00
N PHE A 8 -47.65 -1.06 1.47
CA PHE A 8 -48.05 0.35 1.49
C PHE A 8 -46.83 1.28 1.55
N SER A 9 -46.64 2.05 0.47
CA SER A 9 -45.92 3.32 0.46
C SER A 9 -46.89 4.41 0.92
N PHE A 10 -46.52 5.32 1.83
CA PHE A 10 -47.02 6.70 1.85
C PHE A 10 -46.11 7.62 2.68
N LEU A 11 -45.71 8.73 2.03
CA LEU A 11 -45.06 9.93 2.56
C LEU A 11 -45.99 10.72 3.50
N PHE A 12 -45.42 11.37 4.54
CA PHE A 12 -45.66 12.74 5.05
C PHE A 12 -44.79 12.90 6.31
N SER A 13 -43.61 13.49 6.21
CA SER A 13 -43.25 14.91 6.45
C SER A 13 -43.07 15.32 7.91
N GLN A 14 -41.87 15.84 8.19
CA GLN A 14 -41.54 16.89 9.14
C GLN A 14 -41.74 16.62 10.64
N PHE A 15 -40.69 16.09 11.26
CA PHE A 15 -40.15 16.71 12.47
C PHE A 15 -38.67 17.02 12.25
N THR A 16 -38.38 18.29 11.96
CA THR A 16 -37.05 18.86 12.14
C THR A 16 -36.80 18.98 13.63
N THR A 17 -36.03 18.06 14.19
CA THR A 17 -35.26 18.31 15.41
C THR A 17 -33.80 18.09 15.06
N SER A 18 -33.15 19.15 14.60
CA SER A 18 -31.69 19.24 14.58
C SER A 18 -31.19 19.28 16.02
N HIS A 19 -30.90 18.11 16.56
CA HIS A 19 -29.86 17.97 17.57
C HIS A 19 -28.91 16.94 16.95
N ALA A 20 -27.82 17.43 16.35
CA ALA A 20 -26.69 16.56 16.04
C ALA A 20 -26.25 15.96 17.38
N ALA A 21 -26.61 14.69 17.59
CA ALA A 21 -26.15 13.94 18.75
C ALA A 21 -24.62 13.83 18.63
N TRP A 22 -23.93 14.47 19.56
CA TRP A 22 -22.48 14.60 19.56
C TRP A 22 -21.83 13.22 19.76
N THR A 23 -20.97 12.82 18.81
CA THR A 23 -20.16 11.60 18.90
C THR A 23 -18.81 11.91 19.57
N PRO A 24 -18.40 11.15 20.61
CA PRO A 24 -17.05 11.26 21.18
C PRO A 24 -15.96 11.07 20.13
N VAL A 25 -14.89 11.86 20.24
CA VAL A 25 -13.72 11.74 19.36
C VAL A 25 -12.90 10.51 19.76
N ASN A 26 -13.06 9.41 19.04
CA ASN A 26 -12.22 8.22 19.19
C ASN A 26 -10.96 8.37 18.33
N ALA A 27 -9.77 8.37 18.93
CA ALA A 27 -8.50 8.50 18.22
C ALA A 27 -7.49 7.43 18.63
N SER A 28 -6.97 6.68 17.65
CA SER A 28 -5.77 5.86 17.82
C SER A 28 -4.51 6.72 17.70
N ARG A 29 -3.40 6.25 18.27
CA ARG A 29 -2.14 7.01 18.27
C ARG A 29 -0.94 6.12 18.01
N THR A 30 -0.04 6.61 17.15
CA THR A 30 1.33 6.11 17.06
C THR A 30 2.25 6.96 17.93
N LEU A 31 3.03 6.28 18.77
CA LEU A 31 3.89 6.86 19.80
C LEU A 31 5.31 6.33 19.66
N LEU A 32 6.30 7.20 19.76
CA LEU A 32 7.69 6.79 19.96
C LEU A 32 7.97 6.68 21.46
N ILE A 33 8.25 5.46 21.94
CA ILE A 33 8.69 5.21 23.31
C ILE A 33 10.17 4.84 23.25
N GLY A 34 11.03 5.76 23.69
CA GLY A 34 12.44 5.75 23.29
C GLY A 34 12.55 6.02 21.79
N ASN A 35 13.14 5.07 21.04
CA ASN A 35 13.25 5.12 19.57
C ASN A 35 12.39 4.05 18.88
N THR A 36 11.47 3.41 19.60
CA THR A 36 10.64 2.33 19.07
C THR A 36 9.21 2.81 18.87
N PRO A 37 8.62 2.60 17.68
CA PRO A 37 7.23 2.98 17.42
C PRO A 37 6.26 1.97 18.01
N TYR A 38 5.21 2.48 18.66
CA TYR A 38 4.09 1.73 19.21
C TYR A 38 2.77 2.34 18.77
N TYR A 39 1.77 1.50 18.56
CA TYR A 39 0.39 1.89 18.35
C TYR A 39 -0.44 1.64 19.61
N ILE A 40 -1.35 2.56 19.93
CA ILE A 40 -2.43 2.35 20.88
C ILE A 40 -3.78 2.54 20.19
N SER A 41 -4.69 1.60 20.43
CA SER A 41 -6.08 1.68 19.98
C SER A 41 -6.82 2.83 20.67
N ALA A 42 -7.89 3.31 20.05
CA ALA A 42 -8.79 4.30 20.64
C ALA A 42 -9.49 3.76 21.90
N GLU A 43 -9.71 2.45 21.99
CA GLU A 43 -10.38 1.81 23.12
C GLU A 43 -9.41 1.56 24.29
N PRO A 44 -9.60 2.20 25.47
CA PRO A 44 -8.82 1.88 26.66
C PRO A 44 -9.26 0.54 27.27
N ILE A 45 -8.33 -0.13 27.95
CA ILE A 45 -8.61 -1.32 28.77
C ILE A 45 -9.50 -0.96 29.96
N LEU A 46 -9.19 0.15 30.62
CA LEU A 46 -9.93 0.69 31.76
C LEU A 46 -9.61 2.17 32.00
N SER A 47 -10.48 2.86 32.72
CA SER A 47 -10.24 4.24 33.19
C SER A 47 -9.72 4.28 34.64
N LEU A 48 -8.85 5.24 34.92
CA LEU A 48 -8.25 5.53 36.23
C LEU A 48 -8.57 6.97 36.67
N PRO A 49 -9.82 7.26 37.07
CA PRO A 49 -10.25 8.63 37.38
C PRO A 49 -9.49 9.29 38.55
N LEU A 50 -8.85 8.50 39.42
CA LEU A 50 -8.10 8.97 40.58
C LEU A 50 -6.61 9.23 40.30
N ALA A 51 -6.10 8.94 39.09
CA ALA A 51 -4.68 9.09 38.77
C ALA A 51 -4.35 10.50 38.27
N GLN A 52 -3.46 11.22 38.98
CA GLN A 52 -2.82 12.42 38.43
C GLN A 52 -1.66 12.02 37.53
N LEU A 53 -1.71 12.43 36.26
CA LEU A 53 -0.64 12.14 35.31
C LEU A 53 0.50 13.15 35.44
N PRO A 54 1.76 12.70 35.55
CA PRO A 54 2.92 13.59 35.48
C PRO A 54 3.11 14.19 34.08
N GLN A 55 2.68 13.48 33.03
CA GLN A 55 2.80 13.86 31.62
C GLN A 55 1.56 13.38 30.85
N GLU A 56 1.37 13.80 29.60
CA GLU A 56 0.20 13.37 28.81
C GLU A 56 0.17 11.84 28.57
N VAL A 57 1.34 11.25 28.37
CA VAL A 57 1.55 9.82 28.11
C VAL A 57 2.61 9.33 29.10
N VAL A 58 2.30 8.26 29.82
CA VAL A 58 3.23 7.59 30.74
C VAL A 58 3.30 6.11 30.37
N PRO A 59 4.36 5.67 29.66
CA PRO A 59 4.72 4.26 29.58
C PRO A 59 4.97 3.71 30.99
N PHE A 60 4.30 2.63 31.36
CA PHE A 60 4.45 2.03 32.68
C PHE A 60 4.43 0.51 32.63
N VAL A 61 4.91 -0.11 33.70
CA VAL A 61 4.98 -1.58 33.83
C VAL A 61 4.10 -2.08 34.96
N VAL A 62 3.31 -3.12 34.73
CA VAL A 62 2.58 -3.83 35.79
C VAL A 62 3.43 -4.99 36.32
N PHE A 63 3.75 -4.97 37.61
CA PHE A 63 4.36 -6.08 38.32
C PHE A 63 3.32 -6.79 39.19
N ALA A 64 3.25 -8.12 39.06
CA ALA A 64 2.49 -8.97 39.95
C ALA A 64 3.43 -9.86 40.77
N SER A 65 3.40 -9.67 42.09
CA SER A 65 4.16 -10.46 43.04
C SER A 65 3.24 -11.35 43.88
N ASN A 66 3.71 -12.56 44.19
CA ASN A 66 3.10 -13.44 45.19
C ASN A 66 3.88 -13.42 46.53
N THR A 67 4.88 -12.56 46.65
CA THR A 67 5.66 -12.38 47.88
C THR A 67 5.15 -11.19 48.69
N PHE A 68 5.10 -11.36 50.02
CA PHE A 68 4.71 -10.31 50.95
C PHE A 68 5.74 -9.15 51.05
N SER A 69 6.98 -9.38 50.60
CA SER A 69 8.04 -8.37 50.49
C SER A 69 8.51 -8.29 49.05
N ILE A 70 8.34 -7.14 48.42
CA ILE A 70 8.70 -6.87 47.02
C ILE A 70 10.02 -6.11 47.02
N THR A 71 11.07 -6.71 46.45
CA THR A 71 12.45 -6.19 46.50
C THR A 71 12.98 -5.81 45.13
N GLY A 72 14.00 -4.92 45.07
CA GLY A 72 14.67 -4.57 43.82
C GLY A 72 15.19 -5.78 43.05
N THR A 73 15.70 -6.80 43.75
CA THR A 73 16.14 -8.07 43.13
C THR A 73 14.99 -8.81 42.46
N SER A 74 13.80 -8.86 43.08
CA SER A 74 12.63 -9.53 42.50
C SER A 74 12.09 -8.81 41.26
N LEU A 75 12.14 -7.47 41.26
CA LEU A 75 11.77 -6.63 40.11
C LEU A 75 12.76 -6.80 38.96
N SER A 76 14.07 -6.67 39.23
CA SER A 76 15.14 -6.86 38.26
C SER A 76 15.11 -8.27 37.62
N SER A 77 14.80 -9.29 38.42
CA SER A 77 14.66 -10.66 37.92
C SER A 77 13.46 -10.80 36.96
N SER A 78 12.35 -10.12 37.25
CA SER A 78 11.17 -10.11 36.37
C SER A 78 11.49 -9.45 35.02
N ILE A 79 12.14 -8.28 35.05
CA ILE A 79 12.58 -7.55 33.86
C ILE A 79 13.54 -8.38 33.01
N SER A 80 14.55 -8.98 33.64
CA SER A 80 15.51 -9.86 32.95
C SER A 80 14.83 -11.07 32.29
N SER A 81 13.76 -11.60 32.88
CA SER A 81 12.97 -12.68 32.28
C SER A 81 12.15 -12.18 31.08
N TRP A 82 11.57 -10.99 31.18
CA TRP A 82 10.73 -10.41 30.13
C TRP A 82 11.52 -10.01 28.90
N GLN A 83 12.66 -9.35 29.06
CA GLN A 83 13.55 -8.97 27.95
C GLN A 83 14.05 -10.18 27.13
N LYS A 84 14.05 -11.38 27.72
CA LYS A 84 14.42 -12.62 27.01
C LYS A 84 13.26 -13.25 26.25
N ALA A 85 12.03 -12.98 26.65
CA ALA A 85 10.84 -13.67 26.17
C ALA A 85 9.92 -12.79 25.32
N ASP A 86 10.20 -11.49 25.24
CA ASP A 86 9.36 -10.51 24.58
C ASP A 86 10.19 -9.50 23.78
N ASP A 87 9.69 -9.18 22.60
CA ASP A 87 10.21 -8.19 21.67
C ASP A 87 9.42 -6.87 21.73
N VAL A 88 8.38 -6.75 22.56
CA VAL A 88 7.61 -5.51 22.70
C VAL A 88 8.10 -4.68 23.89
N PHE A 89 8.45 -5.32 25.00
CA PHE A 89 8.92 -4.64 26.20
C PHE A 89 10.34 -4.07 26.07
N SER A 90 10.56 -2.89 26.64
CA SER A 90 11.88 -2.28 26.85
C SER A 90 11.92 -1.49 28.15
N ASP A 91 13.13 -1.15 28.63
CA ASP A 91 13.31 -0.36 29.86
C ASP A 91 12.66 1.03 29.77
N SER A 92 12.37 1.54 28.56
CA SER A 92 11.64 2.79 28.36
C SER A 92 10.21 2.78 28.93
N PHE A 93 9.64 1.59 29.22
CA PHE A 93 8.36 1.48 29.92
C PHE A 93 8.47 1.71 31.43
N LEU A 94 9.66 1.81 32.01
CA LEU A 94 9.84 1.99 33.45
C LEU A 94 9.68 3.44 33.93
N GLN A 95 9.16 4.35 33.09
CA GLN A 95 8.79 5.69 33.52
C GLN A 95 7.70 5.66 34.59
N GLY A 96 6.80 4.67 34.54
CA GLY A 96 5.87 4.34 35.62
C GLY A 96 5.91 2.86 36.02
N ALA A 97 5.38 2.54 37.19
CA ALA A 97 5.13 1.16 37.60
C ALA A 97 3.79 1.03 38.34
N LEU A 98 3.09 -0.10 38.16
CA LEU A 98 1.95 -0.51 38.96
C LEU A 98 2.29 -1.81 39.69
N ILE A 99 2.16 -1.82 41.01
CA ILE A 99 2.52 -2.96 41.84
C ILE A 99 1.26 -3.59 42.44
N ARG A 100 1.08 -4.89 42.22
CA ARG A 100 -0.01 -5.68 42.80
C ARG A 100 0.49 -6.96 43.48
N HIS A 101 -0.26 -7.40 44.48
CA HIS A 101 -0.01 -8.64 45.22
C HIS A 101 -1.08 -9.68 44.89
N THR A 102 -0.70 -10.93 44.63
CA THR A 102 -1.62 -11.97 44.10
C THR A 102 -1.95 -13.11 45.06
N SER A 103 -1.33 -13.20 46.24
CA SER A 103 -1.45 -14.35 47.17
C SER A 103 -2.39 -14.14 48.37
N GLY A 104 -3.14 -13.04 48.41
CA GLY A 104 -4.08 -12.71 49.49
C GLY A 104 -3.38 -12.13 50.74
N GLY A 105 -3.82 -10.95 51.18
CA GLY A 105 -3.18 -10.18 52.27
C GLY A 105 -2.27 -9.04 51.78
N PRO A 106 -1.87 -8.10 52.65
CA PRO A 106 -1.07 -6.92 52.27
C PRO A 106 0.40 -7.28 52.06
N ALA A 107 1.01 -6.77 50.99
CA ALA A 107 2.44 -6.80 50.74
C ALA A 107 3.08 -5.42 50.98
N ALA A 108 4.40 -5.40 51.14
CA ALA A 108 5.17 -4.17 51.30
C ALA A 108 6.28 -4.05 50.25
N LEU A 109 6.44 -2.84 49.70
CA LEU A 109 7.62 -2.46 48.92
C LEU A 109 8.81 -2.20 49.85
N SER A 110 9.93 -2.89 49.61
CA SER A 110 11.17 -2.69 50.38
C SER A 110 11.89 -1.40 49.97
N SER A 111 12.86 -0.96 50.79
CA SER A 111 13.77 0.15 50.43
C SER A 111 14.55 -0.15 49.15
N SER A 112 15.01 -1.38 48.96
CA SER A 112 15.72 -1.79 47.74
C SER A 112 14.84 -1.78 46.48
N ALA A 113 13.51 -1.91 46.60
CA ALA A 113 12.61 -1.71 45.47
C ALA A 113 12.47 -0.21 45.12
N ILE A 114 12.45 0.67 46.11
CA ILE A 114 12.47 2.12 45.89
C ILE A 114 13.80 2.56 45.26
N GLU A 115 14.93 2.02 45.70
CA GLU A 115 16.25 2.24 45.08
C GLU A 115 16.24 1.81 43.61
N PHE A 116 15.73 0.61 43.30
CA PHE A 116 15.58 0.13 41.92
C PHE A 116 14.78 1.10 41.04
N PHE A 117 13.64 1.63 41.51
CA PHE A 117 12.86 2.59 40.74
C PHE A 117 13.58 3.94 40.54
N ASN A 118 14.32 4.42 41.54
CA ASN A 118 15.13 5.62 41.39
C ASN A 118 16.27 5.41 40.36
N GLU A 119 16.94 4.26 40.39
CA GLU A 119 18.00 3.90 39.42
C GLU A 119 17.47 3.84 37.99
N LYS A 120 16.21 3.42 37.81
CA LYS A 120 15.54 3.34 36.51
C LYS A 120 14.86 4.65 36.07
N GLY A 121 14.94 5.70 36.89
CA GLY A 121 14.32 7.00 36.59
C GLY A 121 12.79 6.96 36.60
N THR A 122 12.17 6.04 37.34
CA THR A 122 10.71 5.95 37.45
C THR A 122 10.14 7.18 38.16
N GLU A 123 9.13 7.81 37.56
CA GLU A 123 8.51 9.04 38.07
C GLU A 123 7.24 8.76 38.87
N LEU A 124 6.51 7.69 38.52
CA LEU A 124 5.21 7.34 39.11
C LEU A 124 5.16 5.86 39.51
N VAL A 125 4.85 5.59 40.79
CA VAL A 125 4.59 4.24 41.28
C VAL A 125 3.15 4.17 41.82
N MET A 126 2.32 3.38 41.15
CA MET A 126 0.93 3.09 41.48
C MET A 126 0.84 1.81 42.31
N LEU A 127 0.14 1.85 43.43
CA LEU A 127 -0.05 0.72 44.34
C LEU A 127 -1.50 0.26 44.29
N ALA A 128 -1.71 -1.04 44.09
CA ALA A 128 -3.01 -1.65 44.38
C ALA A 128 -3.25 -1.66 45.90
N ASP A 129 -4.52 -1.73 46.34
CA ASP A 129 -4.89 -1.72 47.77
C ASP A 129 -4.21 -2.83 48.59
N SER A 130 -3.78 -3.90 47.92
CA SER A 130 -3.03 -5.01 48.52
C SER A 130 -1.56 -4.70 48.78
N VAL A 131 -1.06 -3.49 48.49
CA VAL A 131 0.36 -3.14 48.59
C VAL A 131 0.56 -1.82 49.33
N SER A 132 1.48 -1.82 50.29
CA SER A 132 1.91 -0.65 51.05
C SER A 132 3.38 -0.30 50.76
N ALA A 133 3.79 0.96 50.96
CA ALA A 133 5.17 1.42 50.75
C ALA A 133 5.69 2.25 51.93
N PHE A 134 7.01 2.19 52.16
CA PHE A 134 7.70 2.99 53.18
C PHE A 134 7.81 4.47 52.76
N ARG A 135 7.56 5.41 53.70
CA ARG A 135 7.39 6.87 53.46
C ARG A 135 8.64 7.67 53.00
N LYS A 136 9.78 7.06 52.70
CA LYS A 136 10.93 7.80 52.15
C LYS A 136 10.92 7.71 50.62
N SER A 137 10.18 8.61 49.97
CA SER A 137 10.26 8.81 48.52
C SER A 137 11.27 9.90 48.21
N GLY A 138 12.22 9.64 47.31
CA GLY A 138 13.02 10.67 46.66
C GLY A 138 12.14 11.49 45.70
N HIS A 139 12.42 11.42 44.39
CA HIS A 139 11.63 12.11 43.35
C HIS A 139 10.39 11.32 42.86
N ILE A 140 10.18 10.09 43.34
CA ILE A 140 9.07 9.20 42.93
C ILE A 140 7.74 9.66 43.53
N ARG A 141 6.70 9.80 42.70
CA ARG A 141 5.31 10.00 43.15
C ARG A 141 4.65 8.66 43.44
N LEU A 142 4.16 8.45 44.67
CA LEU A 142 3.40 7.27 45.06
C LEU A 142 1.90 7.57 45.03
N SER A 143 1.11 6.73 44.37
CA SER A 143 -0.36 6.85 44.32
C SER A 143 -1.03 5.51 44.56
N THR A 144 -2.13 5.49 45.30
CA THR A 144 -2.96 4.29 45.49
C THR A 144 -4.12 4.35 44.50
N VAL A 145 -4.31 3.27 43.74
CA VAL A 145 -5.20 3.26 42.57
C VAL A 145 -6.36 2.27 42.69
N GLY A 146 -6.57 1.72 43.89
CA GLY A 146 -7.64 0.76 44.15
C GLY A 146 -7.29 -0.67 43.74
N ASN A 147 -8.30 -1.55 43.74
CA ASN A 147 -8.16 -2.92 43.29
C ASN A 147 -8.20 -3.02 41.75
N ILE A 148 -7.02 -2.99 41.11
CA ILE A 148 -6.86 -3.11 39.66
C ILE A 148 -6.29 -4.50 39.32
N ASN A 149 -6.97 -5.21 38.40
CA ASN A 149 -6.55 -6.53 37.94
C ASN A 149 -6.01 -6.49 36.50
N LEU A 150 -4.82 -5.94 36.31
CA LEU A 150 -4.10 -5.97 35.03
C LEU A 150 -3.07 -7.10 34.98
N ALA A 151 -2.94 -7.79 33.84
CA ALA A 151 -1.89 -8.79 33.64
C ALA A 151 -0.49 -8.14 33.78
N PRO A 152 0.55 -8.87 34.23
CA PRO A 152 1.90 -8.33 34.21
C PRO A 152 2.32 -7.96 32.78
N GLY A 153 3.08 -6.88 32.61
CA GLY A 153 3.54 -6.45 31.29
C GLY A 153 3.62 -4.93 31.10
N PRO A 154 3.99 -4.47 29.90
CA PRO A 154 4.04 -3.06 29.53
C PRO A 154 2.64 -2.49 29.32
N TYR A 155 2.40 -1.25 29.69
CA TYR A 155 1.16 -0.53 29.44
C TYR A 155 1.44 0.94 29.18
N ILE A 156 0.45 1.65 28.64
CA ILE A 156 0.50 3.09 28.48
C ILE A 156 -0.65 3.70 29.27
N LEU A 157 -0.34 4.71 30.08
CA LEU A 157 -1.32 5.52 30.77
C LEU A 157 -1.44 6.87 30.03
N ALA A 158 -2.61 7.13 29.45
CA ALA A 158 -2.90 8.35 28.68
C ALA A 158 -4.35 8.79 28.90
N ARG A 159 -4.74 9.98 28.45
CA ARG A 159 -6.15 10.42 28.53
C ARG A 159 -6.98 9.82 27.40
N ASN A 160 -8.19 9.37 27.71
CA ASN A 160 -9.18 8.93 26.73
C ASN A 160 -9.89 10.13 26.05
N ALA A 161 -10.81 9.82 25.14
CA ALA A 161 -11.65 10.79 24.41
C ALA A 161 -12.37 11.82 25.29
N PHE A 162 -12.62 11.48 26.56
CA PHE A 162 -13.29 12.33 27.55
C PHE A 162 -12.30 13.05 28.48
N GLY A 163 -11.00 13.02 28.19
CA GLY A 163 -9.95 13.63 29.00
C GLY A 163 -9.62 12.86 30.30
N THR A 164 -10.24 11.70 30.53
CA THR A 164 -10.04 10.89 31.75
C THR A 164 -8.81 10.00 31.58
N PRO A 165 -7.88 9.93 32.55
CA PRO A 165 -6.76 8.98 32.51
C PRO A 165 -7.25 7.54 32.33
N ALA A 166 -6.60 6.80 31.44
CA ALA A 166 -6.98 5.47 31.04
C ALA A 166 -5.76 4.64 30.62
N VAL A 167 -5.87 3.32 30.76
CA VAL A 167 -4.79 2.37 30.48
C VAL A 167 -4.99 1.73 29.11
N TYR A 168 -3.91 1.65 28.34
CA TYR A 168 -3.89 1.10 26.98
C TYR A 168 -2.84 -0.01 26.86
N THR A 169 -3.13 -0.99 26.01
CA THR A 169 -2.18 -2.01 25.59
C THR A 169 -1.35 -1.48 24.43
N PRO A 170 -0.02 -1.36 24.56
CA PRO A 170 0.84 -1.02 23.43
C PRO A 170 0.95 -2.19 22.44
N LEU A 171 0.88 -1.87 21.15
CA LEU A 171 1.29 -2.75 20.06
C LEU A 171 2.61 -2.22 19.49
N ARG A 172 3.71 -2.98 19.52
CA ARG A 172 4.95 -2.57 18.86
C ARG A 172 4.73 -2.60 17.35
N LEU A 173 5.13 -1.55 16.64
CA LEU A 173 5.03 -1.48 15.19
C LEU A 173 6.28 -2.09 14.55
N HIS A 174 6.09 -3.17 13.79
CA HIS A 174 7.14 -3.84 13.02
C HIS A 174 6.97 -3.59 11.54
N PHE A 175 8.06 -3.27 10.86
CA PHE A 175 8.05 -3.03 9.42
C PHE A 175 7.97 -4.36 8.66
N ASP A 176 6.99 -4.51 7.76
CA ASP A 176 6.85 -5.68 6.88
C ASP A 176 7.45 -5.38 5.50
N ASP A 177 8.77 -5.45 5.41
CA ASP A 177 9.51 -5.23 4.16
C ASP A 177 9.25 -6.31 3.08
N THR A 178 8.50 -7.37 3.41
CA THR A 178 8.09 -8.39 2.44
C THR A 178 6.75 -8.07 1.77
N GLN A 179 6.03 -7.07 2.29
CA GLN A 179 4.64 -6.79 1.94
C GLN A 179 3.77 -8.06 1.97
N SER A 180 3.99 -8.91 2.97
CA SER A 180 3.27 -10.16 3.20
C SER A 180 1.85 -9.94 3.73
N PHE A 181 1.62 -8.83 4.43
CA PHE A 181 0.32 -8.46 4.94
C PHE A 181 -0.48 -7.63 3.94
N PHE A 182 -1.78 -7.92 3.85
CA PHE A 182 -2.77 -7.02 3.27
C PHE A 182 -3.11 -5.91 4.26
N LYS A 183 -3.28 -6.26 5.55
CA LYS A 183 -3.59 -5.34 6.65
C LYS A 183 -3.04 -5.82 7.99
N SER A 184 -2.65 -4.88 8.85
CA SER A 184 -2.47 -5.15 10.28
C SER A 184 -3.78 -4.92 11.03
N VAL A 185 -4.11 -5.78 11.98
CA VAL A 185 -5.38 -5.72 12.72
C VAL A 185 -5.16 -5.96 14.21
N THR A 186 -6.08 -5.46 15.02
CA THR A 186 -6.14 -5.74 16.46
C THR A 186 -7.58 -6.03 16.87
N PRO A 187 -7.84 -7.01 17.75
CA PRO A 187 -9.19 -7.31 18.22
C PRO A 187 -9.68 -6.23 19.21
N LEU A 188 -10.97 -5.93 19.14
CA LEU A 188 -11.70 -5.03 20.06
C LEU A 188 -12.45 -5.84 21.14
N SER A 189 -12.92 -5.16 22.19
CA SER A 189 -13.58 -5.81 23.32
C SER A 189 -14.88 -6.54 22.95
N ASP A 190 -15.56 -6.12 21.87
CA ASP A 190 -16.79 -6.73 21.36
C ASP A 190 -16.54 -7.94 20.43
N GLY A 191 -15.28 -8.35 20.27
CA GLY A 191 -14.84 -9.43 19.39
C GLY A 191 -14.76 -9.07 17.91
N SER A 192 -14.99 -7.81 17.53
CA SER A 192 -14.66 -7.29 16.20
C SER A 192 -13.18 -6.94 16.09
N PHE A 193 -12.74 -6.54 14.91
CA PHE A 193 -11.37 -6.13 14.62
C PHE A 193 -11.34 -4.71 14.08
N SER A 194 -10.29 -3.98 14.44
CA SER A 194 -9.93 -2.70 13.81
C SER A 194 -8.59 -2.80 13.11
N VAL A 195 -8.40 -1.99 12.07
CA VAL A 195 -7.10 -1.85 11.40
C VAL A 195 -6.14 -1.14 12.34
N VAL A 196 -4.93 -1.68 12.48
CA VAL A 196 -3.81 -0.93 13.07
C VAL A 196 -3.35 0.05 12.01
N SER A 197 -3.90 1.25 12.09
CA SER A 197 -3.43 2.36 11.30
C SER A 197 -2.04 2.72 11.82
N ALA A 198 -1.01 2.69 10.97
CA ALA A 198 0.32 3.18 11.33
C ALA A 198 1.12 3.33 10.04
N THR A 199 1.47 4.56 9.68
CA THR A 199 2.24 4.85 8.48
C THR A 199 3.47 5.66 8.85
N MET A 200 4.65 5.21 8.46
CA MET A 200 5.89 5.99 8.62
C MET A 200 6.57 6.15 7.26
N ASP A 201 7.69 6.89 7.23
CA ASP A 201 8.50 7.09 6.02
C ASP A 201 9.07 5.77 5.49
N THR A 202 8.31 5.08 4.66
CA THR A 202 8.57 3.72 4.14
C THR A 202 8.45 3.64 2.62
N ASP A 203 8.85 2.52 2.05
CA ASP A 203 8.71 2.22 0.61
C ASP A 203 7.28 1.78 0.24
N SER A 204 6.25 2.32 0.89
CA SER A 204 4.84 1.87 0.87
C SER A 204 4.53 0.53 1.57
N SER A 205 5.53 -0.15 2.14
CA SER A 205 5.30 -1.36 2.92
C SER A 205 4.68 -1.07 4.31
N PRO A 206 3.75 -1.91 4.81
CA PRO A 206 2.99 -1.61 6.01
C PRO A 206 3.80 -1.83 7.31
N TYR A 207 3.35 -1.20 8.39
CA TYR A 207 3.71 -1.62 9.75
C TYR A 207 2.65 -2.54 10.34
N ILE A 208 3.11 -3.55 11.07
CA ILE A 208 2.25 -4.49 11.79
C ILE A 208 2.31 -4.20 13.28
N GLY A 209 1.14 -3.98 13.90
CA GLY A 209 0.99 -3.85 15.34
C GLY A 209 1.06 -5.20 16.04
N VAL A 210 2.03 -5.38 16.92
CA VAL A 210 2.33 -6.65 17.58
C VAL A 210 2.21 -6.53 19.11
N PRO A 211 1.37 -7.33 19.78
CA PRO A 211 1.19 -7.27 21.23
C PRO A 211 2.32 -7.98 21.99
N SER A 212 2.57 -7.56 23.24
CA SER A 212 3.56 -8.20 24.11
C SER A 212 3.18 -9.64 24.48
N ARG A 213 4.16 -10.55 24.46
CA ARG A 213 4.03 -11.93 24.94
C ARG A 213 3.93 -12.01 26.47
N ILE A 214 4.33 -10.96 27.19
CA ILE A 214 4.40 -10.95 28.66
C ILE A 214 3.04 -11.20 29.31
N TYR A 215 1.96 -10.70 28.68
CA TYR A 215 0.60 -10.92 29.17
C TYR A 215 0.25 -12.41 29.31
N SER A 216 0.94 -13.28 28.58
CA SER A 216 0.72 -14.72 28.53
C SER A 216 1.76 -15.54 29.32
N LEU A 217 2.90 -14.97 29.74
CA LEU A 217 4.05 -15.72 30.32
C LEU A 217 3.75 -16.46 31.64
N LYS A 218 2.70 -16.07 32.36
CA LYS A 218 2.27 -16.73 33.61
C LYS A 218 0.91 -17.43 33.48
N GLN A 219 0.36 -17.50 32.28
CA GLN A 219 -0.88 -18.21 32.01
C GLN A 219 -0.58 -19.70 31.90
N THR A 220 -0.73 -20.43 33.00
CA THR A 220 -0.70 -21.91 33.00
C THR A 220 -2.10 -22.49 32.84
N ASP A 221 -3.01 -21.75 32.21
CA ASP A 221 -4.37 -22.22 31.96
C ASP A 221 -4.33 -23.23 30.80
N PRO A 222 -4.60 -24.53 31.04
CA PRO A 222 -4.61 -25.53 29.98
C PRO A 222 -5.68 -25.26 28.91
N LYS A 223 -6.65 -24.36 29.15
CA LYS A 223 -7.64 -23.93 28.17
C LYS A 223 -7.09 -22.95 27.13
N LEU A 224 -5.93 -22.34 27.39
CA LEU A 224 -5.29 -21.35 26.50
C LEU A 224 -3.93 -21.85 25.99
N PRO A 225 -3.86 -22.99 25.30
CA PRO A 225 -2.59 -23.59 24.89
C PRO A 225 -1.82 -22.77 23.84
N LEU A 226 -2.45 -21.76 23.24
CA LEU A 226 -1.84 -20.85 22.27
C LEU A 226 -1.63 -19.43 22.83
N ALA A 227 -1.71 -19.25 24.15
CA ALA A 227 -1.44 -17.97 24.79
C ALA A 227 -0.07 -17.40 24.36
N GLY A 228 -0.06 -16.20 23.80
CA GLY A 228 1.15 -15.51 23.34
C GLY A 228 1.62 -15.90 21.93
N VAL A 229 0.96 -16.85 21.26
CA VAL A 229 1.21 -17.19 19.84
C VAL A 229 0.60 -16.12 18.95
N ARG A 230 1.40 -15.52 18.07
CA ARG A 230 0.97 -14.49 17.12
C ARG A 230 0.68 -15.12 15.76
N VAL A 231 -0.51 -14.85 15.22
CA VAL A 231 -1.04 -15.50 14.03
C VAL A 231 -1.46 -14.50 12.97
N SER A 232 -1.00 -14.70 11.72
CA SER A 232 -1.58 -14.03 10.56
C SER A 232 -2.61 -14.92 9.87
N VAL A 233 -3.62 -14.30 9.28
CA VAL A 233 -4.78 -14.98 8.70
C VAL A 233 -4.92 -14.60 7.24
N LYS A 234 -4.96 -15.57 6.32
CA LYS A 234 -5.14 -15.27 4.89
C LYS A 234 -6.41 -14.46 4.63
N ASP A 235 -6.34 -13.49 3.69
CA ASP A 235 -7.46 -12.61 3.30
C ASP A 235 -8.57 -13.30 2.47
N ILE A 236 -9.03 -14.43 2.98
CA ILE A 236 -10.26 -15.14 2.59
C ILE A 236 -11.06 -15.59 3.82
N TYR A 237 -10.46 -15.55 5.01
CA TYR A 237 -11.13 -15.79 6.29
C TYR A 237 -11.79 -14.50 6.75
N PHE A 238 -13.09 -14.53 6.99
CA PHE A 238 -13.83 -13.34 7.38
C PHE A 238 -13.64 -13.02 8.86
N LEU A 239 -13.33 -11.75 9.14
CA LEU A 239 -13.13 -11.19 10.47
C LEU A 239 -14.21 -10.14 10.75
N LYS A 240 -14.89 -10.25 11.90
CA LYS A 240 -15.95 -9.31 12.29
C LYS A 240 -15.42 -7.87 12.31
N GLY A 241 -16.13 -6.95 11.69
CA GLY A 241 -15.80 -5.53 11.64
C GLY A 241 -14.93 -5.10 10.44
N LEU A 242 -14.42 -6.04 9.64
CA LEU A 242 -13.54 -5.75 8.50
C LEU A 242 -14.11 -6.22 7.16
N ARG A 243 -13.73 -5.55 6.08
CA ARG A 243 -13.91 -6.04 4.70
C ARG A 243 -12.80 -7.03 4.33
N ALA A 244 -13.15 -8.06 3.56
CA ALA A 244 -12.19 -8.97 2.93
C ALA A 244 -12.02 -8.61 1.45
N SER A 245 -10.80 -8.72 0.90
CA SER A 245 -10.60 -8.47 -0.54
C SER A 245 -10.65 -9.75 -1.37
N ALA A 246 -10.28 -10.90 -0.81
CA ALA A 246 -10.06 -12.12 -1.56
C ALA A 246 -9.09 -11.91 -2.76
N GLY A 247 -8.15 -10.98 -2.65
CA GLY A 247 -7.22 -10.60 -3.71
C GLY A 247 -7.83 -9.74 -4.83
N ASN A 248 -9.09 -9.30 -4.72
CA ASN A 248 -9.80 -8.53 -5.75
C ASN A 248 -10.36 -7.18 -5.22
N ARG A 249 -10.06 -6.08 -5.93
CA ARG A 249 -10.44 -4.73 -5.50
C ARG A 249 -11.94 -4.47 -5.60
N HIS A 250 -12.59 -5.01 -6.62
CA HIS A 250 -14.04 -4.87 -6.77
C HIS A 250 -14.81 -5.73 -5.76
N PHE A 251 -14.27 -6.89 -5.37
CA PHE A 251 -14.84 -7.68 -4.28
C PHE A 251 -14.79 -6.90 -2.96
N TYR A 252 -13.65 -6.26 -2.69
CA TYR A 252 -13.48 -5.38 -1.52
C TYR A 252 -14.50 -4.23 -1.48
N THR A 253 -14.74 -3.55 -2.60
CA THR A 253 -15.65 -2.40 -2.65
C THR A 253 -17.12 -2.79 -2.63
N THR A 254 -17.47 -3.95 -3.21
CA THR A 254 -18.85 -4.46 -3.29
C THR A 254 -19.41 -4.89 -1.94
N TYR A 255 -18.61 -5.62 -1.17
CA TYR A 255 -19.11 -6.23 0.06
C TYR A 255 -18.80 -5.36 1.29
N PRO A 256 -19.77 -5.19 2.21
CA PRO A 256 -19.57 -4.43 3.45
C PRO A 256 -18.67 -5.19 4.45
N PRO A 257 -18.23 -4.53 5.53
CA PRO A 257 -17.58 -5.22 6.64
C PRO A 257 -18.38 -6.41 7.17
N ARG A 258 -17.69 -7.47 7.60
CA ARG A 258 -18.31 -8.72 8.03
C ARG A 258 -18.90 -8.61 9.43
N ASN A 259 -20.03 -9.27 9.67
CA ASN A 259 -20.71 -9.26 10.97
C ASN A 259 -20.20 -10.34 11.94
N THR A 260 -19.48 -11.34 11.44
CA THR A 260 -18.97 -12.50 12.19
C THR A 260 -17.51 -12.73 11.88
N THR A 261 -16.81 -13.34 12.85
CA THR A 261 -15.49 -13.93 12.66
C THR A 261 -15.70 -15.42 12.46
N GLY A 262 -15.14 -15.99 11.40
CA GLY A 262 -15.38 -17.40 11.06
C GLY A 262 -14.87 -18.38 12.13
N PRO A 263 -15.47 -19.58 12.28
CA PRO A 263 -15.19 -20.50 13.38
C PRO A 263 -13.72 -20.92 13.51
N ALA A 264 -13.01 -21.06 12.38
CA ALA A 264 -11.59 -21.39 12.36
C ALA A 264 -10.74 -20.35 13.10
N VAL A 265 -11.03 -19.06 12.93
CA VAL A 265 -10.32 -17.96 13.58
C VAL A 265 -10.82 -17.76 15.01
N SER A 266 -12.13 -17.83 15.24
CA SER A 266 -12.70 -17.76 16.59
C SER A 266 -12.11 -18.83 17.51
N ARG A 267 -11.87 -20.04 17.00
CA ARG A 267 -11.22 -21.12 17.75
C ARG A 267 -9.80 -20.74 18.19
N LEU A 268 -9.02 -20.08 17.34
CA LEU A 268 -7.67 -19.61 17.70
C LEU A 268 -7.70 -18.58 18.82
N MET A 269 -8.63 -17.61 18.74
CA MET A 269 -8.80 -16.61 19.79
C MET A 269 -9.21 -17.25 21.12
N GLN A 270 -10.10 -18.24 21.10
CA GLN A 270 -10.50 -19.01 22.29
C GLN A 270 -9.36 -19.81 22.91
N LEU A 271 -8.38 -20.22 22.10
CA LEU A 271 -7.17 -20.91 22.54
C LEU A 271 -6.07 -19.94 23.03
N GLY A 272 -6.30 -18.63 22.98
CA GLY A 272 -5.37 -17.60 23.47
C GLY A 272 -4.42 -17.01 22.41
N ALA A 273 -4.57 -17.38 21.13
CA ALA A 273 -3.73 -16.83 20.06
C ALA A 273 -4.11 -15.36 19.74
N HIS A 274 -3.11 -14.56 19.37
CA HIS A 274 -3.29 -13.18 18.96
C HIS A 274 -3.28 -13.06 17.44
N ILE A 275 -4.39 -12.59 16.87
CA ILE A 275 -4.46 -12.26 15.44
C ILE A 275 -3.86 -10.87 15.23
N VAL A 276 -2.80 -10.78 14.41
CA VAL A 276 -2.01 -9.54 14.21
C VAL A 276 -2.24 -8.87 12.86
N GLY A 277 -2.84 -9.60 11.91
CA GLY A 277 -3.09 -9.08 10.57
C GLY A 277 -3.62 -10.11 9.60
N MET A 278 -4.05 -9.61 8.45
CA MET A 278 -4.49 -10.40 7.31
C MET A 278 -3.36 -10.53 6.29
N SER A 279 -3.00 -11.75 5.88
CA SER A 279 -1.94 -12.02 4.89
C SER A 279 -2.49 -12.03 3.46
N LYS A 280 -1.67 -11.57 2.50
CA LYS A 280 -2.05 -11.46 1.09
C LYS A 280 -2.36 -12.82 0.46
N THR A 281 -3.28 -12.80 -0.49
CA THR A 281 -3.68 -13.94 -1.34
C THR A 281 -3.79 -13.49 -2.80
N VAL A 282 -3.65 -14.46 -3.70
CA VAL A 282 -4.07 -14.32 -5.12
C VAL A 282 -5.60 -14.25 -5.22
N GLN A 283 -6.13 -13.81 -6.37
CA GLN A 283 -7.58 -13.65 -6.56
C GLN A 283 -8.34 -14.95 -6.31
N PHE A 284 -9.28 -14.89 -5.36
CA PHE A 284 -10.17 -15.99 -4.98
C PHE A 284 -9.42 -17.29 -4.64
N ALA A 285 -8.20 -17.18 -4.12
CA ALA A 285 -7.30 -18.31 -3.85
C ALA A 285 -6.99 -19.21 -5.07
N ASN A 286 -7.16 -18.67 -6.28
CA ASN A 286 -7.05 -19.38 -7.54
C ASN A 286 -5.74 -18.99 -8.25
N GLY A 287 -4.75 -19.89 -8.24
CA GLY A 287 -3.31 -19.58 -8.42
C GLY A 287 -2.93 -18.62 -9.55
N ASP A 288 -2.07 -17.66 -9.20
CA ASP A 288 -1.53 -16.59 -10.06
C ASP A 288 0.01 -16.65 -10.10
N ARG A 289 0.62 -15.99 -11.09
CA ARG A 289 2.07 -15.87 -11.24
C ARG A 289 2.51 -14.43 -11.00
N ALA A 290 3.42 -14.23 -10.05
CA ALA A 290 4.07 -12.93 -9.89
C ALA A 290 4.99 -12.65 -11.10
N THR A 291 5.03 -11.44 -11.65
CA THR A 291 4.21 -10.24 -11.33
C THR A 291 2.96 -10.13 -12.24
N ALA A 292 2.98 -10.77 -13.41
CA ALA A 292 2.00 -10.57 -14.49
C ALA A 292 0.53 -10.74 -14.09
N ASP A 293 0.21 -11.69 -13.22
CA ASP A 293 -1.17 -11.99 -12.82
C ASP A 293 -1.61 -11.19 -11.58
N TRP A 294 -0.70 -10.45 -10.93
CA TRP A 294 -1.00 -9.64 -9.74
C TRP A 294 -1.50 -8.25 -10.12
N ILE A 295 -2.65 -8.20 -10.81
CA ILE A 295 -3.22 -6.99 -11.43
C ILE A 295 -3.81 -6.01 -10.40
N ASP A 296 -4.46 -6.55 -9.37
CA ASP A 296 -5.23 -5.77 -8.38
C ASP A 296 -4.37 -5.36 -7.17
N TYR A 297 -3.44 -6.20 -6.76
CA TYR A 297 -2.55 -5.99 -5.61
C TYR A 297 -1.14 -6.44 -5.93
N HIS A 298 -0.15 -5.93 -5.20
CA HIS A 298 1.24 -6.34 -5.39
C HIS A 298 1.56 -7.68 -4.71
N ALA A 299 2.25 -8.58 -5.44
CA ALA A 299 2.77 -9.84 -4.90
C ALA A 299 3.80 -9.62 -3.77
N PRO A 300 3.75 -10.43 -2.69
CA PRO A 300 4.73 -10.35 -1.61
C PRO A 300 6.12 -10.75 -2.09
N PHE A 301 7.17 -10.32 -1.39
CA PHE A 301 8.57 -10.63 -1.67
C PHE A 301 9.06 -11.79 -0.81
N VAL A 302 9.87 -12.66 -1.42
CA VAL A 302 10.51 -13.78 -0.71
C VAL A 302 11.95 -13.40 -0.40
N GLN A 303 12.22 -13.04 0.86
CA GLN A 303 13.56 -12.61 1.30
C GLN A 303 14.62 -13.71 1.21
N ARG A 304 14.21 -15.00 1.25
CA ARG A 304 15.16 -16.13 1.13
C ARG A 304 15.70 -16.24 -0.29
N GLY A 305 17.02 -16.40 -0.38
CA GLY A 305 17.77 -16.33 -1.63
C GLY A 305 18.03 -14.87 -2.02
N ASP A 306 17.72 -14.52 -3.27
CA ASP A 306 18.04 -13.20 -3.80
C ASP A 306 17.00 -12.11 -3.54
N GLY A 307 15.84 -12.43 -2.95
CA GLY A 307 14.76 -11.48 -2.66
C GLY A 307 13.65 -11.40 -3.71
N TYR A 308 13.84 -12.00 -4.90
CA TYR A 308 12.98 -11.80 -6.09
C TYR A 308 12.49 -13.12 -6.69
N ARG A 309 12.31 -14.13 -5.84
CA ARG A 309 11.67 -15.40 -6.22
C ARG A 309 10.15 -15.29 -6.21
N GLU A 310 9.51 -16.17 -6.95
CA GLU A 310 8.07 -16.34 -6.92
C GLU A 310 7.63 -16.92 -5.54
N PRO A 311 6.60 -16.35 -4.88
CA PRO A 311 6.18 -16.73 -3.53
C PRO A 311 5.35 -18.03 -3.38
N SER A 312 4.73 -18.50 -4.47
CA SER A 312 4.06 -19.79 -4.67
C SER A 312 2.71 -19.98 -3.99
N GLY A 313 1.80 -20.67 -4.70
CA GLY A 313 0.45 -20.99 -4.24
C GLY A 313 -0.43 -19.76 -4.03
N SER A 314 -1.55 -19.91 -3.30
CA SER A 314 -2.40 -18.77 -2.97
C SER A 314 -2.17 -18.20 -1.57
N SER A 315 -1.51 -18.93 -0.66
CA SER A 315 -1.14 -18.41 0.67
C SER A 315 0.25 -17.77 0.65
N THR A 316 0.53 -16.99 -0.40
CA THR A 316 1.84 -16.37 -0.67
C THR A 316 2.28 -15.45 0.46
N GLY A 317 1.36 -14.63 0.99
CA GLY A 317 1.64 -13.75 2.13
C GLY A 317 2.02 -14.54 3.39
N ALA A 318 1.36 -15.67 3.66
CA ALA A 318 1.69 -16.52 4.79
C ALA A 318 3.12 -17.08 4.70
N GLY A 319 3.50 -17.61 3.53
CA GLY A 319 4.85 -18.15 3.29
C GLY A 319 5.93 -17.07 3.39
N ALA A 320 5.75 -15.94 2.70
CA ALA A 320 6.69 -14.82 2.74
C ALA A 320 6.86 -14.26 4.16
N GLY A 321 5.76 -14.00 4.86
CA GLY A 321 5.77 -13.44 6.22
C GLY A 321 6.48 -14.33 7.23
N ILE A 322 6.12 -15.62 7.32
CA ILE A 322 6.76 -16.56 8.27
C ILE A 322 8.26 -16.74 7.96
N SER A 323 8.66 -16.62 6.70
CA SER A 323 10.05 -16.77 6.30
C SER A 323 10.96 -15.62 6.73
N ALA A 324 10.39 -14.42 6.96
CA ALA A 324 11.12 -13.17 7.14
C ALA A 324 10.86 -12.46 8.49
N LEU A 325 9.66 -12.59 9.05
CA LEU A 325 9.24 -11.86 10.25
C LEU A 325 9.39 -12.73 11.50
N ASP A 326 10.51 -12.59 12.20
CA ASP A 326 10.85 -13.41 13.38
C ASP A 326 9.81 -13.35 14.52
N TRP A 327 9.03 -12.27 14.58
CA TRP A 327 7.99 -12.07 15.58
C TRP A 327 6.66 -12.77 15.26
N LEU A 328 6.48 -13.26 14.03
CA LEU A 328 5.28 -13.97 13.57
C LEU A 328 5.48 -15.49 13.74
N ASP A 329 4.59 -16.12 14.51
CA ASP A 329 4.81 -17.50 14.96
C ASP A 329 4.16 -18.53 14.02
N VAL A 330 2.92 -18.27 13.57
CA VAL A 330 2.13 -19.14 12.68
C VAL A 330 1.33 -18.29 11.69
N ALA A 331 1.12 -18.80 10.48
CA ALA A 331 0.21 -18.20 9.51
C ALA A 331 -0.79 -19.24 9.02
N ILE A 332 -2.09 -18.94 9.07
CA ILE A 332 -3.14 -19.84 8.57
C ILE A 332 -3.58 -19.46 7.16
N GLY A 333 -3.98 -20.46 6.38
CA GLY A 333 -4.50 -20.31 5.02
C GLY A 333 -5.29 -21.53 4.59
N SER A 334 -5.69 -21.59 3.32
CA SER A 334 -6.39 -22.73 2.74
C SER A 334 -5.50 -23.52 1.79
N ASP A 335 -5.74 -24.83 1.64
CA ASP A 335 -5.09 -25.70 0.65
C ASP A 335 -6.07 -26.57 -0.16
N THR A 336 -6.39 -26.11 -1.36
CA THR A 336 -7.20 -26.87 -2.33
C THR A 336 -6.34 -27.73 -3.27
N GLY A 337 -5.16 -27.23 -3.66
CA GLY A 337 -4.31 -27.82 -4.70
C GLY A 337 -2.80 -27.69 -4.48
N GLY A 338 -2.38 -27.16 -3.33
CA GLY A 338 -0.99 -26.84 -3.01
C GLY A 338 -0.81 -25.48 -2.33
N SER A 339 -1.90 -24.84 -1.89
CA SER A 339 -1.87 -23.43 -1.46
C SER A 339 -1.24 -23.19 -0.09
N ILE A 340 -0.95 -24.23 0.69
CA ILE A 340 -0.07 -24.18 1.86
C ILE A 340 1.29 -24.79 1.52
N ARG A 341 1.28 -25.91 0.79
CA ARG A 341 2.47 -26.71 0.51
C ARG A 341 3.45 -26.03 -0.44
N GLY A 342 2.95 -25.35 -1.47
CA GLY A 342 3.73 -24.53 -2.40
C GLY A 342 4.50 -23.42 -1.69
N PRO A 343 3.83 -22.47 -1.00
CA PRO A 343 4.53 -21.43 -0.27
C PRO A 343 5.44 -21.98 0.84
N ALA A 344 5.06 -23.06 1.54
CA ALA A 344 5.96 -23.69 2.51
C ALA A 344 7.23 -24.27 1.85
N GLY A 345 7.09 -24.94 0.70
CA GLY A 345 8.20 -25.52 -0.04
C GLY A 345 9.13 -24.44 -0.62
N ALA A 346 8.54 -23.45 -1.31
CA ALA A 346 9.28 -22.32 -1.88
C ALA A 346 10.05 -21.57 -0.79
N ASN A 347 9.46 -21.37 0.38
CA ASN A 347 10.08 -20.63 1.47
C ASN A 347 10.88 -21.50 2.44
N GLY A 348 10.93 -22.83 2.32
CA GLY A 348 11.65 -23.70 3.27
C GLY A 348 11.07 -23.69 4.68
N LEU A 349 9.75 -23.90 4.79
CA LEU A 349 8.97 -23.85 6.03
C LEU A 349 8.22 -25.17 6.25
N TYR A 350 7.74 -25.37 7.48
CA TYR A 350 6.78 -26.42 7.77
C TYR A 350 5.39 -25.97 7.33
N GLY A 351 4.66 -26.81 6.62
CA GLY A 351 3.29 -26.54 6.19
C GLY A 351 2.45 -27.80 6.19
N ILE A 352 1.17 -27.71 6.51
CA ILE A 352 0.27 -28.87 6.46
C ILE A 352 -1.03 -28.53 5.72
N ARG A 353 -1.34 -29.36 4.72
CA ARG A 353 -2.71 -29.56 4.25
C ARG A 353 -3.30 -30.68 5.11
N PRO A 354 -4.23 -30.42 6.04
CA PRO A 354 -4.79 -31.51 6.83
C PRO A 354 -5.86 -32.28 6.04
N SER A 355 -6.36 -33.38 6.60
CA SER A 355 -7.53 -34.07 6.07
C SER A 355 -8.70 -33.11 5.88
N VAL A 356 -9.49 -33.29 4.82
CA VAL A 356 -10.69 -32.45 4.61
C VAL A 356 -11.67 -32.67 5.76
N GLY A 357 -12.12 -31.57 6.37
CA GLY A 357 -12.98 -31.53 7.55
C GLY A 357 -12.23 -31.39 8.89
N ALA A 358 -10.90 -31.19 8.88
CA ALA A 358 -10.10 -30.98 10.09
C ALA A 358 -10.53 -29.77 10.93
N ILE A 359 -11.01 -28.72 10.27
CA ILE A 359 -11.53 -27.49 10.85
C ILE A 359 -12.68 -26.97 9.97
N SER A 360 -13.67 -26.30 10.57
CA SER A 360 -14.75 -25.68 9.79
C SER A 360 -14.22 -24.53 8.92
N LEU A 361 -14.66 -24.49 7.67
CA LEU A 361 -14.39 -23.40 6.71
C LEU A 361 -15.64 -22.54 6.44
N GLU A 362 -16.64 -22.60 7.32
CA GLU A 362 -17.70 -21.61 7.33
C GLU A 362 -17.11 -20.19 7.48
N ASP A 363 -17.68 -19.20 6.80
CA ASP A 363 -17.16 -17.84 6.72
C ASP A 363 -15.70 -17.74 6.17
N VAL A 364 -15.32 -18.68 5.31
CA VAL A 364 -14.11 -18.63 4.47
C VAL A 364 -14.52 -18.69 3.01
N LEU A 365 -13.96 -17.80 2.16
CA LEU A 365 -14.26 -17.80 0.74
C LEU A 365 -13.80 -19.11 0.07
N PRO A 366 -14.69 -19.89 -0.58
CA PRO A 366 -14.36 -21.20 -1.09
C PRO A 366 -13.69 -21.16 -2.48
N LEU A 367 -12.89 -22.18 -2.75
CA LEU A 367 -12.50 -22.58 -4.10
C LEU A 367 -13.20 -23.89 -4.50
N SER A 368 -13.30 -24.86 -3.57
CA SER A 368 -14.06 -26.10 -3.76
C SER A 368 -14.38 -26.77 -2.42
N ASP A 369 -15.66 -26.86 -2.04
CA ASP A 369 -16.08 -27.40 -0.74
C ASP A 369 -15.66 -28.86 -0.50
N VAL A 370 -15.42 -29.62 -1.58
CA VAL A 370 -15.03 -31.04 -1.51
C VAL A 370 -13.52 -31.25 -1.40
N LEU A 371 -12.71 -30.25 -1.76
CA LEU A 371 -11.24 -30.32 -1.77
C LEU A 371 -10.58 -29.38 -0.75
N ASP A 372 -11.26 -28.30 -0.37
CA ASP A 372 -10.76 -27.25 0.50
C ASP A 372 -10.50 -27.76 1.92
N THR A 373 -9.42 -27.24 2.53
CA THR A 373 -9.10 -27.49 3.93
C THR A 373 -8.29 -26.32 4.49
N GLY A 374 -8.44 -26.05 5.79
CA GLY A 374 -7.73 -24.99 6.49
C GLY A 374 -6.40 -25.49 7.01
N GLY A 375 -5.30 -25.03 6.42
CA GLY A 375 -3.93 -25.41 6.80
C GLY A 375 -3.15 -24.24 7.43
N PHE A 376 -1.92 -24.51 7.83
CA PHE A 376 -1.04 -23.48 8.41
C PHE A 376 0.43 -23.72 8.11
N ILE A 377 1.22 -22.65 8.27
CA ILE A 377 2.66 -22.59 8.04
C ILE A 377 3.36 -22.09 9.31
N SER A 378 4.49 -22.71 9.68
CA SER A 378 5.38 -22.23 10.75
C SER A 378 6.83 -22.58 10.47
N ARG A 379 7.73 -21.97 11.25
CA ARG A 379 9.19 -22.16 11.21
C ARG A 379 9.71 -23.14 12.27
N ASP A 380 9.00 -23.27 13.41
CA ASP A 380 9.42 -24.11 14.52
C ASP A 380 8.61 -25.42 14.55
N PRO A 381 9.26 -26.61 14.49
CA PRO A 381 8.54 -27.88 14.42
C PRO A 381 7.75 -28.22 15.69
N LYS A 382 8.17 -27.74 16.88
CA LYS A 382 7.46 -28.03 18.14
C LYS A 382 6.20 -27.19 18.24
N LEU A 383 6.31 -25.90 17.95
CA LEU A 383 5.17 -25.00 17.85
C LEU A 383 4.23 -25.47 16.74
N PHE A 384 4.75 -25.87 15.58
CA PHE A 384 3.95 -26.40 14.48
C PHE A 384 3.08 -27.59 14.92
N SER A 385 3.68 -28.56 15.61
CA SER A 385 2.97 -29.71 16.18
C SER A 385 1.94 -29.30 17.25
N ALA A 386 2.34 -28.49 18.22
CA ALA A 386 1.48 -28.04 19.31
C ALA A 386 0.28 -27.23 18.80
N PHE A 387 0.53 -26.32 17.85
CA PHE A 387 -0.50 -25.51 17.21
C PHE A 387 -1.51 -26.38 16.46
N GLY A 388 -1.04 -27.28 15.59
CA GLY A 388 -1.94 -28.15 14.81
C GLY A 388 -2.80 -29.05 15.70
N LYS A 389 -2.22 -29.62 16.76
CA LYS A 389 -2.97 -30.45 17.72
C LYS A 389 -4.01 -29.67 18.51
N ALA A 390 -3.70 -28.43 18.88
CA ALA A 390 -4.64 -27.57 19.59
C ALA A 390 -5.76 -27.08 18.67
N TRP A 391 -5.43 -26.67 17.44
CA TRP A 391 -6.38 -26.09 16.50
C TRP A 391 -7.34 -27.12 15.90
N TYR A 392 -6.84 -28.31 15.55
CA TYR A 392 -7.65 -29.45 15.07
C TYR A 392 -8.07 -30.40 16.19
N ALA A 393 -8.05 -29.96 17.45
CA ALA A 393 -8.53 -30.76 18.56
C ALA A 393 -9.97 -31.23 18.26
N GLU A 394 -10.32 -32.44 18.72
CA GLU A 394 -11.61 -33.11 18.49
C GLU A 394 -11.78 -33.77 17.10
N SER A 395 -11.02 -33.33 16.08
CA SER A 395 -11.07 -33.94 14.74
C SER A 395 -10.26 -35.24 14.65
N PHE A 396 -9.18 -35.35 15.43
CA PHE A 396 -8.23 -36.46 15.36
C PHE A 396 -7.79 -36.93 16.75
N LYS A 397 -7.27 -38.16 16.83
CA LYS A 397 -6.67 -38.75 18.03
C LYS A 397 -5.18 -39.03 17.79
N SER A 398 -4.37 -38.95 18.85
CA SER A 398 -2.96 -39.37 18.81
C SER A 398 -2.84 -40.89 18.89
N TYR A 399 -1.73 -41.41 18.39
CA TYR A 399 -1.40 -42.82 18.35
C TYR A 399 -0.04 -43.06 19.04
N SER A 400 0.14 -44.25 19.62
CA SER A 400 1.34 -44.57 20.41
C SER A 400 2.53 -45.05 19.56
N SER A 401 2.31 -45.33 18.27
CA SER A 401 3.35 -45.77 17.35
C SER A 401 3.27 -45.05 16.00
N PHE A 402 4.35 -45.12 15.24
CA PHE A 402 4.43 -44.56 13.89
C PHE A 402 4.40 -45.66 12.82
N PRO A 403 4.01 -45.31 11.57
CA PRO A 403 4.07 -46.22 10.44
C PRO A 403 5.48 -46.79 10.22
N ARG A 404 5.59 -48.09 9.95
CA ARG A 404 6.87 -48.79 9.75
C ARG A 404 7.21 -49.04 8.29
N LYS A 405 6.49 -48.41 7.36
CA LYS A 405 6.74 -48.50 5.93
C LYS A 405 6.74 -47.10 5.31
N ILE A 406 7.79 -46.79 4.57
CA ILE A 406 7.99 -45.54 3.86
C ILE A 406 7.94 -45.86 2.36
N LEU A 407 7.07 -45.16 1.65
CA LEU A 407 6.89 -45.28 0.21
C LEU A 407 7.46 -44.04 -0.48
N LEU A 408 8.35 -44.22 -1.46
CA LEU A 408 8.98 -43.12 -2.19
C LEU A 408 8.36 -42.96 -3.58
N SER A 409 8.00 -41.73 -3.93
CA SER A 409 7.59 -41.35 -5.28
C SER A 409 8.71 -41.59 -6.30
N PRO A 410 8.39 -42.02 -7.53
CA PRO A 410 9.33 -42.00 -8.66
C PRO A 410 9.87 -40.59 -8.98
N ASP A 411 9.24 -39.52 -8.50
CA ASP A 411 9.70 -38.14 -8.73
C ASP A 411 11.10 -37.86 -8.16
N PHE A 412 11.57 -38.64 -7.17
CA PHE A 412 12.94 -38.54 -6.67
C PHE A 412 14.00 -38.99 -7.69
N GLU A 413 13.62 -39.65 -8.78
CA GLU A 413 14.56 -40.02 -9.86
C GLU A 413 14.86 -38.83 -10.79
N ARG A 414 14.08 -37.75 -10.72
CA ARG A 414 14.16 -36.60 -11.64
C ARG A 414 14.83 -35.36 -11.04
N ILE A 415 15.26 -35.42 -9.78
CA ILE A 415 15.88 -34.29 -9.08
C ILE A 415 17.39 -34.21 -9.33
N SER A 416 17.99 -33.05 -9.05
CA SER A 416 19.43 -32.87 -9.18
C SER A 416 20.22 -33.74 -8.19
N ALA A 417 21.47 -34.09 -8.53
CA ALA A 417 22.36 -34.86 -7.65
C ALA A 417 22.60 -34.17 -6.29
N ASN A 418 22.69 -32.84 -6.29
CA ASN A 418 22.84 -32.05 -5.06
C ASN A 418 21.61 -32.21 -4.14
N ALA A 419 20.41 -32.12 -4.72
CA ALA A 419 19.19 -32.36 -3.96
C ALA A 419 19.07 -33.81 -3.51
N SER A 420 19.39 -34.79 -4.37
CA SER A 420 19.36 -36.23 -4.04
C SER A 420 20.14 -36.56 -2.78
N THR A 421 21.35 -35.99 -2.65
CA THR A 421 22.20 -36.21 -1.46
C THR A 421 21.49 -35.78 -0.16
N ILE A 422 20.74 -34.68 -0.19
CA ILE A 422 19.98 -34.17 0.96
C ILE A 422 18.79 -35.09 1.26
N TYR A 423 18.06 -35.54 0.24
CA TYR A 423 16.94 -36.47 0.41
C TYR A 423 17.39 -37.83 0.94
N ASP A 424 18.46 -38.42 0.40
CA ASP A 424 18.99 -39.71 0.84
C ASP A 424 19.42 -39.67 2.31
N ALA A 425 20.10 -38.58 2.72
CA ALA A 425 20.49 -38.38 4.11
C ALA A 425 19.27 -38.23 5.04
N PHE A 426 18.19 -37.60 4.56
CA PHE A 426 16.94 -37.50 5.30
C PHE A 426 16.24 -38.87 5.40
N PHE A 427 16.14 -39.62 4.31
CA PHE A 427 15.52 -40.94 4.27
C PHE A 427 16.20 -41.92 5.22
N GLN A 428 17.54 -41.96 5.24
CA GLN A 428 18.29 -42.82 6.17
C GLN A 428 17.99 -42.50 7.64
N LYS A 429 17.95 -41.21 7.99
CA LYS A 429 17.61 -40.76 9.35
C LYS A 429 16.17 -41.12 9.72
N LEU A 430 15.22 -40.87 8.82
CA LEU A 430 13.81 -41.17 9.04
C LEU A 430 13.58 -42.69 9.15
N GLN A 431 14.20 -43.48 8.28
CA GLN A 431 14.15 -44.93 8.33
C GLN A 431 14.65 -45.48 9.66
N SER A 432 15.82 -45.00 10.10
CA SER A 432 16.41 -45.40 11.38
C SER A 432 15.55 -44.98 12.56
N PHE A 433 15.01 -43.75 12.54
CA PHE A 433 14.14 -43.23 13.59
C PHE A 433 12.84 -44.03 13.72
N LEU A 434 12.21 -44.39 12.60
CA LEU A 434 10.95 -45.13 12.59
C LEU A 434 11.11 -46.66 12.75
N GLY A 435 12.32 -47.19 12.56
CA GLY A 435 12.53 -48.62 12.38
C GLY A 435 11.74 -49.16 11.20
N ALA A 436 11.68 -48.37 10.11
CA ALA A 436 10.83 -48.62 8.96
C ALA A 436 11.57 -49.29 7.79
N THR A 437 10.81 -49.88 6.87
CA THR A 437 11.31 -50.29 5.55
C THR A 437 11.01 -49.19 4.53
N ILE A 438 11.93 -48.96 3.59
CA ILE A 438 11.73 -48.04 2.45
C ILE A 438 11.47 -48.88 1.20
N ALA A 439 10.49 -48.47 0.40
CA ALA A 439 10.24 -49.01 -0.94
C ALA A 439 9.84 -47.90 -1.92
N ASN A 440 10.26 -48.02 -3.18
CA ASN A 440 9.71 -47.18 -4.25
C ASN A 440 8.27 -47.61 -4.52
N PHE A 441 7.40 -46.65 -4.83
CA PHE A 441 5.98 -46.90 -5.04
C PHE A 441 5.40 -46.03 -6.14
N SER A 442 4.96 -46.67 -7.23
CA SER A 442 4.29 -46.02 -8.35
C SER A 442 2.78 -46.15 -8.20
N ILE A 443 2.08 -45.03 -8.01
CA ILE A 443 0.61 -45.01 -7.91
C ILE A 443 -0.05 -45.48 -9.22
N PRO A 444 0.38 -45.04 -10.42
CA PRO A 444 -0.21 -45.54 -11.66
C PRO A 444 -0.09 -47.06 -11.83
N GLU A 445 1.05 -47.65 -11.46
CA GLU A 445 1.25 -49.11 -11.53
C GLU A 445 0.34 -49.83 -10.53
N ALA A 446 0.36 -49.39 -9.26
CA ALA A 446 -0.49 -49.97 -8.23
C ALA A 446 -1.98 -49.84 -8.55
N TRP A 447 -2.41 -48.73 -9.14
CA TRP A 447 -3.78 -48.50 -9.60
C TRP A 447 -4.18 -49.53 -10.66
N ASN A 448 -3.36 -49.68 -11.71
CA ASN A 448 -3.64 -50.61 -12.80
C ASN A 448 -3.72 -52.07 -12.30
N GLU A 449 -2.91 -52.41 -11.30
CA GLU A 449 -2.89 -53.76 -10.73
C GLU A 449 -4.08 -54.05 -9.80
N THR A 450 -4.55 -53.05 -9.03
CA THR A 450 -5.42 -53.32 -7.87
C THR A 450 -6.79 -52.64 -7.90
N SER A 451 -7.01 -51.63 -8.73
CA SER A 451 -8.27 -50.86 -8.73
C SER A 451 -9.46 -51.64 -9.29
N GLY A 452 -9.22 -52.60 -10.20
CA GLY A 452 -10.27 -53.24 -10.98
C GLY A 452 -10.92 -52.32 -12.01
N ILE A 453 -10.32 -51.16 -12.31
CA ILE A 453 -10.80 -50.15 -13.26
C ILE A 453 -9.85 -50.09 -14.45
N GLU A 454 -10.39 -50.25 -15.67
CA GLU A 454 -9.57 -50.26 -16.91
C GLU A 454 -8.92 -48.91 -17.21
N THR A 455 -9.52 -47.80 -16.78
CA THR A 455 -9.00 -46.45 -17.02
C THR A 455 -7.79 -46.16 -16.13
N PRO A 456 -6.63 -45.80 -16.70
CA PRO A 456 -5.46 -45.38 -15.93
C PRO A 456 -5.78 -44.16 -15.04
N VAL A 457 -5.18 -44.10 -13.85
CA VAL A 457 -5.48 -43.04 -12.86
C VAL A 457 -5.15 -41.64 -13.36
N ASP A 458 -4.09 -41.49 -14.15
CA ASP A 458 -3.68 -40.21 -14.71
C ASP A 458 -4.66 -39.70 -15.75
N VAL A 459 -5.31 -40.60 -16.50
CA VAL A 459 -6.40 -40.29 -17.42
C VAL A 459 -7.68 -40.00 -16.65
N LEU A 460 -8.04 -40.84 -15.68
CA LEU A 460 -9.24 -40.71 -14.86
C LEU A 460 -9.29 -39.35 -14.14
N LEU A 461 -8.16 -38.91 -13.58
CA LEU A 461 -8.08 -37.69 -12.78
C LEU A 461 -7.63 -36.44 -13.55
N ASN A 462 -7.34 -36.56 -14.85
CA ASN A 462 -6.74 -35.49 -15.64
C ASN A 462 -7.55 -34.18 -15.59
N GLN A 463 -8.87 -34.28 -15.67
CA GLN A 463 -9.79 -33.14 -15.69
C GLN A 463 -10.55 -32.94 -14.37
N THR A 464 -10.44 -33.89 -13.44
CA THR A 464 -11.15 -33.84 -12.16
C THR A 464 -10.86 -32.56 -11.39
N TYR A 465 -9.59 -32.25 -11.16
CA TYR A 465 -9.22 -31.05 -10.40
C TYR A 465 -9.73 -29.75 -11.03
N PRO A 466 -9.42 -29.42 -12.31
CA PRO A 466 -9.86 -28.16 -12.91
C PRO A 466 -11.39 -28.01 -13.02
N ILE A 467 -12.13 -29.10 -13.26
CA ILE A 467 -13.61 -29.06 -13.31
C ILE A 467 -14.18 -28.79 -11.92
N LEU A 468 -13.73 -29.52 -10.89
CA LEU A 468 -14.27 -29.38 -9.53
C LEU A 468 -14.06 -27.98 -8.94
N ILE A 469 -12.86 -27.39 -9.11
CA ILE A 469 -12.58 -26.04 -8.59
C ILE A 469 -13.25 -24.96 -9.44
N GLY A 470 -13.26 -25.11 -10.77
CA GLY A 470 -13.76 -24.08 -11.67
C GLY A 470 -15.28 -23.97 -11.62
N TRP A 471 -15.97 -25.10 -11.65
CA TRP A 471 -17.44 -25.14 -11.62
C TRP A 471 -17.98 -24.62 -10.29
N HIS A 472 -17.44 -25.11 -9.17
CA HIS A 472 -17.89 -24.72 -7.84
C HIS A 472 -17.69 -23.24 -7.60
N GLN A 473 -16.46 -22.73 -7.75
CA GLN A 473 -16.16 -21.33 -7.46
C GLN A 473 -16.89 -20.35 -8.39
N SER A 474 -16.98 -20.64 -9.69
CA SER A 474 -17.74 -19.78 -10.62
C SER A 474 -19.22 -19.70 -10.24
N THR A 475 -19.80 -20.79 -9.73
CA THR A 475 -21.20 -20.84 -9.34
C THR A 475 -21.46 -20.16 -7.99
N VAL A 476 -20.64 -20.43 -6.97
CA VAL A 476 -20.89 -19.97 -5.59
C VAL A 476 -20.25 -18.61 -5.26
N VAL A 477 -19.20 -18.22 -5.99
CA VAL A 477 -18.53 -16.92 -5.82
C VAL A 477 -18.74 -16.05 -7.05
N GLY A 478 -18.35 -16.54 -8.24
CA GLY A 478 -18.30 -15.76 -9.46
C GLY A 478 -19.65 -15.14 -9.85
N GLN A 479 -20.68 -15.97 -10.02
CA GLN A 479 -21.98 -15.51 -10.49
C GLN A 479 -22.69 -14.56 -9.50
N PRO A 480 -22.73 -14.84 -8.17
CA PRO A 480 -23.21 -13.85 -7.19
C PRO A 480 -22.43 -12.55 -7.26
N PHE A 481 -21.09 -12.61 -7.32
CA PHE A 481 -20.26 -11.42 -7.39
C PHE A 481 -20.51 -10.57 -8.65
N PHE A 482 -20.63 -11.20 -9.83
CA PHE A 482 -21.01 -10.52 -11.07
C PHE A 482 -22.36 -9.81 -10.93
N ASN A 483 -23.35 -10.49 -10.36
CA ASN A 483 -24.70 -9.94 -10.19
C ASN A 483 -24.73 -8.77 -9.18
N ASP A 484 -24.09 -8.95 -8.02
CA ASP A 484 -24.04 -7.95 -6.94
C ASP A 484 -23.29 -6.69 -7.41
N TYR A 485 -22.14 -6.87 -8.06
CA TYR A 485 -21.38 -5.75 -8.60
C TYR A 485 -22.15 -5.03 -9.70
N ALA A 486 -22.78 -5.75 -10.64
CA ALA A 486 -23.59 -5.15 -11.69
C ALA A 486 -24.78 -4.36 -11.12
N ALA A 487 -25.44 -4.89 -10.08
CA ALA A 487 -26.52 -4.19 -9.40
C ALA A 487 -26.05 -2.89 -8.74
N ALA A 488 -24.84 -2.88 -8.16
CA ALA A 488 -24.24 -1.69 -7.54
C ALA A 488 -23.61 -0.70 -8.54
N ASN A 489 -23.23 -1.16 -9.75
CA ASN A 489 -22.39 -0.40 -10.68
C ASN A 489 -23.02 -0.25 -12.08
N GLN A 490 -24.33 -0.02 -12.14
CA GLN A 490 -25.04 0.33 -13.38
C GLN A 490 -24.89 -0.72 -14.49
N GLY A 491 -24.91 -2.00 -14.12
CA GLY A 491 -24.80 -3.12 -15.07
C GLY A 491 -23.38 -3.47 -15.51
N ARG A 492 -22.34 -2.74 -15.03
CA ARG A 492 -20.94 -3.09 -15.30
C ARG A 492 -20.60 -4.45 -14.70
N LYS A 493 -19.76 -5.21 -15.38
CA LYS A 493 -19.06 -6.36 -14.80
C LYS A 493 -17.85 -5.90 -13.98
N PRO A 494 -17.52 -6.58 -12.86
CA PRO A 494 -16.26 -6.39 -12.16
C PRO A 494 -15.11 -7.03 -12.97
N HIS A 495 -13.94 -6.44 -12.88
CA HIS A 495 -12.69 -7.12 -13.25
C HIS A 495 -12.48 -8.38 -12.40
N VAL A 496 -12.11 -9.46 -13.09
CA VAL A 496 -11.60 -10.72 -12.54
C VAL A 496 -10.38 -11.09 -13.38
N ASN A 497 -9.32 -11.54 -12.73
CA ASN A 497 -8.06 -11.87 -13.40
C ASN A 497 -8.29 -12.86 -14.58
N PRO A 498 -7.67 -12.62 -15.75
CA PRO A 498 -7.73 -13.52 -16.91
C PRO A 498 -7.48 -15.01 -16.61
N GLY A 499 -6.57 -15.35 -15.70
CA GLY A 499 -6.30 -16.73 -15.30
C GLY A 499 -7.49 -17.39 -14.58
N VAL A 500 -8.20 -16.63 -13.76
CA VAL A 500 -9.41 -17.09 -13.05
C VAL A 500 -10.56 -17.28 -14.04
N LEU A 501 -10.79 -16.30 -14.91
CA LEU A 501 -11.82 -16.37 -15.96
C LEU A 501 -11.61 -17.58 -16.86
N THR A 502 -10.37 -17.82 -17.32
CA THR A 502 -10.04 -18.98 -18.16
C THR A 502 -10.43 -20.30 -17.51
N ARG A 503 -10.26 -20.44 -16.19
CA ARG A 503 -10.60 -21.65 -15.44
C ARG A 503 -12.09 -21.80 -15.20
N TRP A 504 -12.78 -20.69 -14.90
CA TRP A 504 -14.23 -20.66 -14.75
C TRP A 504 -14.93 -21.00 -16.07
N ASP A 505 -14.53 -20.36 -17.17
CA ASP A 505 -15.09 -20.59 -18.50
C ASP A 505 -14.86 -22.03 -18.98
N TYR A 506 -13.66 -22.57 -18.75
CA TYR A 506 -13.38 -23.98 -19.04
C TYR A 506 -14.35 -24.89 -18.30
N ALA A 507 -14.47 -24.77 -16.97
CA ALA A 507 -15.33 -25.66 -16.20
C ALA A 507 -16.83 -25.48 -16.55
N GLN A 508 -17.28 -24.24 -16.72
CA GLN A 508 -18.65 -23.94 -17.14
C GLN A 508 -18.99 -24.56 -18.51
N SER A 509 -18.02 -24.58 -19.44
CA SER A 509 -18.20 -25.22 -20.75
C SER A 509 -18.38 -26.74 -20.69
N GLN A 510 -17.97 -27.41 -19.60
CA GLN A 510 -18.13 -28.86 -19.42
C GLN A 510 -19.54 -29.23 -18.91
N GLY A 511 -20.19 -28.34 -18.17
CA GLY A 511 -21.54 -28.53 -17.64
C GLY A 511 -21.62 -29.30 -16.31
N LEU A 512 -22.81 -29.27 -15.69
CA LEU A 512 -23.07 -29.87 -14.38
C LEU A 512 -22.83 -31.39 -14.37
N SER A 513 -23.21 -32.09 -15.44
CA SER A 513 -23.03 -33.55 -15.52
C SER A 513 -21.55 -33.95 -15.52
N ALA A 514 -20.67 -33.14 -16.10
CA ALA A 514 -19.23 -33.38 -16.01
C ALA A 514 -18.72 -33.15 -14.58
N PHE A 515 -19.17 -32.10 -13.89
CA PHE A 515 -18.85 -31.89 -12.48
C PHE A 515 -19.27 -33.07 -11.59
N GLU A 516 -20.48 -33.60 -11.78
CA GLU A 516 -20.97 -34.77 -11.04
C GLU A 516 -20.16 -36.05 -11.35
N ALA A 517 -19.79 -36.26 -12.61
CA ALA A 517 -18.94 -37.38 -13.02
C ALA A 517 -17.54 -37.29 -12.38
N GLU A 518 -16.92 -36.12 -12.41
CA GLU A 518 -15.60 -35.90 -11.81
C GLU A 518 -15.61 -36.02 -10.28
N LEU A 519 -16.72 -35.68 -9.63
CA LEU A 519 -16.90 -35.94 -8.20
C LEU A 519 -16.86 -37.45 -7.90
N SER A 520 -17.53 -38.25 -8.74
CA SER A 520 -17.51 -39.71 -8.65
C SER A 520 -16.13 -40.31 -8.94
N HIS A 521 -15.40 -39.80 -9.93
CA HIS A 521 -14.01 -40.20 -10.20
C HIS A 521 -13.09 -39.95 -9.01
N ARG A 522 -13.21 -38.78 -8.38
CA ARG A 522 -12.47 -38.43 -7.17
C ARG A 522 -12.83 -39.36 -6.00
N GLU A 523 -14.11 -39.66 -5.79
CA GLU A 523 -14.56 -40.60 -4.75
C GLU A 523 -14.01 -42.01 -4.97
N THR A 524 -14.00 -42.45 -6.23
CA THR A 524 -13.43 -43.75 -6.62
C THR A 524 -11.94 -43.81 -6.28
N PHE A 525 -11.19 -42.75 -6.61
CA PHE A 525 -9.77 -42.67 -6.26
C PHE A 525 -9.51 -42.59 -4.74
N GLU A 526 -10.34 -41.83 -4.00
CA GLU A 526 -10.26 -41.77 -2.54
C GLU A 526 -10.46 -43.16 -1.92
N ASN A 527 -11.50 -43.87 -2.32
CA ASN A 527 -11.80 -45.21 -1.82
C ASN A 527 -10.68 -46.19 -2.13
N TRP A 528 -10.15 -46.19 -3.36
CA TRP A 528 -8.99 -47.00 -3.71
C TRP A 528 -7.77 -46.66 -2.85
N THR A 529 -7.48 -45.37 -2.67
CA THR A 529 -6.34 -44.91 -1.87
C THR A 529 -6.42 -45.45 -0.45
N LEU A 530 -7.61 -45.39 0.17
CA LEU A 530 -7.82 -45.87 1.53
C LEU A 530 -7.86 -47.41 1.66
N ASN A 531 -8.06 -48.15 0.57
CA ASN A 531 -8.14 -49.62 0.64
C ASN A 531 -6.86 -50.33 0.16
N HIS A 532 -6.06 -49.69 -0.70
CA HIS A 532 -4.93 -50.36 -1.37
C HIS A 532 -3.58 -49.63 -1.25
N PHE A 533 -3.58 -48.32 -0.95
CA PHE A 533 -2.36 -47.52 -0.92
C PHE A 533 -2.02 -47.04 0.50
N LEU A 534 -2.77 -46.07 1.03
CA LEU A 534 -2.59 -45.51 2.37
C LEU A 534 -3.52 -46.23 3.37
N THR A 535 -3.30 -47.53 3.58
CA THR A 535 -4.15 -48.39 4.42
C THR A 535 -4.03 -48.07 5.91
N GLY A 536 -5.06 -48.47 6.67
CA GLY A 536 -5.14 -48.18 8.11
C GLY A 536 -4.41 -49.20 8.98
N ASN A 537 -3.89 -48.74 10.12
CA ASN A 537 -3.29 -49.57 11.16
C ASN A 537 -3.84 -49.14 12.53
N SER A 538 -4.23 -50.11 13.39
CA SER A 538 -4.82 -49.79 14.70
C SER A 538 -3.87 -49.06 15.64
N ASP A 539 -2.57 -49.33 15.51
CA ASP A 539 -1.56 -48.88 16.45
C ASP A 539 -0.94 -47.54 16.00
N SER A 540 -0.82 -47.33 14.69
CA SER A 540 -0.15 -46.18 14.07
C SER A 540 -1.04 -45.31 13.19
N CYS A 541 -2.36 -45.55 13.15
CA CYS A 541 -3.36 -44.94 12.25
C CYS A 541 -3.19 -45.30 10.76
N SER A 542 -1.99 -45.09 10.23
CA SER A 542 -1.58 -45.37 8.86
C SER A 542 -0.58 -46.52 8.88
N ASP A 543 -0.68 -47.45 7.93
CA ASP A 543 0.30 -48.53 7.78
C ASP A 543 1.62 -48.03 7.19
N ASN A 544 1.54 -47.04 6.32
CA ASN A 544 2.67 -46.45 5.62
C ASN A 544 2.57 -44.91 5.53
N ILE A 545 3.69 -44.27 5.17
CA ILE A 545 3.76 -42.87 4.77
C ILE A 545 4.34 -42.78 3.35
N TYR A 546 3.79 -41.90 2.52
CA TYR A 546 4.27 -41.66 1.16
C TYR A 546 4.99 -40.33 1.06
N LEU A 547 6.18 -40.32 0.46
CA LEU A 547 7.04 -39.15 0.33
C LEU A 547 7.21 -38.76 -1.14
N TYR A 548 7.22 -37.45 -1.41
CA TYR A 548 7.57 -36.89 -2.71
C TYR A 548 8.34 -35.55 -2.53
N PRO A 549 9.18 -35.14 -3.50
CA PRO A 549 9.89 -33.88 -3.42
C PRO A 549 8.91 -32.71 -3.59
N GLN A 550 8.81 -31.85 -2.57
CA GLN A 550 7.97 -30.64 -2.64
C GLN A 550 8.73 -29.47 -3.27
N SER A 551 10.01 -29.35 -2.96
CA SER A 551 10.94 -28.42 -3.60
C SER A 551 12.32 -29.07 -3.63
N ALA A 552 12.89 -29.25 -4.80
CA ALA A 552 14.24 -29.76 -4.99
C ALA A 552 15.29 -28.63 -5.15
N GLY A 553 14.95 -27.41 -4.71
CA GLY A 553 15.82 -26.24 -4.84
C GLY A 553 15.79 -25.60 -6.23
N GLU A 554 14.63 -25.56 -6.88
CA GLU A 554 14.46 -24.90 -8.17
C GLU A 554 14.25 -23.39 -8.00
N TYR A 555 14.85 -22.60 -8.90
CA TYR A 555 14.70 -21.14 -8.90
C TYR A 555 13.60 -20.71 -9.87
N ALA A 556 12.54 -20.13 -9.34
CA ALA A 556 11.50 -19.44 -10.11
C ALA A 556 11.58 -17.94 -9.82
N SER A 557 11.82 -17.13 -10.86
CA SER A 557 11.87 -15.67 -10.71
C SER A 557 10.48 -15.07 -10.74
N ARG A 558 10.24 -14.02 -9.95
CA ARG A 558 9.04 -13.17 -10.09
C ARG A 558 9.07 -12.28 -11.34
N GLN A 559 10.21 -12.20 -12.02
CA GLN A 559 10.42 -11.36 -13.21
C GLN A 559 10.17 -12.12 -14.52
N THR A 560 9.56 -13.29 -14.46
CA THR A 560 9.28 -14.08 -15.66
C THR A 560 8.17 -13.42 -16.47
N TYR A 561 8.45 -13.23 -17.76
CA TYR A 561 7.49 -12.76 -18.76
C TYR A 561 6.70 -13.95 -19.30
N TYR A 562 5.38 -13.78 -19.41
CA TYR A 562 4.48 -14.82 -19.91
C TYR A 562 3.82 -14.36 -21.21
N SER A 563 3.46 -15.31 -22.07
CA SER A 563 2.79 -15.05 -23.35
C SER A 563 1.27 -15.05 -23.29
N GLY A 564 0.69 -15.37 -22.13
CA GLY A 564 -0.76 -15.46 -21.94
C GLY A 564 -1.14 -15.93 -20.55
N PRO A 565 -2.44 -15.92 -20.23
CA PRO A 565 -2.95 -16.30 -18.92
C PRO A 565 -2.70 -17.79 -18.64
N PRO A 566 -2.57 -18.16 -17.35
CA PRO A 566 -2.43 -19.55 -16.98
C PRO A 566 -3.71 -20.34 -17.29
N GLY A 567 -3.60 -21.41 -18.09
CA GLY A 567 -4.71 -22.30 -18.42
C GLY A 567 -5.22 -23.14 -17.24
N PRO A 568 -6.25 -23.99 -17.47
CA PRO A 568 -6.75 -24.89 -16.45
C PRO A 568 -5.67 -25.89 -16.00
N PRO A 569 -5.56 -26.13 -14.67
CA PRO A 569 -4.52 -26.98 -14.10
C PRO A 569 -4.81 -28.48 -14.28
N PHE A 570 -4.63 -29.00 -15.50
CA PHE A 570 -4.81 -30.42 -15.85
C PHE A 570 -3.75 -31.34 -15.23
N GLY A 571 -4.05 -32.63 -15.22
CA GLY A 571 -3.10 -33.71 -14.97
C GLY A 571 -3.07 -34.27 -13.55
N PHE A 572 -2.57 -35.49 -13.44
CA PHE A 572 -2.26 -36.16 -12.18
C PHE A 572 -0.81 -35.86 -11.77
N SER A 573 -0.58 -35.59 -10.49
CA SER A 573 0.77 -35.33 -9.94
C SER A 573 0.85 -35.70 -8.47
N SER A 574 2.07 -35.86 -7.94
CA SER A 574 2.25 -36.20 -6.53
C SER A 574 1.64 -35.17 -5.58
N GLY A 575 1.73 -33.88 -5.92
CA GLY A 575 1.10 -32.79 -5.18
C GLY A 575 -0.44 -32.81 -5.19
N ARG A 576 -1.09 -33.60 -6.05
CA ARG A 576 -2.56 -33.73 -6.10
C ARG A 576 -3.10 -35.03 -5.51
N ILE A 577 -2.24 -35.98 -5.15
CA ILE A 577 -2.66 -37.24 -4.52
C ILE A 577 -3.47 -36.98 -3.26
N ALA A 578 -2.89 -36.22 -2.31
CA ALA A 578 -3.55 -35.90 -1.04
C ALA A 578 -4.84 -35.11 -1.25
N VAL A 579 -4.89 -34.28 -2.30
CA VAL A 579 -6.06 -33.49 -2.69
C VAL A 579 -7.23 -34.40 -3.03
N HIS A 580 -7.06 -35.29 -4.01
CA HIS A 580 -8.11 -36.21 -4.44
C HIS A 580 -8.48 -37.22 -3.34
N ALA A 581 -7.49 -37.71 -2.59
CA ALA A 581 -7.68 -38.64 -1.47
C ALA A 581 -8.21 -37.99 -0.19
N ARG A 582 -8.32 -36.65 -0.13
CA ARG A 582 -8.71 -35.88 1.06
C ARG A 582 -7.87 -36.18 2.31
N SER A 583 -6.62 -36.60 2.08
CA SER A 583 -5.64 -37.02 3.09
C SER A 583 -4.73 -35.87 3.55
N PRO A 584 -4.08 -35.99 4.72
CA PRO A 584 -3.12 -34.99 5.17
C PRO A 584 -1.80 -35.09 4.39
N ASP A 585 -1.18 -33.94 4.15
CA ASP A 585 0.10 -33.78 3.47
C ASP A 585 0.91 -32.67 4.15
N MET A 586 2.07 -33.05 4.72
CA MET A 586 2.93 -32.18 5.51
C MET A 586 4.27 -31.94 4.81
N VAL A 587 4.58 -30.66 4.57
CA VAL A 587 5.88 -30.20 4.07
C VAL A 587 6.86 -30.05 5.22
N VAL A 588 8.07 -30.57 5.02
CA VAL A 588 9.18 -30.48 5.97
C VAL A 588 10.42 -29.92 5.25
N PRO A 589 11.04 -28.84 5.76
CA PRO A 589 12.33 -28.38 5.26
C PRO A 589 13.44 -29.31 5.74
N ILE A 590 14.27 -29.79 4.80
CA ILE A 590 15.31 -30.80 5.08
C ILE A 590 16.72 -30.35 4.73
N GLY A 591 16.86 -29.23 4.02
CA GLY A 591 18.16 -28.66 3.67
C GLY A 591 18.04 -27.48 2.72
N GLN A 592 19.16 -27.14 2.10
CA GLN A 592 19.26 -26.11 1.08
C GLN A 592 20.38 -26.45 0.09
N ILE A 593 20.29 -25.93 -1.13
CA ILE A 593 21.33 -26.04 -2.15
C ILE A 593 21.79 -24.67 -2.64
N PRO A 594 23.08 -24.51 -3.01
CA PRO A 594 23.58 -23.28 -3.58
C PRO A 594 23.06 -23.05 -5.01
N PHE A 595 22.89 -21.78 -5.39
CA PHE A 595 22.71 -21.35 -6.77
C PHE A 595 23.37 -19.99 -7.01
N MET A 596 23.88 -19.76 -8.22
CA MET A 596 24.38 -18.43 -8.60
C MET A 596 23.21 -17.54 -9.00
N SER A 597 22.94 -16.48 -8.22
CA SER A 597 21.86 -15.54 -8.56
C SER A 597 22.31 -14.56 -9.64
N ASN A 598 21.50 -14.44 -10.70
CA ASN A 598 21.67 -13.42 -11.73
C ASN A 598 21.32 -12.00 -11.22
N ILE A 599 20.62 -11.90 -10.07
CA ILE A 599 20.22 -10.63 -9.48
C ILE A 599 21.32 -10.12 -8.55
N THR A 600 21.72 -10.91 -7.55
CA THR A 600 22.72 -10.46 -6.57
C THR A 600 24.15 -10.63 -7.08
N GLY A 601 24.37 -11.46 -8.09
CA GLY A 601 25.69 -11.72 -8.68
C GLY A 601 26.60 -12.59 -7.82
N ILE A 602 26.07 -13.21 -6.75
CA ILE A 602 26.78 -14.08 -5.82
C ILE A 602 26.06 -15.43 -5.68
N GLU A 603 26.70 -16.38 -5.00
CA GLU A 603 26.06 -17.63 -4.61
C GLU A 603 25.06 -17.39 -3.47
N GLU A 604 23.83 -17.84 -3.67
CA GLU A 604 22.70 -17.76 -2.75
C GLU A 604 22.18 -19.17 -2.46
N GLN A 605 21.22 -19.32 -1.53
CA GLN A 605 20.72 -20.63 -1.09
C GLN A 605 19.23 -20.81 -1.39
N LEU A 606 18.87 -21.99 -1.90
CA LEU A 606 17.47 -22.40 -2.15
C LEU A 606 17.07 -23.53 -1.23
N PRO A 607 15.87 -23.47 -0.62
CA PRO A 607 15.41 -24.52 0.27
C PRO A 607 15.08 -25.81 -0.47
N VAL A 608 15.40 -26.93 0.18
CA VAL A 608 14.98 -28.28 -0.20
C VAL A 608 13.97 -28.77 0.83
N THR A 609 12.81 -29.22 0.34
CA THR A 609 11.68 -29.62 1.19
C THR A 609 11.02 -30.90 0.67
N VAL A 610 10.61 -31.77 1.59
CA VAL A 610 9.91 -33.02 1.30
C VAL A 610 8.47 -32.94 1.79
N SER A 611 7.54 -33.56 1.06
CA SER A 611 6.15 -33.74 1.49
C SER A 611 5.94 -35.15 2.02
N LEU A 612 5.22 -35.28 3.14
CA LEU A 612 4.84 -36.53 3.79
C LEU A 612 3.32 -36.67 3.79
N VAL A 613 2.82 -37.69 3.10
CA VAL A 613 1.39 -38.01 3.01
C VAL A 613 1.07 -39.23 3.87
N ALA A 614 0.03 -39.12 4.69
CA ALA A 614 -0.49 -40.24 5.49
C ALA A 614 -1.95 -40.53 5.12
N ARG A 615 -2.50 -41.63 5.64
CA ARG A 615 -3.93 -41.94 5.50
C ARG A 615 -4.81 -40.79 6.02
N ARG A 616 -5.95 -40.54 5.37
CA ARG A 616 -7.00 -39.63 5.84
C ARG A 616 -7.36 -39.90 7.31
N GLY A 617 -7.37 -38.85 8.12
CA GLY A 617 -7.62 -38.89 9.56
C GLY A 617 -6.37 -39.14 10.44
N CYS A 618 -5.19 -39.33 9.83
CA CYS A 618 -3.93 -39.58 10.54
C CYS A 618 -3.05 -38.33 10.69
N ASP A 619 -3.64 -37.15 10.65
CA ASP A 619 -2.98 -35.85 10.74
C ASP A 619 -2.06 -35.73 11.96
N PHE A 620 -2.53 -36.19 13.13
CA PHE A 620 -1.75 -36.14 14.36
C PHE A 620 -0.50 -37.01 14.30
N VAL A 621 -0.48 -38.08 13.51
CA VAL A 621 0.73 -38.89 13.29
C VAL A 621 1.81 -38.07 12.61
N LEU A 622 1.44 -37.28 11.59
CA LEU A 622 2.40 -36.38 10.92
C LEU A 622 2.88 -35.28 11.87
N LEU A 623 1.98 -34.68 12.65
CA LEU A 623 2.36 -33.66 13.65
C LEU A 623 3.23 -34.23 14.78
N ASP A 624 3.00 -35.48 15.19
CA ASP A 624 3.76 -36.20 16.20
C ASP A 624 5.21 -36.47 15.75
N LEU A 625 5.44 -36.71 14.44
CA LEU A 625 6.79 -36.87 13.87
C LEU A 625 7.67 -35.64 14.08
N CYS A 626 7.10 -34.44 14.04
CA CYS A 626 7.83 -33.19 14.29
C CYS A 626 8.22 -32.99 15.77
N GLN A 627 7.52 -33.63 16.71
CA GLN A 627 7.77 -33.46 18.15
C GLN A 627 8.98 -34.27 18.64
N LEU A 628 9.29 -35.41 18.02
CA LEU A 628 10.26 -36.39 18.51
C LEU A 628 11.65 -36.29 17.86
N SER A 629 11.80 -35.51 16.79
CA SER A 629 13.05 -35.41 16.02
C SER A 629 14.12 -34.46 16.61
N SER A 630 13.89 -33.88 17.79
CA SER A 630 14.81 -32.92 18.43
C SER A 630 15.22 -33.32 19.85
N THR A 631 16.25 -34.14 19.98
CA THR A 631 17.02 -34.25 21.23
C THR A 631 17.82 -32.95 21.43
N GLY A 632 17.39 -32.15 22.40
CA GLY A 632 18.20 -31.08 22.99
C GLY A 632 18.22 -29.76 22.22
N ARG A 633 17.30 -28.86 22.59
CA ARG A 633 17.55 -27.42 22.80
C ARG A 633 16.34 -26.81 23.52
N ASN A 634 16.62 -26.25 24.70
CA ASN A 634 15.72 -25.32 25.38
C ASN A 634 15.39 -24.17 24.43
N LEU A 635 14.14 -23.70 24.44
CA LEU A 635 13.79 -22.39 23.87
C LEU A 635 14.66 -21.33 24.54
N GLY A 636 15.64 -20.81 23.81
CA GLY A 636 16.53 -19.76 24.27
C GLY A 636 17.54 -19.42 23.18
N TYR A 637 17.65 -18.12 22.91
CA TYR A 637 18.61 -17.39 22.06
C TYR A 637 18.22 -17.12 20.61
N TRP A 638 17.90 -15.84 20.35
CA TRP A 638 18.27 -15.07 19.15
C TRP A 638 18.70 -13.64 19.55
N LEU A 639 19.48 -12.99 18.70
CA LEU A 639 20.52 -12.00 19.00
C LEU A 639 20.07 -10.63 19.53
N SER A 640 20.91 -10.06 20.40
CA SER A 640 20.92 -8.65 20.81
C SER A 640 21.51 -7.76 19.70
N ILE A 641 20.83 -6.65 19.41
CA ILE A 641 21.39 -5.50 18.69
C ILE A 641 21.49 -4.33 19.68
N THR A 642 22.69 -3.78 19.80
CA THR A 642 22.99 -2.58 20.60
C THR A 642 22.36 -1.36 19.95
N MET A 643 21.43 -0.68 20.63
CA MET A 643 20.99 0.67 20.25
C MET A 643 21.68 1.73 21.10
N ALA A 644 22.19 2.75 20.42
CA ALA A 644 22.77 3.95 21.00
C ALA A 644 21.72 4.76 21.78
N THR A 645 22.08 5.26 22.95
CA THR A 645 21.28 6.18 23.76
C THR A 645 21.29 7.58 23.14
N GLY A 646 20.21 7.92 22.43
CA GLY A 646 19.87 9.27 22.00
C GLY A 646 18.78 9.88 22.89
N LEU A 647 18.82 11.20 23.07
CA LEU A 647 17.92 12.01 23.89
C LEU A 647 16.43 11.73 23.64
N MET A 648 15.66 11.64 24.73
CA MET A 648 14.20 11.48 24.74
C MET A 648 13.50 12.60 23.94
N SER A 649 12.80 12.21 22.87
CA SER A 649 11.79 13.03 22.21
C SER A 649 10.59 12.15 21.90
N THR A 650 9.54 12.25 22.70
CA THR A 650 8.23 11.68 22.38
C THR A 650 7.57 12.56 21.31
N ARG A 651 7.75 12.25 20.03
CA ARG A 651 6.95 12.88 18.96
C ARG A 651 5.58 12.19 18.89
N ARG A 652 4.53 12.99 18.91
CA ARG A 652 3.12 12.58 18.78
C ARG A 652 2.83 12.31 17.29
N GLY A 653 2.47 11.08 16.92
CA GLY A 653 1.96 10.74 15.59
C GLY A 653 0.48 10.38 15.70
N MET A 654 -0.40 11.38 15.67
CA MET A 654 -1.86 11.13 15.65
C MET A 654 -2.28 10.91 14.20
N GLU A 655 -3.12 9.92 13.94
CA GLU A 655 -3.24 9.39 12.58
C GLU A 655 -4.44 9.90 11.83
N HIS A 656 -5.58 10.06 12.50
CA HIS A 656 -6.73 10.76 11.95
C HIS A 656 -7.76 11.10 13.05
N TYR A 657 -8.62 12.07 12.74
CA TYR A 657 -9.75 12.54 13.52
C TYR A 657 -10.99 12.62 12.63
N LEU A 658 -12.15 12.24 13.15
CA LEU A 658 -13.41 12.48 12.46
C LEU A 658 -13.98 13.83 12.90
N ILE A 659 -14.07 14.80 11.98
CA ILE A 659 -14.65 16.12 12.21
C ILE A 659 -15.84 16.28 11.26
N GLY A 660 -17.06 16.24 11.79
CA GLY A 660 -18.27 16.24 10.96
C GLY A 660 -18.49 14.95 10.16
N GLY A 661 -17.83 13.85 10.54
CA GLY A 661 -17.86 12.57 9.82
C GLY A 661 -16.76 12.41 8.77
N ASP A 662 -16.07 13.48 8.41
CA ASP A 662 -14.92 13.46 7.49
C ASP A 662 -13.60 13.21 8.24
N PRO A 663 -12.66 12.45 7.67
CA PRO A 663 -11.36 12.20 8.28
C PRO A 663 -10.37 13.35 8.06
N TYR A 664 -9.67 13.75 9.12
CA TYR A 664 -8.64 14.79 9.13
C TYR A 664 -7.37 14.34 9.83
N TYR A 665 -6.22 14.78 9.34
CA TYR A 665 -4.93 14.66 10.00
C TYR A 665 -4.54 16.02 10.60
N LEU A 666 -3.98 16.03 11.81
CA LEU A 666 -3.41 17.24 12.40
C LEU A 666 -1.92 17.30 12.11
N THR A 667 -1.42 18.44 11.66
CA THR A 667 0.02 18.63 11.43
C THR A 667 0.86 18.27 12.66
N THR A 668 2.08 17.79 12.46
CA THR A 668 2.96 17.36 13.55
C THR A 668 3.43 18.54 14.41
N GLU A 669 3.57 19.72 13.82
CA GLU A 669 3.95 20.96 14.50
C GLU A 669 2.70 21.84 14.76
N PRO A 670 2.54 22.36 15.99
CA PRO A 670 1.54 23.39 16.25
C PRO A 670 1.95 24.70 15.58
N VAL A 671 0.97 25.43 15.05
CA VAL A 671 1.19 26.77 14.49
C VAL A 671 1.20 27.87 15.56
N LEU A 672 0.63 27.61 16.74
CA LEU A 672 0.58 28.55 17.85
C LEU A 672 0.39 27.82 19.19
N SER A 673 1.08 28.24 20.26
CA SER A 673 0.82 27.76 21.63
C SER A 673 -0.15 28.71 22.36
N LEU A 674 -1.14 28.15 23.06
CA LEU A 674 -2.14 28.89 23.82
C LEU A 674 -2.24 28.34 25.26
N PRO A 675 -1.16 28.43 26.07
CA PRO A 675 -1.05 27.74 27.35
C PRO A 675 -2.12 28.14 28.39
N HIS A 676 -2.73 29.31 28.24
CA HIS A 676 -3.73 29.86 29.16
C HIS A 676 -5.16 29.44 28.85
N ILE A 677 -5.41 28.77 27.72
CA ILE A 677 -6.76 28.37 27.31
C ILE A 677 -7.13 27.03 27.94
N GLN A 678 -8.27 26.97 28.61
CA GLN A 678 -8.82 25.70 29.07
C GLN A 678 -9.58 25.01 27.93
N LEU A 679 -9.09 23.84 27.57
CA LEU A 679 -9.74 22.97 26.59
C LEU A 679 -10.97 22.29 27.23
N PRO A 680 -12.19 22.47 26.67
CA PRO A 680 -13.38 21.77 27.14
C PRO A 680 -13.36 20.27 26.83
N GLN A 681 -12.60 19.87 25.80
CA GLN A 681 -12.50 18.50 25.29
C GLN A 681 -11.07 18.21 24.80
N GLU A 682 -10.79 16.98 24.32
CA GLU A 682 -9.46 16.61 23.81
C GLU A 682 -9.02 17.48 22.62
N ILE A 683 -9.95 17.75 21.71
CA ILE A 683 -9.78 18.66 20.58
C ILE A 683 -10.97 19.61 20.47
N VAL A 684 -10.77 20.81 19.92
CA VAL A 684 -11.82 21.76 19.54
C VAL A 684 -11.54 22.26 18.12
N PRO A 685 -12.24 21.76 17.09
CA PRO A 685 -12.26 22.36 15.77
C PRO A 685 -12.81 23.79 15.86
N PHE A 686 -12.10 24.76 15.31
CA PHE A 686 -12.49 26.16 15.36
C PHE A 686 -12.15 26.90 14.06
N ALA A 687 -12.81 28.02 13.82
CA ALA A 687 -12.54 28.88 12.68
C ALA A 687 -11.95 30.23 13.09
N VAL A 688 -10.94 30.71 12.38
CA VAL A 688 -10.38 32.06 12.55
C VAL A 688 -11.07 33.02 11.57
N PHE A 689 -11.74 34.04 12.10
CA PHE A 689 -12.38 35.10 11.33
C PHE A 689 -11.59 36.40 11.41
N ASN A 690 -11.29 36.96 10.25
CA ASN A 690 -10.65 38.27 10.11
C ASN A 690 -11.71 39.29 9.70
N ALA A 691 -12.16 40.10 10.66
CA ALA A 691 -13.14 41.15 10.41
C ALA A 691 -12.46 42.39 9.81
N ASN A 692 -13.07 42.95 8.78
CA ASN A 692 -12.66 44.21 8.15
C ASN A 692 -13.60 45.37 8.51
N MET A 693 -14.54 45.14 9.42
CA MET A 693 -15.60 46.08 9.79
C MET A 693 -15.59 46.28 11.30
N SER A 694 -15.99 47.47 11.74
CA SER A 694 -16.10 47.84 13.16
C SER A 694 -17.21 47.10 13.91
N SER A 695 -18.19 46.52 13.21
CA SER A 695 -19.24 45.69 13.79
C SER A 695 -19.35 44.34 13.08
N ILE A 696 -19.24 43.25 13.86
CA ILE A 696 -19.34 41.87 13.38
C ILE A 696 -20.77 41.39 13.61
N THR A 697 -21.43 40.94 12.54
CA THR A 697 -22.86 40.59 12.52
C THR A 697 -23.07 39.15 12.06
N ARG A 698 -24.30 38.64 12.23
CA ARG A 698 -24.72 37.36 11.62
C ARG A 698 -24.38 37.33 10.12
N THR A 699 -24.81 38.37 9.40
CA THR A 699 -24.65 38.46 7.95
C THR A 699 -23.20 38.42 7.54
N SER A 700 -22.31 39.12 8.25
CA SER A 700 -20.88 39.11 7.91
C SER A 700 -20.23 37.75 8.12
N LEU A 701 -20.56 37.06 9.22
CA LEU A 701 -20.03 35.71 9.48
C LEU A 701 -20.59 34.71 8.45
N SER A 702 -21.90 34.74 8.20
CA SER A 702 -22.53 33.83 7.24
C SER A 702 -22.02 34.02 5.82
N SER A 703 -21.79 35.27 5.39
CA SER A 703 -21.23 35.52 4.05
C SER A 703 -19.80 35.03 3.91
N THR A 704 -18.97 35.18 4.94
CA THR A 704 -17.60 34.65 4.93
C THR A 704 -17.59 33.14 4.87
N ILE A 705 -18.43 32.48 5.68
CA ILE A 705 -18.57 31.02 5.70
C ILE A 705 -19.03 30.48 4.34
N GLN A 706 -20.06 31.12 3.74
CA GLN A 706 -20.55 30.73 2.43
C GLN A 706 -19.45 30.84 1.37
N GLY A 707 -18.70 31.95 1.34
CA GLY A 707 -17.58 32.12 0.41
C GLY A 707 -16.46 31.10 0.61
N TRP A 708 -16.20 30.65 1.84
CA TRP A 708 -15.24 29.57 2.11
C TRP A 708 -15.71 28.21 1.59
N GLN A 709 -16.98 27.86 1.81
CA GLN A 709 -17.55 26.58 1.37
C GLN A 709 -17.64 26.45 -0.16
N GLU A 710 -17.62 27.56 -0.89
CA GLU A 710 -17.62 27.57 -2.36
C GLU A 710 -16.25 27.22 -2.97
N VAL A 711 -15.14 27.43 -2.24
CA VAL A 711 -13.77 27.31 -2.78
C VAL A 711 -12.89 26.34 -2.01
N ASP A 712 -13.32 25.84 -0.86
CA ASP A 712 -12.55 24.96 0.00
C ASP A 712 -13.33 23.69 0.35
N ASP A 713 -12.66 22.56 0.16
CA ASP A 713 -13.15 21.22 0.49
C ASP A 713 -12.68 20.76 1.88
N VAL A 714 -11.89 21.56 2.62
CA VAL A 714 -11.39 21.20 3.95
C VAL A 714 -12.30 21.76 5.04
N PHE A 715 -12.74 23.01 4.93
CA PHE A 715 -13.64 23.64 5.90
C PHE A 715 -15.08 23.10 5.77
N ASN A 716 -15.71 22.80 6.91
CA ASN A 716 -17.14 22.54 7.04
C ASN A 716 -17.69 23.14 8.34
N ASP A 717 -19.02 23.15 8.51
CA ASP A 717 -19.69 23.77 9.67
C ASP A 717 -19.25 23.21 11.03
N SER A 718 -18.67 22.01 11.09
CA SER A 718 -18.16 21.41 12.33
C SER A 718 -16.94 22.17 12.88
N PHE A 719 -16.24 22.96 12.06
CA PHE A 719 -15.21 23.90 12.52
C PHE A 719 -15.77 25.12 13.26
N LEU A 720 -17.09 25.24 13.41
CA LEU A 720 -17.72 26.32 14.18
C LEU A 720 -17.94 25.96 15.66
N GLN A 721 -17.45 24.80 16.12
CA GLN A 721 -17.44 24.45 17.55
C GLN A 721 -16.64 25.48 18.37
N GLY A 722 -15.56 26.02 17.80
CA GLY A 722 -14.92 27.24 18.29
C GLY A 722 -14.89 28.36 17.26
N ALA A 723 -14.71 29.59 17.71
CA ALA A 723 -14.43 30.73 16.84
C ALA A 723 -13.33 31.61 17.45
N LEU A 724 -12.29 31.91 16.68
CA LEU A 724 -11.34 32.97 16.99
C LEU A 724 -11.67 34.18 16.13
N ILE A 725 -11.85 35.34 16.75
CA ILE A 725 -12.29 36.54 16.06
C ILE A 725 -11.25 37.64 16.28
N ARG A 726 -10.74 38.18 15.17
CA ARG A 726 -9.80 39.32 15.17
C ARG A 726 -10.19 40.37 14.14
N HIS A 727 -9.67 41.59 14.29
CA HIS A 727 -9.76 42.63 13.27
C HIS A 727 -8.52 42.59 12.36
N ALA A 728 -8.69 42.68 11.03
CA ALA A 728 -7.61 42.46 10.05
C ALA A 728 -6.62 43.62 9.88
N SER A 729 -6.88 44.75 10.54
CA SER A 729 -6.06 45.97 10.56
C SER A 729 -6.06 46.51 11.98
N HIS A 730 -5.09 47.32 12.41
CA HIS A 730 -4.93 47.84 13.79
C HIS A 730 -6.12 48.65 14.39
N GLY A 731 -7.32 48.58 13.82
CA GLY A 731 -8.58 49.06 14.38
C GLY A 731 -9.24 48.08 15.36
N SER A 732 -10.42 48.47 15.86
CA SER A 732 -11.22 47.67 16.79
C SER A 732 -12.57 47.24 16.19
N ALA A 733 -13.00 46.04 16.53
CA ALA A 733 -14.30 45.48 16.16
C ALA A 733 -15.16 45.20 17.40
N THR A 734 -16.49 45.20 17.23
CA THR A 734 -17.42 44.77 18.28
C THR A 734 -18.31 43.63 17.78
N LEU A 735 -18.43 42.57 18.58
CA LEU A 735 -19.39 41.50 18.34
C LEU A 735 -20.82 41.99 18.63
N SER A 736 -21.69 42.01 17.62
CA SER A 736 -23.10 42.35 17.79
C SER A 736 -23.91 41.19 18.41
N SER A 737 -25.09 41.50 18.97
CA SER A 737 -26.03 40.47 19.45
C SER A 737 -26.39 39.45 18.36
N SER A 738 -26.60 39.91 17.12
CA SER A 738 -26.90 39.01 15.99
C SER A 738 -25.78 38.00 15.69
N ALA A 739 -24.52 38.38 15.89
CA ALA A 739 -23.37 37.48 15.73
C ALA A 739 -23.30 36.46 16.88
N ILE A 740 -23.59 36.90 18.12
CA ILE A 740 -23.69 36.01 19.28
C ILE A 740 -24.81 34.97 19.06
N ASP A 741 -25.98 35.41 18.59
CA ASP A 741 -27.11 34.51 18.28
C ASP A 741 -26.73 33.51 17.18
N PHE A 742 -26.03 33.97 16.14
CA PHE A 742 -25.54 33.09 15.08
C PHE A 742 -24.56 32.01 15.59
N LEU A 743 -23.59 32.38 16.43
CA LEU A 743 -22.65 31.42 17.01
C LEU A 743 -23.37 30.43 17.94
N ASN A 744 -24.34 30.88 18.72
CA ASN A 744 -25.20 30.00 19.52
C ASN A 744 -26.00 29.02 18.62
N ASP A 745 -26.60 29.50 17.53
CA ASP A 745 -27.36 28.67 16.57
C ASP A 745 -26.47 27.60 15.91
N LYS A 746 -25.17 27.89 15.74
CA LYS A 746 -24.17 26.94 15.23
C LYS A 746 -23.60 26.00 16.30
N GLY A 747 -24.00 26.15 17.56
CA GLY A 747 -23.51 25.33 18.66
C GLY A 747 -22.06 25.63 19.06
N THR A 748 -21.57 26.84 18.82
CA THR A 748 -20.23 27.25 19.26
C THR A 748 -20.11 27.16 20.79
N GLU A 749 -19.04 26.54 21.27
CA GLU A 749 -18.76 26.31 22.69
C GLU A 749 -17.65 27.21 23.23
N LEU A 750 -16.73 27.65 22.37
CA LEU A 750 -15.58 28.49 22.73
C LEU A 750 -15.44 29.66 21.75
N VAL A 751 -15.45 30.88 22.28
CA VAL A 751 -15.15 32.10 21.51
C VAL A 751 -13.87 32.73 22.05
N MET A 752 -12.86 32.82 21.19
CA MET A 752 -11.57 33.43 21.45
C MET A 752 -11.53 34.83 20.81
N LEU A 753 -11.32 35.87 21.61
CA LEU A 753 -11.22 37.25 21.12
C LEU A 753 -9.78 37.75 21.19
N ALA A 754 -9.29 38.26 20.06
CA ALA A 754 -8.06 39.03 20.04
C ALA A 754 -8.27 40.41 20.70
N ASP A 755 -7.20 41.07 21.14
CA ASP A 755 -7.26 42.37 21.84
C ASP A 755 -7.97 43.48 21.04
N THR A 756 -8.05 43.31 19.72
CA THR A 756 -8.74 44.21 18.80
C THR A 756 -10.26 44.04 18.77
N VAL A 757 -10.84 43.08 19.51
CA VAL A 757 -12.27 42.78 19.45
C VAL A 757 -12.91 42.83 20.84
N SER A 758 -13.98 43.61 20.98
CA SER A 758 -14.78 43.69 22.20
C SER A 758 -16.16 43.03 22.02
N ALA A 759 -16.76 42.53 23.10
CA ALA A 759 -18.12 42.00 23.10
C ALA A 759 -18.95 42.67 24.19
N PHE A 760 -20.05 43.35 23.83
CA PHE A 760 -20.95 44.00 24.79
C PHE A 760 -22.08 43.05 25.21
N ARG A 761 -22.20 42.78 26.52
CA ARG A 761 -23.26 41.98 27.18
C ARG A 761 -23.43 40.56 26.62
N THR A 762 -22.72 39.60 27.20
CA THR A 762 -22.79 38.18 26.81
C THR A 762 -23.92 37.43 27.52
N ASN A 763 -25.03 37.17 26.83
CA ASN A 763 -25.94 36.05 27.15
C ASN A 763 -25.60 34.80 26.30
N GLY A 764 -24.37 34.70 25.80
CA GLY A 764 -23.90 33.57 25.00
C GLY A 764 -23.83 32.28 25.81
N ARG A 765 -24.10 31.13 25.18
CA ARG A 765 -23.99 29.80 25.80
C ARG A 765 -22.57 29.21 25.74
N PHE A 766 -21.59 30.00 25.27
CA PHE A 766 -20.19 29.62 25.09
C PHE A 766 -19.26 30.21 26.15
N THR A 767 -18.08 29.61 26.29
CA THR A 767 -16.96 30.13 27.08
C THR A 767 -16.25 31.23 26.28
N LEU A 768 -15.98 32.38 26.92
CA LEU A 768 -15.22 33.47 26.32
C LEU A 768 -13.78 33.43 26.83
N ALA A 769 -12.81 33.52 25.92
CA ALA A 769 -11.39 33.62 26.27
C ALA A 769 -10.72 34.78 25.52
N ALA A 770 -9.96 35.59 26.25
CA ALA A 770 -9.07 36.58 25.65
C ALA A 770 -7.75 35.88 25.28
N VAL A 771 -7.27 36.10 24.05
CA VAL A 771 -6.09 35.41 23.52
C VAL A 771 -4.94 36.34 23.15
N GLY A 772 -5.10 37.65 23.33
CA GLY A 772 -4.07 38.65 23.02
C GLY A 772 -4.02 39.00 21.53
N ASP A 773 -2.93 39.65 21.12
CA ASP A 773 -2.63 39.89 19.70
C ASP A 773 -2.05 38.63 19.05
N ILE A 774 -2.86 37.95 18.23
CA ILE A 774 -2.49 36.72 17.53
C ILE A 774 -2.53 36.93 16.03
N ASN A 775 -1.45 36.50 15.37
CA ASN A 775 -1.35 36.52 13.91
C ASN A 775 -1.57 35.15 13.29
N LEU A 776 -2.84 34.73 13.19
CA LEU A 776 -3.25 33.55 12.43
C LEU A 776 -4.05 33.97 11.18
N PRO A 777 -3.77 33.37 10.00
CA PRO A 777 -4.61 33.52 8.82
C PRO A 777 -6.06 33.10 9.09
N ALA A 778 -6.99 33.61 8.29
CA ALA A 778 -8.36 33.12 8.36
C ALA A 778 -8.43 31.67 7.85
N GLY A 779 -9.35 30.87 8.40
CA GLY A 779 -9.54 29.48 8.00
C GLY A 779 -9.85 28.51 9.14
N PRO A 780 -9.94 27.20 8.84
CA PRO A 780 -10.17 26.15 9.83
C PRO A 780 -8.91 25.88 10.65
N TYR A 781 -9.06 25.60 11.93
CA TYR A 781 -7.97 25.19 12.82
C TYR A 781 -8.49 24.18 13.85
N VAL A 782 -7.58 23.49 14.52
CA VAL A 782 -7.93 22.61 15.64
C VAL A 782 -7.10 22.99 16.85
N LEU A 783 -7.77 23.28 17.97
CA LEU A 783 -7.12 23.45 19.26
C LEU A 783 -7.00 22.08 19.93
N ALA A 784 -5.79 21.63 20.22
CA ALA A 784 -5.51 20.35 20.85
C ALA A 784 -4.35 20.49 21.84
N ARG A 785 -4.06 19.48 22.65
CA ARG A 785 -2.85 19.48 23.48
C ARG A 785 -1.63 19.10 22.66
N ASP A 786 -0.51 19.79 22.85
CA ASP A 786 0.78 19.39 22.30
C ASP A 786 1.37 18.19 23.07
N ALA A 787 2.54 17.72 22.63
CA ALA A 787 3.24 16.58 23.24
C ALA A 787 3.59 16.80 24.73
N PHE A 788 3.55 18.03 25.22
CA PHE A 788 3.81 18.40 26.61
C PHE A 788 2.52 18.63 27.40
N GLY A 789 1.35 18.39 26.79
CA GLY A 789 0.03 18.60 27.41
C GLY A 789 -0.47 20.04 27.36
N THR A 790 0.27 20.95 26.72
CA THR A 790 -0.07 22.38 26.61
C THR A 790 -1.03 22.60 25.45
N PRO A 791 -2.15 23.32 25.64
CA PRO A 791 -3.06 23.67 24.54
C PRO A 791 -2.33 24.45 23.44
N ALA A 792 -2.51 24.00 22.19
CA ALA A 792 -1.86 24.53 21.00
C ALA A 792 -2.78 24.38 19.78
N VAL A 793 -2.59 25.26 18.79
CA VAL A 793 -3.35 25.33 17.55
C VAL A 793 -2.64 24.54 16.46
N TYR A 794 -3.39 23.73 15.73
CA TYR A 794 -2.92 22.90 14.63
C TYR A 794 -3.68 23.19 13.35
N THR A 795 -3.00 23.01 12.22
CA THR A 795 -3.60 23.06 10.90
C THR A 795 -4.21 21.69 10.58
N PRO A 796 -5.51 21.60 10.28
CA PRO A 796 -6.11 20.36 9.79
C PRO A 796 -5.77 20.12 8.31
N LEU A 797 -5.47 18.88 7.96
CA LEU A 797 -5.42 18.36 6.61
C LEU A 797 -6.61 17.41 6.41
N ARG A 798 -7.49 17.65 5.43
CA ARG A 798 -8.55 16.68 5.11
C ARG A 798 -7.92 15.46 4.45
N LEU A 799 -8.31 14.27 4.87
CA LEU A 799 -7.80 13.03 4.31
C LEU A 799 -8.69 12.56 3.16
N HIS A 800 -8.14 12.54 1.95
CA HIS A 800 -8.84 12.05 0.76
C HIS A 800 -8.33 10.68 0.35
N PHE A 801 -9.24 9.78 0.00
CA PHE A 801 -8.89 8.43 -0.44
C PHE A 801 -8.35 8.43 -1.88
N ASP A 802 -7.19 7.82 -2.11
CA ASP A 802 -6.60 7.61 -3.44
C ASP A 802 -6.85 6.18 -3.93
N ASP A 803 -8.05 5.92 -4.45
CA ASP A 803 -8.43 4.62 -5.01
C ASP A 803 -7.70 4.29 -6.34
N THR A 804 -6.85 5.18 -6.86
CA THR A 804 -6.02 4.90 -8.03
C THR A 804 -4.62 4.40 -7.66
N GLN A 805 -4.25 4.48 -6.37
CA GLN A 805 -2.89 4.21 -5.90
C GLN A 805 -1.82 5.00 -6.67
N SER A 806 -2.15 6.24 -7.04
CA SER A 806 -1.29 7.16 -7.78
C SER A 806 -0.16 7.70 -6.92
N PHE A 807 -0.42 7.91 -5.64
CA PHE A 807 0.56 8.42 -4.69
C PHE A 807 1.47 7.31 -4.17
N PHE A 808 2.76 7.63 -4.08
CA PHE A 808 3.73 6.87 -3.31
C PHE A 808 3.65 7.28 -1.83
N LYS A 809 3.51 8.60 -1.55
CA LYS A 809 3.41 9.17 -0.19
C LYS A 809 2.53 10.41 -0.18
N SER A 810 1.77 10.61 0.89
CA SER A 810 1.23 11.93 1.23
C SER A 810 2.20 12.67 2.14
N VAL A 811 2.39 13.98 1.91
CA VAL A 811 3.39 14.77 2.62
C VAL A 811 2.84 16.12 3.04
N THR A 812 3.40 16.67 4.11
CA THR A 812 3.17 18.06 4.53
C THR A 812 4.51 18.73 4.84
N PRO A 813 4.71 20.00 4.43
CA PRO A 813 5.90 20.76 4.80
C PRO A 813 5.91 21.07 6.30
N LEU A 814 7.11 21.19 6.86
CA LEU A 814 7.43 21.61 8.22
C LEU A 814 8.00 23.03 8.26
N SER A 815 8.04 23.63 9.45
CA SER A 815 8.50 25.02 9.64
C SER A 815 9.97 25.23 9.22
N ASP A 816 10.80 24.19 9.24
CA ASP A 816 12.22 24.24 8.83
C ASP A 816 12.42 24.00 7.31
N GLY A 817 11.33 23.92 6.54
CA GLY A 817 11.33 23.64 5.10
C GLY A 817 11.57 22.18 4.72
N SER A 818 11.69 21.27 5.70
CA SER A 818 11.63 19.82 5.44
C SER A 818 10.18 19.34 5.29
N PHE A 819 10.02 18.08 4.90
CA PHE A 819 8.73 17.42 4.74
C PHE A 819 8.58 16.25 5.71
N SER A 820 7.35 16.00 6.12
CA SER A 820 6.96 14.81 6.87
C SER A 820 5.85 14.06 6.16
N VAL A 821 5.79 12.75 6.36
CA VAL A 821 4.72 11.90 5.81
C VAL A 821 3.43 12.11 6.60
N VAL A 822 2.32 12.32 5.89
CA VAL A 822 0.99 12.29 6.50
C VAL A 822 0.62 10.84 6.76
N SER A 823 0.60 10.46 8.03
CA SER A 823 0.36 9.09 8.45
C SER A 823 -1.11 8.82 8.73
N ALA A 824 -1.87 8.44 7.70
CA ALA A 824 -3.24 8.00 7.86
C ALA A 824 -3.47 6.68 7.12
N THR A 825 -3.75 5.61 7.87
CA THR A 825 -4.23 4.35 7.33
C THR A 825 -5.64 4.11 7.88
N MET A 826 -6.55 3.61 7.04
CA MET A 826 -7.89 3.19 7.50
C MET A 826 -8.24 1.86 6.84
N ASP A 827 -9.46 1.38 7.04
CA ASP A 827 -9.94 0.16 6.37
C ASP A 827 -10.10 0.37 4.85
N THR A 828 -9.00 0.23 4.10
CA THR A 828 -8.93 0.39 2.63
C THR A 828 -8.42 -0.86 1.93
N ASP A 829 -8.44 -0.89 0.60
CA ASP A 829 -7.83 -1.94 -0.21
C ASP A 829 -6.31 -1.79 -0.34
N SER A 830 -5.62 -1.41 0.75
CA SER A 830 -4.21 -0.96 0.77
C SER A 830 -3.93 0.37 0.05
N SER A 831 -4.95 1.02 -0.50
CA SER A 831 -4.81 2.36 -1.08
C SER A 831 -4.65 3.44 -0.01
N PRO A 832 -3.80 4.48 -0.24
CA PRO A 832 -3.47 5.48 0.77
C PRO A 832 -4.54 6.57 0.90
N TYR A 833 -4.51 7.29 2.01
CA TYR A 833 -5.16 8.60 2.15
C TYR A 833 -4.14 9.72 1.98
N ILE A 834 -4.57 10.81 1.34
CA ILE A 834 -3.77 11.99 1.10
C ILE A 834 -4.28 13.14 1.96
N GLY A 835 -3.40 13.70 2.78
CA GLY A 835 -3.66 14.89 3.58
C GLY A 835 -3.62 16.14 2.73
N VAL A 836 -4.75 16.86 2.69
CA VAL A 836 -4.95 18.03 1.85
C VAL A 836 -5.21 19.26 2.72
N PRO A 837 -4.38 20.32 2.62
CA PRO A 837 -4.56 21.55 3.39
C PRO A 837 -5.67 22.45 2.82
N SER A 838 -6.27 23.28 3.67
CA SER A 838 -7.30 24.26 3.26
C SER A 838 -6.73 25.31 2.30
N ARG A 839 -7.52 25.67 1.29
CA ARG A 839 -7.25 26.79 0.37
C ARG A 839 -7.51 28.15 1.03
N ILE A 840 -8.26 28.19 2.13
CA ILE A 840 -8.69 29.45 2.78
C ILE A 840 -7.50 30.25 3.30
N TYR A 841 -6.43 29.59 3.77
CA TYR A 841 -5.22 30.26 4.23
C TYR A 841 -4.58 31.15 3.16
N SER A 842 -4.84 30.85 1.90
CA SER A 842 -4.33 31.56 0.73
C SER A 842 -5.30 32.62 0.18
N LEU A 843 -6.59 32.58 0.52
CA LEU A 843 -7.61 33.52 0.00
C LEU A 843 -7.35 34.99 0.37
N GLN A 844 -6.64 35.25 1.47
CA GLN A 844 -6.31 36.60 1.91
C GLN A 844 -4.96 37.10 1.38
N GLN A 845 -4.22 36.24 0.68
CA GLN A 845 -2.93 36.57 0.08
C GLN A 845 -3.13 37.06 -1.35
N ASN A 846 -3.70 38.27 -1.51
CA ASN A 846 -3.58 39.01 -2.79
C ASN A 846 -2.15 39.59 -2.91
N ASP A 847 -1.14 38.72 -2.79
CA ASP A 847 0.26 39.06 -2.99
C ASP A 847 0.67 38.61 -4.40
N PRO A 848 0.97 39.54 -5.32
CA PRO A 848 1.47 39.21 -6.66
C PRO A 848 2.73 38.31 -6.66
N LYS A 849 3.45 38.21 -5.53
CA LYS A 849 4.59 37.31 -5.35
C LYS A 849 4.21 35.84 -5.15
N LEU A 850 2.94 35.55 -4.82
CA LEU A 850 2.43 34.20 -4.59
C LEU A 850 1.35 33.83 -5.63
N PRO A 851 1.68 33.81 -6.94
CA PRO A 851 0.70 33.59 -8.00
C PRO A 851 0.07 32.19 -7.99
N LEU A 852 0.62 31.25 -7.23
CA LEU A 852 0.12 29.88 -7.08
C LEU A 852 -0.45 29.63 -5.67
N ALA A 853 -0.76 30.69 -4.91
CA ALA A 853 -1.37 30.56 -3.60
C ALA A 853 -2.67 29.74 -3.67
N GLY A 854 -2.73 28.66 -2.88
CA GLY A 854 -3.87 27.76 -2.84
C GLY A 854 -3.89 26.70 -3.93
N VAL A 855 -2.95 26.70 -4.89
CA VAL A 855 -2.79 25.61 -5.88
C VAL A 855 -2.15 24.41 -5.21
N ARG A 856 -2.80 23.25 -5.29
CA ARG A 856 -2.32 21.98 -4.71
C ARG A 856 -1.57 21.19 -5.76
N VAL A 857 -0.34 20.79 -5.42
CA VAL A 857 0.61 20.16 -6.36
C VAL A 857 1.12 18.84 -5.83
N SER A 858 1.15 17.82 -6.69
CA SER A 858 1.91 16.59 -6.44
C SER A 858 3.20 16.55 -7.24
N VAL A 859 4.19 15.81 -6.74
CA VAL A 859 5.54 15.76 -7.29
C VAL A 859 5.94 14.31 -7.59
N LYS A 860 6.43 14.03 -8.79
CA LYS A 860 6.92 12.69 -9.16
C LYS A 860 8.08 12.22 -8.25
N ASP A 861 8.15 10.93 -7.92
CA ASP A 861 9.16 10.31 -7.04
C ASP A 861 10.60 10.21 -7.64
N ILE A 862 11.03 11.25 -8.34
CA ILE A 862 12.43 11.47 -8.75
C ILE A 862 12.95 12.83 -8.28
N TYR A 863 12.07 13.72 -7.81
CA TYR A 863 12.43 15.03 -7.26
C TYR A 863 12.73 14.89 -5.78
N PHE A 864 13.85 15.44 -5.32
CA PHE A 864 14.22 15.37 -3.91
C PHE A 864 13.48 16.40 -3.06
N LEU A 865 12.97 15.93 -1.92
CA LEU A 865 12.28 16.71 -0.90
C LEU A 865 13.05 16.56 0.41
N LYS A 866 13.43 17.68 1.03
CA LYS A 866 14.18 17.70 2.29
C LYS A 866 13.42 16.90 3.36
N GLY A 867 14.10 16.01 4.07
CA GLY A 867 13.54 15.18 5.14
C GLY A 867 12.98 13.83 4.69
N LEU A 868 12.87 13.56 3.38
CA LEU A 868 12.31 12.32 2.85
C LEU A 868 13.30 11.52 1.99
N ARG A 869 13.16 10.21 1.97
CA ARG A 869 13.82 9.33 0.98
C ARG A 869 13.06 9.35 -0.36
N ALA A 870 13.80 9.32 -1.47
CA ALA A 870 13.26 9.12 -2.81
C ALA A 870 13.48 7.66 -3.25
N SER A 871 12.51 7.04 -3.92
CA SER A 871 12.69 5.66 -4.41
C SER A 871 13.10 5.59 -5.87
N ALA A 872 12.74 6.59 -6.69
CA ALA A 872 12.89 6.54 -8.14
C ALA A 872 12.28 5.25 -8.74
N GLY A 873 11.20 4.74 -8.15
CA GLY A 873 10.56 3.49 -8.57
C GLY A 873 11.31 2.21 -8.18
N ASN A 874 12.42 2.30 -7.42
CA ASN A 874 13.24 1.14 -7.02
C ASN A 874 13.36 0.99 -5.49
N ARG A 875 13.14 -0.22 -4.97
CA ARG A 875 13.17 -0.50 -3.52
C ARG A 875 14.57 -0.48 -2.94
N HIS A 876 15.54 -1.00 -3.68
CA HIS A 876 16.94 -1.02 -3.23
C HIS A 876 17.56 0.39 -3.26
N PHE A 877 17.15 1.26 -4.18
CA PHE A 877 17.54 2.66 -4.20
C PHE A 877 16.98 3.38 -2.96
N TYR A 878 15.71 3.13 -2.63
CA TYR A 878 15.07 3.64 -1.42
C TYR A 878 15.81 3.26 -0.13
N THR A 879 16.23 1.99 0.00
CA THR A 879 16.90 1.50 1.21
C THR A 879 18.37 1.92 1.31
N THR A 880 19.06 2.08 0.17
CA THR A 880 20.48 2.47 0.10
C THR A 880 20.70 3.92 0.54
N TYR A 881 19.86 4.84 0.08
CA TYR A 881 20.08 6.27 0.31
C TYR A 881 19.28 6.78 1.53
N PRO A 882 19.89 7.63 2.39
CA PRO A 882 19.20 8.24 3.51
C PRO A 882 18.22 9.33 3.05
N PRO A 883 17.37 9.87 3.96
CA PRO A 883 16.56 11.04 3.66
C PRO A 883 17.38 12.20 3.10
N ARG A 884 16.78 12.97 2.17
CA ARG A 884 17.45 14.07 1.47
C ARG A 884 17.59 15.28 2.40
N ASN A 885 18.70 16.00 2.29
CA ASN A 885 18.96 17.21 3.10
C ASN A 885 18.45 18.51 2.45
N VAL A 886 18.01 18.44 1.19
CA VAL A 886 17.57 19.60 0.39
C VAL A 886 16.31 19.27 -0.39
N THR A 887 15.52 20.29 -0.67
CA THR A 887 14.39 20.25 -1.61
C THR A 887 14.86 20.86 -2.92
N GLY A 888 14.76 20.11 -4.02
CA GLY A 888 15.32 20.53 -5.30
C GLY A 888 14.75 21.86 -5.81
N PRO A 889 15.50 22.62 -6.65
CA PRO A 889 15.12 23.98 -7.04
C PRO A 889 13.75 24.08 -7.72
N ALA A 890 13.40 23.10 -8.55
CA ALA A 890 12.09 23.03 -9.22
C ALA A 890 10.91 23.04 -8.23
N VAL A 891 11.01 22.27 -7.14
CA VAL A 891 9.98 22.19 -6.09
C VAL A 891 10.05 23.40 -5.17
N SER A 892 11.26 23.83 -4.80
CA SER A 892 11.46 25.03 -3.99
C SER A 892 10.84 26.28 -4.64
N ARG A 893 10.94 26.39 -5.97
CA ARG A 893 10.30 27.46 -6.75
C ARG A 893 8.77 27.42 -6.62
N LEU A 894 8.14 26.25 -6.67
CA LEU A 894 6.69 26.12 -6.49
C LEU A 894 6.24 26.61 -5.12
N MET A 895 6.95 26.21 -4.07
CA MET A 895 6.64 26.63 -2.70
C MET A 895 6.80 28.15 -2.54
N GLN A 896 7.84 28.75 -3.14
CA GLN A 896 8.05 30.20 -3.14
C GLN A 896 6.94 30.97 -3.87
N LEU A 897 6.30 30.35 -4.86
CA LEU A 897 5.16 30.91 -5.59
C LEU A 897 3.82 30.69 -4.85
N GLY A 898 3.82 30.04 -3.69
CA GLY A 898 2.64 29.82 -2.86
C GLY A 898 1.92 28.48 -3.07
N ALA A 899 2.44 27.60 -3.93
CA ALA A 899 1.85 26.29 -4.17
C ALA A 899 2.01 25.35 -2.95
N GLN A 900 1.02 24.50 -2.73
CA GLN A 900 0.96 23.55 -1.62
C GLN A 900 1.31 22.15 -2.11
N VAL A 901 2.47 21.63 -1.71
CA VAL A 901 2.89 20.25 -2.05
C VAL A 901 2.19 19.26 -1.11
N VAL A 902 1.37 18.37 -1.68
CA VAL A 902 0.48 17.45 -0.91
C VAL A 902 0.94 15.99 -0.92
N GLY A 903 1.83 15.62 -1.85
CA GLY A 903 2.30 14.25 -1.95
C GLY A 903 3.27 14.00 -3.09
N ILE A 904 3.84 12.80 -3.05
CA ILE A 904 4.76 12.25 -4.03
C ILE A 904 4.01 11.23 -4.87
N THR A 905 4.02 11.34 -6.21
CA THR A 905 3.37 10.42 -7.15
C THR A 905 4.32 9.35 -7.68
N LYS A 906 3.80 8.15 -7.94
CA LYS A 906 4.57 7.00 -8.41
C LYS A 906 5.18 7.21 -9.80
N THR A 907 6.34 6.60 -10.00
CA THR A 907 7.10 6.56 -11.26
C THR A 907 7.58 5.14 -11.53
N VAL A 908 7.77 4.80 -12.80
CA VAL A 908 8.54 3.62 -13.23
C VAL A 908 10.02 3.75 -12.82
N GLN A 909 10.77 2.65 -12.79
CA GLN A 909 12.17 2.64 -12.32
C GLN A 909 13.03 3.65 -13.08
N PHE A 910 13.62 4.60 -12.35
CA PHE A 910 14.54 5.62 -12.85
C PHE A 910 13.98 6.41 -14.05
N ALA A 911 12.67 6.63 -14.08
CA ALA A 911 11.96 7.28 -15.20
C ALA A 911 12.12 6.58 -16.56
N ASN A 912 12.51 5.30 -16.55
CA ASN A 912 12.90 4.53 -17.71
C ASN A 912 11.76 3.56 -18.07
N GLY A 913 10.96 3.92 -19.09
CA GLY A 913 9.61 3.37 -19.33
C GLY A 913 9.42 1.86 -19.13
N ASP A 914 8.37 1.52 -18.38
CA ASP A 914 7.91 0.18 -17.98
C ASP A 914 6.46 -0.03 -18.42
N ARG A 915 6.01 -1.29 -18.55
CA ARG A 915 4.63 -1.69 -18.83
C ARG A 915 3.95 -2.27 -17.60
N ALA A 916 2.76 -1.75 -17.28
CA ALA A 916 1.89 -2.42 -16.32
C ALA A 916 1.37 -3.75 -16.91
N THR A 917 1.37 -4.87 -16.21
CA THR A 917 1.88 -5.12 -14.84
C THR A 917 3.26 -5.82 -14.84
N ALA A 918 3.74 -6.28 -16.00
CA ALA A 918 4.93 -7.10 -16.16
C ALA A 918 6.23 -6.48 -15.61
N ASP A 919 6.41 -5.16 -15.79
CA ASP A 919 7.66 -4.48 -15.47
C ASP A 919 7.63 -3.81 -14.08
N TRP A 920 6.46 -3.72 -13.44
CA TRP A 920 6.29 -3.09 -12.12
C TRP A 920 6.62 -4.08 -10.99
N ILE A 921 7.90 -4.48 -10.91
CA ILE A 921 8.38 -5.54 -10.00
C ILE A 921 8.47 -5.08 -8.53
N ASP A 922 8.86 -3.83 -8.32
CA ASP A 922 9.17 -3.26 -7.02
C ASP A 922 7.95 -2.63 -6.33
N TYR A 923 7.12 -1.95 -7.11
CA TYR A 923 5.93 -1.26 -6.63
C TYR A 923 4.75 -1.55 -7.54
N HIS A 924 3.52 -1.41 -7.04
CA HIS A 924 2.33 -1.60 -7.84
C HIS A 924 2.05 -0.41 -8.77
N ALA A 925 1.75 -0.68 -10.04
CA ALA A 925 1.35 0.33 -11.02
C ALA A 925 0.01 0.99 -10.62
N PRO A 926 -0.11 2.34 -10.71
CA PRO A 926 -1.37 3.06 -10.56
C PRO A 926 -2.48 2.57 -11.50
N PHE A 927 -3.74 2.87 -11.16
CA PHE A 927 -4.91 2.57 -11.98
C PHE A 927 -5.40 3.82 -12.71
N VAL A 928 -5.85 3.66 -13.95
CA VAL A 928 -6.47 4.72 -14.74
C VAL A 928 -7.97 4.68 -14.49
N GLN A 929 -8.55 5.72 -13.87
CA GLN A 929 -10.00 5.73 -13.59
C GLN A 929 -10.85 5.90 -14.87
N ARG A 930 -10.26 6.35 -15.99
CA ARG A 930 -10.94 6.49 -17.28
C ARG A 930 -11.46 5.16 -17.81
N GLY A 931 -12.64 5.20 -18.42
CA GLY A 931 -13.29 4.05 -19.03
C GLY A 931 -13.56 2.93 -18.03
N ASP A 932 -12.96 1.77 -18.27
CA ASP A 932 -13.19 0.56 -17.47
C ASP A 932 -12.39 0.49 -16.16
N GLY A 933 -11.37 1.34 -15.96
CA GLY A 933 -10.53 1.31 -14.77
C GLY A 933 -9.21 0.53 -14.93
N TYR A 934 -9.01 -0.16 -16.06
CA TYR A 934 -7.98 -1.19 -16.24
C TYR A 934 -7.13 -1.00 -17.50
N ARG A 935 -7.10 0.23 -18.04
CA ARG A 935 -6.16 0.61 -19.10
C ARG A 935 -4.73 0.73 -18.57
N GLU A 936 -3.76 0.53 -19.45
CA GLU A 936 -2.36 0.86 -19.23
C GLU A 936 -2.21 2.38 -18.93
N PRO A 937 -1.54 2.76 -17.83
CA PRO A 937 -1.48 4.16 -17.36
C PRO A 937 -0.41 5.03 -18.00
N SER A 938 0.45 4.43 -18.83
CA SER A 938 1.66 4.97 -19.43
C SER A 938 2.68 5.47 -18.40
N GLY A 939 3.81 5.96 -18.86
CA GLY A 939 4.91 6.36 -17.99
C GLY A 939 5.89 7.30 -18.65
N SER A 940 6.88 7.80 -17.92
CA SER A 940 7.20 7.44 -16.54
C SER A 940 6.49 8.27 -15.46
N SER A 941 5.83 9.38 -15.78
CA SER A 941 5.06 10.18 -14.81
C SER A 941 3.67 9.59 -14.57
N THR A 942 3.62 8.28 -14.31
CA THR A 942 2.40 7.46 -14.25
C THR A 942 1.43 7.95 -13.19
N GLY A 943 1.92 8.17 -11.96
CA GLY A 943 1.10 8.67 -10.86
C GLY A 943 0.59 10.10 -11.10
N ALA A 944 1.29 10.92 -11.90
CA ALA A 944 0.87 12.28 -12.23
C ALA A 944 -0.40 12.28 -13.11
N GLY A 945 -0.42 11.46 -14.18
CA GLY A 945 -1.59 11.37 -15.06
C GLY A 945 -2.81 10.72 -14.38
N THR A 946 -2.58 9.68 -13.59
CA THR A 946 -3.65 8.94 -12.90
C THR A 946 -4.26 9.74 -11.74
N SER A 947 -3.46 10.43 -10.92
CA SER A 947 -3.99 11.27 -9.83
C SER A 947 -4.79 12.47 -10.34
N VAL A 948 -4.26 13.22 -11.31
CA VAL A 948 -4.91 14.43 -11.84
C VAL A 948 -6.21 14.10 -12.56
N SER A 949 -6.34 12.90 -13.15
CA SER A 949 -7.60 12.46 -13.78
C SER A 949 -8.62 11.88 -12.81
N ALA A 950 -8.24 11.58 -11.57
CA ALA A 950 -9.13 10.94 -10.59
C ALA A 950 -9.53 11.83 -9.40
N LEU A 951 -8.67 12.77 -9.00
CA LEU A 951 -8.80 13.46 -7.72
C LEU A 951 -9.17 14.93 -7.92
N ASP A 952 -10.41 15.30 -7.59
CA ASP A 952 -10.94 16.65 -7.83
C ASP A 952 -10.19 17.76 -7.09
N TRP A 953 -9.65 17.44 -5.92
CA TRP A 953 -8.97 18.39 -5.06
C TRP A 953 -7.52 18.67 -5.50
N LEU A 954 -6.96 17.88 -6.42
CA LEU A 954 -5.61 18.03 -6.95
C LEU A 954 -5.64 18.85 -8.26
N ASP A 955 -4.82 19.91 -8.30
CA ASP A 955 -4.84 20.87 -9.40
C ASP A 955 -3.81 20.55 -10.49
N VAL A 956 -2.57 20.29 -10.07
CA VAL A 956 -1.42 20.11 -10.96
C VAL A 956 -0.52 19.00 -10.42
N SER A 957 0.07 18.21 -11.29
CA SER A 957 1.20 17.34 -10.93
C SER A 957 2.41 17.66 -11.79
N ILE A 958 3.57 17.82 -11.17
CA ILE A 958 4.84 17.96 -11.89
C ILE A 958 5.53 16.60 -12.07
N GLY A 959 6.29 16.47 -13.16
CA GLY A 959 7.02 15.26 -13.52
C GLY A 959 8.19 15.58 -14.45
N SER A 960 8.68 14.59 -15.18
CA SER A 960 9.76 14.77 -16.15
C SER A 960 9.40 14.15 -17.50
N ASP A 961 9.97 14.68 -18.58
CA ASP A 961 9.81 14.16 -19.93
C ASP A 961 11.16 14.06 -20.66
N THR A 962 11.63 12.83 -20.87
CA THR A 962 12.84 12.54 -21.66
C THR A 962 12.49 11.98 -23.03
N GLY A 963 11.44 11.14 -23.12
CA GLY A 963 10.98 10.51 -24.36
C GLY A 963 9.50 10.69 -24.67
N GLY A 964 8.69 11.15 -23.71
CA GLY A 964 7.22 11.09 -23.72
C GLY A 964 6.58 11.09 -22.33
N SER A 965 7.39 11.16 -21.26
CA SER A 965 6.95 10.84 -19.90
C SER A 965 6.01 11.84 -19.23
N ILE A 966 5.71 12.98 -19.85
CA ILE A 966 4.56 13.83 -19.51
C ILE A 966 3.45 13.67 -20.55
N ARG A 967 3.84 13.60 -21.82
CA ARG A 967 2.91 13.60 -22.96
C ARG A 967 2.08 12.32 -23.04
N ASP A 968 2.68 11.15 -22.83
CA ASP A 968 1.97 9.87 -22.89
C ASP A 968 0.99 9.69 -21.71
N PRO A 969 1.39 9.93 -20.43
CA PRO A 969 0.43 9.90 -19.32
C PRO A 969 -0.68 10.95 -19.47
N ALA A 970 -0.38 12.16 -19.96
CA ALA A 970 -1.41 13.16 -20.23
C ALA A 970 -2.37 12.70 -21.35
N GLY A 971 -1.83 12.11 -22.41
CA GLY A 971 -2.60 11.58 -23.53
C GLY A 971 -3.58 10.49 -23.12
N VAL A 972 -3.11 9.43 -22.45
CA VAL A 972 -3.96 8.28 -22.08
C VAL A 972 -5.01 8.60 -21.03
N ASN A 973 -4.76 9.61 -20.18
CA ASN A 973 -5.69 10.08 -19.15
C ASN A 973 -6.61 11.23 -19.62
N GLY A 974 -6.39 11.75 -20.83
CA GLY A 974 -7.17 12.86 -21.39
C GLY A 974 -6.96 14.18 -20.66
N LEU A 975 -5.71 14.55 -20.43
CA LEU A 975 -5.29 15.73 -19.66
C LEU A 975 -4.44 16.67 -20.51
N PHE A 976 -4.29 17.92 -20.05
CA PHE A 976 -3.29 18.84 -20.58
C PHE A 976 -1.92 18.48 -20.02
N GLY A 977 -0.89 18.45 -20.86
CA GLY A 977 0.48 18.15 -20.45
C GLY A 977 1.50 18.88 -21.32
N ILE A 978 2.61 19.33 -20.73
CA ILE A 978 3.66 20.01 -21.51
C ILE A 978 5.03 19.41 -21.22
N ARG A 979 5.72 19.03 -22.29
CA ARG A 979 7.19 18.92 -22.31
C ARG A 979 7.72 20.30 -22.70
N PRO A 980 8.26 21.13 -21.80
CA PRO A 980 8.76 22.44 -22.19
C PRO A 980 10.13 22.32 -22.88
N SER A 981 10.61 23.41 -23.46
CA SER A 981 11.99 23.52 -23.95
C SER A 981 12.98 23.07 -22.87
N VAL A 982 14.00 22.31 -23.27
CA VAL A 982 15.03 21.86 -22.31
C VAL A 982 15.74 23.08 -21.70
N GLY A 983 15.77 23.14 -20.37
CA GLY A 983 16.28 24.26 -19.59
C GLY A 983 15.20 25.23 -19.05
N ALA A 984 13.91 24.93 -19.26
CA ALA A 984 12.79 25.72 -18.73
C ALA A 984 12.76 25.84 -17.19
N ILE A 985 13.27 24.83 -16.49
CA ILE A 985 13.40 24.81 -15.03
C ILE A 985 14.63 23.96 -14.67
N SER A 986 15.31 24.29 -13.57
CA SER A 986 16.46 23.50 -13.11
C SER A 986 16.01 22.11 -12.65
N LEU A 987 16.72 21.08 -13.11
CA LEU A 987 16.56 19.68 -12.69
C LEU A 987 17.70 19.21 -11.76
N GLU A 988 18.41 20.16 -11.12
CA GLU A 988 19.27 19.82 -10.00
C GLU A 988 18.45 19.12 -8.89
N ASP A 989 19.05 18.15 -8.20
CA ASP A 989 18.38 17.32 -7.19
C ASP A 989 17.14 16.55 -7.72
N VAL A 990 17.19 16.17 -9.00
CA VAL A 990 16.27 15.24 -9.64
C VAL A 990 17.05 14.04 -10.16
N VAL A 991 16.55 12.81 -9.97
CA VAL A 991 17.20 11.61 -10.53
C VAL A 991 17.16 11.68 -12.07
N PRO A 992 18.32 11.71 -12.75
CA PRO A 992 18.35 11.94 -14.19
C PRO A 992 18.12 10.66 -15.00
N LEU A 993 17.65 10.84 -16.24
CA LEU A 993 17.73 9.85 -17.31
C LEU A 993 18.78 10.32 -18.34
N SER A 994 18.63 11.51 -18.92
CA SER A 994 19.62 12.12 -19.81
C SER A 994 19.58 13.65 -19.69
N ASP A 995 20.63 14.26 -19.15
CA ASP A 995 20.72 15.72 -18.95
C ASP A 995 20.52 16.56 -20.22
N VAL A 996 20.90 16.02 -21.38
CA VAL A 996 20.72 16.68 -22.69
C VAL A 996 19.30 16.59 -23.25
N LEU A 997 18.44 15.73 -22.71
CA LEU A 997 17.06 15.49 -23.16
C LEU A 997 15.99 15.79 -22.11
N ASP A 998 16.34 15.66 -20.82
CA ASP A 998 15.44 15.76 -19.68
C ASP A 998 14.86 17.17 -19.53
N THR A 999 13.58 17.24 -19.21
CA THR A 999 12.91 18.51 -18.89
C THR A 999 11.81 18.33 -17.84
N GLY A 1000 11.58 19.35 -17.03
CA GLY A 1000 10.57 19.37 -15.97
C GLY A 1000 9.22 19.87 -16.48
N GLY A 1001 8.31 18.94 -16.76
CA GLY A 1001 6.95 19.23 -17.26
C GLY A 1001 5.87 19.05 -16.20
N PHE A 1002 4.63 19.39 -16.55
CA PHE A 1002 3.49 19.26 -15.65
C PHE A 1002 2.19 18.88 -16.38
N ILE A 1003 1.22 18.40 -15.61
CA ILE A 1003 -0.09 17.91 -16.07
C ILE A 1003 -1.19 18.60 -15.25
N SER A 1004 -2.28 19.05 -15.91
CA SER A 1004 -3.48 19.60 -15.25
C SER A 1004 -4.76 19.32 -16.06
N ARG A 1005 -5.92 19.61 -15.46
CA ARG A 1005 -7.25 19.49 -16.07
C ARG A 1005 -7.79 20.80 -16.64
N ASP A 1006 -7.36 21.94 -16.10
CA ASP A 1006 -7.91 23.24 -16.45
C ASP A 1006 -6.95 24.03 -17.35
N PRO A 1007 -7.36 24.44 -18.56
CA PRO A 1007 -6.45 25.08 -19.51
C PRO A 1007 -5.97 26.47 -19.04
N LYS A 1008 -6.77 27.19 -18.26
CA LYS A 1008 -6.41 28.54 -17.76
C LYS A 1008 -5.42 28.43 -16.61
N LEU A 1009 -5.70 27.55 -15.65
CA LEU A 1009 -4.76 27.22 -14.57
C LEU A 1009 -3.47 26.63 -15.13
N PHE A 1010 -3.55 25.76 -16.13
CA PHE A 1010 -2.37 25.18 -16.80
C PHE A 1010 -1.47 26.27 -17.38
N ALA A 1011 -2.05 27.23 -18.12
CA ALA A 1011 -1.30 28.36 -18.67
C ALA A 1011 -0.72 29.26 -17.58
N ALA A 1012 -1.52 29.63 -16.57
CA ALA A 1012 -1.08 30.46 -15.46
C ALA A 1012 0.05 29.81 -14.65
N PHE A 1013 -0.07 28.51 -14.36
CA PHE A 1013 0.93 27.71 -13.66
C PHE A 1013 2.25 27.67 -14.43
N GLY A 1014 2.22 27.31 -15.72
CA GLY A 1014 3.42 27.25 -16.55
C GLY A 1014 4.11 28.61 -16.68
N LYS A 1015 3.34 29.70 -16.83
CA LYS A 1015 3.90 31.06 -16.90
C LYS A 1015 4.55 31.50 -15.60
N ALA A 1016 3.99 31.12 -14.45
CA ALA A 1016 4.59 31.42 -13.15
C ALA A 1016 5.83 30.57 -12.87
N TRP A 1017 5.77 29.27 -13.16
CA TRP A 1017 6.84 28.33 -12.84
C TRP A 1017 8.08 28.53 -13.73
N TYR A 1018 7.88 28.86 -15.01
CA TYR A 1018 8.96 29.12 -15.98
C TYR A 1018 9.24 30.62 -16.23
N ALA A 1019 8.79 31.51 -15.35
CA ALA A 1019 8.79 32.97 -15.56
C ALA A 1019 10.15 33.55 -16.00
N ASP A 1020 11.27 32.96 -15.55
CA ASP A 1020 12.61 33.46 -15.82
C ASP A 1020 13.20 32.96 -17.14
N SER A 1021 12.53 32.01 -17.81
CA SER A 1021 13.06 31.33 -19.00
C SER A 1021 12.49 31.84 -20.32
N PHE A 1022 11.27 32.39 -20.31
CA PHE A 1022 10.53 32.70 -21.53
C PHE A 1022 9.80 34.04 -21.45
N LYS A 1023 9.36 34.54 -22.61
CA LYS A 1023 8.55 35.77 -22.73
C LYS A 1023 7.34 35.51 -23.62
N SER A 1024 6.26 36.26 -23.39
CA SER A 1024 5.08 36.27 -24.25
C SER A 1024 5.34 37.08 -25.52
N TYR A 1025 4.56 36.79 -26.57
CA TYR A 1025 4.64 37.43 -27.88
C TYR A 1025 3.29 38.05 -28.27
N ALA A 1026 3.31 39.04 -29.17
CA ALA A 1026 2.12 39.82 -29.49
C ALA A 1026 1.12 39.07 -30.41
N SER A 1027 1.56 37.99 -31.06
CA SER A 1027 0.75 37.23 -32.01
C SER A 1027 1.05 35.73 -31.95
N PHE A 1028 0.15 34.92 -32.51
CA PHE A 1028 0.33 33.48 -32.70
C PHE A 1028 0.79 33.17 -34.14
N PRO A 1029 1.48 32.03 -34.36
CA PRO A 1029 1.89 31.61 -35.69
C PRO A 1029 0.68 31.41 -36.63
N ARG A 1030 0.80 31.81 -37.89
CA ARG A 1030 -0.27 31.70 -38.92
C ARG A 1030 -0.06 30.56 -39.91
N ARG A 1031 0.77 29.58 -39.57
CA ARG A 1031 1.00 28.38 -40.37
C ARG A 1031 0.91 27.15 -39.47
N ILE A 1032 0.11 26.18 -39.88
CA ILE A 1032 -0.07 24.89 -39.21
C ILE A 1032 0.56 23.81 -40.09
N LEU A 1033 1.48 23.05 -39.52
CA LEU A 1033 2.11 21.90 -40.15
C LEU A 1033 1.47 20.63 -39.56
N LEU A 1034 0.79 19.84 -40.39
CA LEU A 1034 0.23 18.55 -39.96
C LEU A 1034 1.22 17.44 -40.29
N SER A 1035 1.59 16.64 -39.30
CA SER A 1035 2.47 15.49 -39.55
C SER A 1035 1.85 14.52 -40.53
N SER A 1036 2.57 14.20 -41.61
CA SER A 1036 2.26 13.09 -42.52
C SER A 1036 3.03 11.80 -42.16
N ASP A 1037 3.89 11.85 -41.14
CA ASP A 1037 4.75 10.74 -40.70
C ASP A 1037 4.10 9.88 -39.60
N PHE A 1038 2.89 10.25 -39.15
CA PHE A 1038 2.18 9.56 -38.08
C PHE A 1038 1.26 8.46 -38.63
N GLU A 1039 1.29 7.27 -38.02
CA GLU A 1039 0.45 6.13 -38.41
C GLU A 1039 -1.03 6.30 -38.00
N ASN A 1040 -1.94 5.64 -38.71
CA ASN A 1040 -3.38 5.93 -38.74
C ASN A 1040 -4.06 6.26 -37.39
N VAL A 1041 -4.79 7.37 -37.37
CA VAL A 1041 -5.79 7.67 -36.34
C VAL A 1041 -7.01 6.77 -36.54
N SER A 1042 -7.61 6.24 -35.47
CA SER A 1042 -8.85 5.45 -35.59
C SER A 1042 -9.93 6.26 -36.34
N PRO A 1043 -10.83 5.63 -37.13
CA PRO A 1043 -11.84 6.38 -37.89
C PRO A 1043 -12.69 7.32 -37.02
N ASN A 1044 -13.02 6.88 -35.79
CA ASN A 1044 -13.79 7.68 -34.83
C ASN A 1044 -12.96 8.85 -34.27
N ALA A 1045 -11.68 8.65 -33.95
CA ALA A 1045 -10.82 9.74 -33.48
C ALA A 1045 -10.45 10.71 -34.62
N SER A 1046 -10.41 10.26 -35.87
CA SER A 1046 -10.09 11.09 -37.04
C SER A 1046 -11.09 12.25 -37.20
N ALA A 1047 -12.38 12.00 -36.94
CA ALA A 1047 -13.40 13.04 -37.01
C ALA A 1047 -13.16 14.14 -35.94
N ILE A 1048 -12.83 13.75 -34.72
CA ILE A 1048 -12.52 14.67 -33.61
C ILE A 1048 -11.25 15.47 -33.92
N TYR A 1049 -10.19 14.79 -34.38
CA TYR A 1049 -8.93 15.41 -34.76
C TYR A 1049 -9.11 16.45 -35.87
N ASN A 1050 -9.78 16.08 -36.97
CA ASN A 1050 -10.04 16.99 -38.09
C ASN A 1050 -10.90 18.19 -37.68
N ALA A 1051 -11.92 17.98 -36.83
CA ALA A 1051 -12.74 19.06 -36.32
C ALA A 1051 -11.93 20.06 -35.47
N PHE A 1052 -11.01 19.57 -34.63
CA PHE A 1052 -10.11 20.43 -33.87
C PHE A 1052 -9.17 21.22 -34.79
N VAL A 1053 -8.55 20.56 -35.76
CA VAL A 1053 -7.64 21.22 -36.73
C VAL A 1053 -8.36 22.36 -37.48
N GLN A 1054 -9.60 22.13 -37.93
CA GLN A 1054 -10.39 23.17 -38.61
C GLN A 1054 -10.74 24.36 -37.71
N LYS A 1055 -11.09 24.12 -36.44
CA LYS A 1055 -11.33 25.17 -35.46
C LYS A 1055 -10.05 25.97 -35.19
N LEU A 1056 -8.92 25.30 -35.02
CA LEU A 1056 -7.62 25.94 -34.80
C LEU A 1056 -7.20 26.78 -36.01
N GLN A 1057 -7.37 26.24 -37.22
CA GLN A 1057 -7.09 26.97 -38.47
C GLN A 1057 -7.91 28.26 -38.57
N SER A 1058 -9.21 28.16 -38.31
CA SER A 1058 -10.13 29.30 -38.36
C SER A 1058 -9.77 30.34 -37.30
N PHE A 1059 -9.46 29.90 -36.08
CA PHE A 1059 -9.07 30.78 -34.97
C PHE A 1059 -7.78 31.54 -35.24
N LEU A 1060 -6.76 30.87 -35.78
CA LEU A 1060 -5.47 31.48 -36.08
C LEU A 1060 -5.45 32.27 -37.39
N GLY A 1061 -6.45 32.08 -38.26
CA GLY A 1061 -6.40 32.54 -39.65
C GLY A 1061 -5.20 31.93 -40.39
N ALA A 1062 -4.91 30.65 -40.12
CA ALA A 1062 -3.68 29.99 -40.54
C ALA A 1062 -3.81 29.23 -41.86
N THR A 1063 -2.70 29.07 -42.57
CA THR A 1063 -2.59 28.09 -43.67
C THR A 1063 -2.19 26.73 -43.12
N ILE A 1064 -2.76 25.65 -43.66
CA ILE A 1064 -2.41 24.27 -43.32
C ILE A 1064 -1.49 23.70 -44.40
N THR A 1065 -0.45 22.97 -44.00
CA THR A 1065 0.42 22.21 -44.91
C THR A 1065 0.72 20.85 -44.29
N ASN A 1066 0.57 19.77 -45.06
CA ASN A 1066 1.08 18.46 -44.65
C ASN A 1066 2.60 18.49 -44.68
N PHE A 1067 3.24 17.94 -43.65
CA PHE A 1067 4.67 18.05 -43.45
C PHE A 1067 5.27 16.71 -43.02
N SER A 1068 6.27 16.26 -43.77
CA SER A 1068 7.11 15.12 -43.45
C SER A 1068 8.49 15.59 -43.01
N ILE A 1069 8.91 15.19 -41.81
CA ILE A 1069 10.23 15.48 -41.27
C ILE A 1069 11.31 14.76 -42.07
N PRO A 1070 11.22 13.44 -42.37
CA PRO A 1070 12.18 12.76 -43.23
C PRO A 1070 12.34 13.39 -44.62
N GLU A 1071 11.24 13.77 -45.28
CA GLU A 1071 11.31 14.41 -46.61
C GLU A 1071 12.01 15.77 -46.52
N ALA A 1072 11.58 16.62 -45.59
CA ALA A 1072 12.19 17.94 -45.40
C ALA A 1072 13.68 17.84 -45.01
N TRP A 1073 14.05 16.85 -44.21
CA TRP A 1073 15.44 16.58 -43.84
C TRP A 1073 16.28 16.23 -45.06
N ASN A 1074 15.83 15.29 -45.88
CA ASN A 1074 16.55 14.84 -47.07
C ASN A 1074 16.73 15.97 -48.09
N GLU A 1075 15.76 16.87 -48.19
CA GLU A 1075 15.81 18.01 -49.11
C GLU A 1075 16.73 19.14 -48.64
N THR A 1076 16.80 19.40 -47.33
CA THR A 1076 17.33 20.69 -46.82
C THR A 1076 18.50 20.58 -45.84
N SER A 1077 18.76 19.42 -45.24
CA SER A 1077 19.80 19.27 -44.21
C SER A 1077 21.22 19.43 -44.74
N GLY A 1078 21.45 19.06 -46.01
CA GLY A 1078 22.80 18.93 -46.58
C GLY A 1078 23.58 17.75 -45.99
N ILE A 1079 22.92 16.84 -45.27
CA ILE A 1079 23.48 15.60 -44.70
C ILE A 1079 22.92 14.43 -45.51
N GLU A 1080 23.80 13.61 -46.08
CA GLU A 1080 23.40 12.48 -46.95
C GLU A 1080 22.62 11.38 -46.20
N THR A 1081 22.87 11.23 -44.90
CA THR A 1081 22.20 10.23 -44.06
C THR A 1081 20.74 10.65 -43.76
N PRO A 1082 19.74 9.80 -44.06
CA PRO A 1082 18.35 10.04 -43.66
C PRO A 1082 18.20 10.19 -42.14
N VAL A 1083 17.26 11.02 -41.69
CA VAL A 1083 17.09 11.33 -40.26
C VAL A 1083 16.77 10.11 -39.39
N ASP A 1084 15.96 9.19 -39.91
CA ASP A 1084 15.58 7.96 -39.24
C ASP A 1084 16.76 7.02 -39.04
N VAL A 1085 17.70 7.02 -39.98
CA VAL A 1085 18.97 6.29 -39.89
C VAL A 1085 19.95 7.02 -38.96
N LEU A 1086 20.07 8.34 -39.11
CA LEU A 1086 20.98 9.18 -38.32
C LEU A 1086 20.65 9.10 -36.82
N LEU A 1087 19.36 9.17 -36.48
CA LEU A 1087 18.89 9.20 -35.11
C LEU A 1087 18.48 7.83 -34.55
N ASN A 1088 18.68 6.76 -35.32
CA ASN A 1088 18.18 5.41 -35.00
C ASN A 1088 18.63 4.93 -33.60
N GLN A 1089 19.89 5.18 -33.25
CA GLN A 1089 20.48 4.75 -31.97
C GLN A 1089 20.67 5.91 -30.98
N THR A 1090 20.47 7.15 -31.43
CA THR A 1090 20.75 8.34 -30.63
C THR A 1090 20.03 8.32 -29.29
N TYR A 1091 18.71 8.09 -29.29
CA TYR A 1091 17.94 8.07 -28.04
C TYR A 1091 18.44 6.98 -27.10
N ALA A 1092 18.60 5.74 -27.59
CA ALA A 1092 19.06 4.59 -26.81
C ALA A 1092 20.43 4.84 -26.13
N ILE A 1093 21.39 5.39 -26.88
CA ILE A 1093 22.75 5.61 -26.40
C ILE A 1093 22.77 6.76 -25.38
N LEU A 1094 22.11 7.89 -25.68
CA LEU A 1094 22.12 9.07 -24.80
C LEU A 1094 21.51 8.77 -23.43
N ILE A 1095 20.35 8.10 -23.38
CA ILE A 1095 19.71 7.75 -22.10
C ILE A 1095 20.47 6.65 -21.36
N GLY A 1096 20.96 5.64 -22.08
CA GLY A 1096 21.58 4.47 -21.46
C GLY A 1096 22.95 4.79 -20.87
N TRP A 1097 23.76 5.55 -21.62
CA TRP A 1097 25.11 5.91 -21.21
C TRP A 1097 25.10 6.92 -20.06
N HIS A 1098 24.28 7.98 -20.18
CA HIS A 1098 24.20 9.02 -19.16
C HIS A 1098 23.66 8.45 -17.83
N GLN A 1099 22.51 7.77 -17.86
CA GLN A 1099 21.91 7.23 -16.64
C GLN A 1099 22.77 6.15 -15.98
N TRP A 1100 23.45 5.29 -16.75
CA TRP A 1100 24.38 4.33 -16.16
C TRP A 1100 25.49 5.04 -15.38
N ASN A 1101 26.10 6.09 -15.93
CA ASN A 1101 27.20 6.77 -15.25
C ASN A 1101 26.73 7.63 -14.07
N ALA A 1102 25.57 8.30 -14.20
CA ALA A 1102 25.04 9.20 -13.18
C ALA A 1102 24.30 8.47 -12.05
N VAL A 1103 23.64 7.34 -12.33
CA VAL A 1103 22.77 6.62 -11.39
C VAL A 1103 23.22 5.17 -11.21
N GLY A 1104 23.30 4.39 -12.29
CA GLY A 1104 23.50 2.94 -12.20
C GLY A 1104 24.82 2.54 -11.53
N LYS A 1105 25.94 3.06 -11.99
CA LYS A 1105 27.29 2.78 -11.47
C LYS A 1105 27.45 3.16 -9.99
N PRO A 1106 27.14 4.41 -9.54
CA PRO A 1106 27.23 4.73 -8.12
C PRO A 1106 26.26 3.89 -7.28
N PHE A 1107 25.01 3.69 -7.74
CA PHE A 1107 24.03 2.88 -7.02
C PHE A 1107 24.50 1.43 -6.81
N PHE A 1108 25.04 0.77 -7.84
CA PHE A 1108 25.57 -0.59 -7.71
C PHE A 1108 26.72 -0.66 -6.71
N ASN A 1109 27.63 0.33 -6.73
CA ASN A 1109 28.77 0.37 -5.80
C ASN A 1109 28.30 0.61 -4.35
N ASP A 1110 27.41 1.57 -4.14
CA ASP A 1110 26.90 1.94 -2.82
C ASP A 1110 26.08 0.80 -2.22
N TYR A 1111 25.20 0.19 -3.01
CA TYR A 1111 24.41 -0.96 -2.58
C TYR A 1111 25.31 -2.15 -2.24
N ALA A 1112 26.30 -2.47 -3.08
CA ALA A 1112 27.24 -3.56 -2.81
C ALA A 1112 28.06 -3.31 -1.53
N ALA A 1113 28.50 -2.06 -1.29
CA ALA A 1113 29.20 -1.69 -0.07
C ALA A 1113 28.32 -1.86 1.19
N ALA A 1114 27.02 -1.56 1.09
CA ALA A 1114 26.07 -1.71 2.19
C ALA A 1114 25.55 -3.15 2.38
N ASN A 1115 25.59 -3.99 1.34
CA ASN A 1115 24.91 -5.29 1.32
C ASN A 1115 25.86 -6.47 0.99
N GLN A 1116 27.06 -6.47 1.57
CA GLN A 1116 28.00 -7.61 1.51
C GLN A 1116 28.38 -8.03 0.08
N GLY A 1117 28.50 -7.06 -0.83
CA GLY A 1117 28.86 -7.31 -2.24
C GLY A 1117 27.69 -7.74 -3.13
N ARG A 1118 26.47 -7.86 -2.60
CA ARG A 1118 25.28 -8.12 -3.42
C ARG A 1118 25.05 -6.97 -4.41
N LYS A 1119 24.61 -7.28 -5.62
CA LYS A 1119 24.10 -6.31 -6.57
C LYS A 1119 22.62 -5.97 -6.27
N PRO A 1120 22.18 -4.73 -6.52
CA PRO A 1120 20.77 -4.38 -6.41
C PRO A 1120 19.96 -4.97 -7.57
N HIS A 1121 18.66 -5.17 -7.34
CA HIS A 1121 17.73 -5.47 -8.42
C HIS A 1121 17.46 -4.21 -9.25
N VAL A 1122 17.36 -4.40 -10.56
CA VAL A 1122 16.95 -3.42 -11.55
C VAL A 1122 16.11 -4.13 -12.60
N ASN A 1123 15.05 -3.48 -13.06
CA ASN A 1123 14.13 -4.01 -14.07
C ASN A 1123 14.88 -4.44 -15.35
N PRO A 1124 14.47 -5.55 -16.00
CA PRO A 1124 15.13 -6.04 -17.21
C PRO A 1124 15.23 -4.99 -18.34
N GLY A 1125 14.19 -4.18 -18.54
CA GLY A 1125 14.19 -3.11 -19.54
C GLY A 1125 15.26 -2.05 -19.31
N VAL A 1126 15.52 -1.68 -18.05
CA VAL A 1126 16.55 -0.72 -17.66
C VAL A 1126 17.95 -1.33 -17.85
N LEU A 1127 18.15 -2.57 -17.38
CA LEU A 1127 19.42 -3.28 -17.53
C LEU A 1127 19.83 -3.43 -19.00
N ILE A 1128 18.89 -3.79 -19.88
CA ILE A 1128 19.16 -3.93 -21.32
C ILE A 1128 19.61 -2.60 -21.92
N ARG A 1129 18.98 -1.47 -21.56
CA ARG A 1129 19.35 -0.14 -22.04
C ARG A 1129 20.74 0.27 -21.56
N TRP A 1130 21.06 0.06 -20.27
CA TRP A 1130 22.39 0.35 -19.73
C TRP A 1130 23.47 -0.55 -20.34
N ASN A 1131 23.20 -1.85 -20.50
CA ASN A 1131 24.17 -2.79 -21.07
C ASN A 1131 24.45 -2.49 -22.54
N TYR A 1132 23.41 -2.18 -23.33
CA TYR A 1132 23.56 -1.79 -24.72
C TYR A 1132 24.43 -0.52 -24.86
N ALA A 1133 24.14 0.53 -24.10
CA ALA A 1133 24.91 1.77 -24.19
C ALA A 1133 26.37 1.56 -23.75
N GLN A 1134 26.59 0.79 -22.68
CA GLN A 1134 27.95 0.43 -22.25
C GLN A 1134 28.72 -0.33 -23.33
N SER A 1135 28.06 -1.20 -24.10
CA SER A 1135 28.73 -1.95 -25.18
C SER A 1135 29.11 -1.09 -26.38
N GLN A 1136 28.53 0.10 -26.55
CA GLN A 1136 28.91 1.03 -27.61
C GLN A 1136 30.15 1.88 -27.24
N GLY A 1137 30.37 2.11 -25.94
CA GLY A 1137 31.49 2.88 -25.42
C GLY A 1137 31.30 4.42 -25.45
N PRO A 1138 32.21 5.18 -24.83
CA PRO A 1138 32.08 6.63 -24.64
C PRO A 1138 32.09 7.41 -25.96
N SER A 1139 32.84 6.97 -26.97
CA SER A 1139 32.90 7.63 -28.28
C SER A 1139 31.56 7.62 -29.01
N ALA A 1140 30.76 6.58 -28.80
CA ALA A 1140 29.41 6.50 -29.38
C ALA A 1140 28.49 7.56 -28.78
N PHE A 1141 28.59 7.83 -27.46
CA PHE A 1141 27.84 8.90 -26.82
C PHE A 1141 28.12 10.27 -27.43
N GLU A 1142 29.40 10.62 -27.60
CA GLU A 1142 29.80 11.89 -28.24
C GLU A 1142 29.32 11.99 -29.69
N THR A 1143 29.38 10.87 -30.43
CA THR A 1143 28.91 10.80 -31.82
C THR A 1143 27.41 11.05 -31.88
N GLU A 1144 26.62 10.35 -31.07
CA GLU A 1144 25.17 10.50 -31.05
C GLU A 1144 24.72 11.86 -30.48
N LEU A 1145 25.49 12.44 -29.57
CA LEU A 1145 25.26 13.82 -29.12
C LEU A 1145 25.42 14.80 -30.30
N SER A 1146 26.44 14.62 -31.13
CA SER A 1146 26.65 15.44 -32.33
C SER A 1146 25.56 15.24 -33.38
N HIS A 1147 25.04 14.01 -33.56
CA HIS A 1147 23.91 13.73 -34.44
C HIS A 1147 22.63 14.45 -33.97
N ARG A 1148 22.36 14.39 -32.67
CA ARG A 1148 21.25 15.13 -32.06
C ARG A 1148 21.40 16.64 -32.23
N GLU A 1149 22.61 17.17 -32.06
CA GLU A 1149 22.91 18.60 -32.30
C GLU A 1149 22.72 19.01 -33.75
N ALA A 1150 23.13 18.17 -34.71
CA ALA A 1150 22.87 18.39 -36.12
C ALA A 1150 21.38 18.47 -36.41
N PHE A 1151 20.58 17.56 -35.80
CA PHE A 1151 19.13 17.58 -35.94
C PHE A 1151 18.47 18.80 -35.30
N GLU A 1152 18.90 19.22 -34.10
CA GLU A 1152 18.43 20.45 -33.47
C GLU A 1152 18.73 21.68 -34.35
N ASN A 1153 19.97 21.79 -34.83
CA ASN A 1153 20.39 22.92 -35.65
C ASN A 1153 19.64 22.99 -36.97
N TRP A 1154 19.42 21.85 -37.63
CA TRP A 1154 18.59 21.76 -38.82
C TRP A 1154 17.15 22.19 -38.52
N THR A 1155 16.56 21.64 -37.45
CA THR A 1155 15.21 21.99 -37.01
C THR A 1155 15.11 23.51 -36.87
N LEU A 1156 15.92 24.11 -36.00
CA LEU A 1156 15.85 25.54 -35.74
C LEU A 1156 16.14 26.44 -36.95
N LYS A 1157 16.73 25.92 -38.03
CA LYS A 1157 17.02 26.66 -39.26
C LYS A 1157 15.99 26.45 -40.37
N HIS A 1158 15.39 25.27 -40.45
CA HIS A 1158 14.56 24.85 -41.59
C HIS A 1158 13.13 24.41 -41.21
N PHE A 1159 12.88 24.04 -39.95
CA PHE A 1159 11.62 23.51 -39.45
C PHE A 1159 11.24 24.13 -38.09
N LEU A 1160 10.11 24.84 -38.00
CA LEU A 1160 9.77 25.71 -36.85
C LEU A 1160 10.79 26.85 -36.70
N THR A 1161 10.90 27.68 -37.73
CA THR A 1161 11.87 28.78 -37.81
C THR A 1161 11.43 29.97 -36.96
N GLU A 1162 12.35 30.90 -36.69
CA GLU A 1162 12.04 32.07 -35.86
C GLU A 1162 11.10 33.05 -36.57
N ASN A 1163 10.09 33.54 -35.85
CA ASN A 1163 9.30 34.69 -36.25
C ASN A 1163 9.35 35.77 -35.15
N ARG A 1164 9.65 37.02 -35.52
CA ARG A 1164 9.82 38.09 -34.54
C ARG A 1164 8.54 38.47 -33.79
N GLU A 1165 7.38 38.29 -34.41
CA GLU A 1165 6.08 38.69 -33.85
C GLU A 1165 5.40 37.56 -33.08
N SER A 1166 5.66 36.30 -33.46
CA SER A 1166 4.98 35.10 -32.94
C SER A 1166 5.92 34.04 -32.35
N CYS A 1167 7.22 34.35 -32.23
CA CYS A 1167 8.32 33.47 -31.80
C CYS A 1167 8.64 32.34 -32.79
N SER A 1168 7.62 31.61 -33.23
CA SER A 1168 7.69 30.50 -34.18
C SER A 1168 6.98 30.88 -35.47
N ASP A 1169 7.52 30.51 -36.63
CA ASP A 1169 6.86 30.75 -37.93
C ASP A 1169 5.61 29.88 -38.13
N SER A 1170 5.55 28.74 -37.43
CA SER A 1170 4.53 27.72 -37.56
C SER A 1170 4.33 26.95 -36.25
N ILE A 1171 3.22 26.21 -36.18
CA ILE A 1171 2.96 25.19 -35.14
C ILE A 1171 2.87 23.84 -35.85
N PHE A 1172 3.55 22.83 -35.33
CA PHE A 1172 3.51 21.46 -35.83
C PHE A 1172 2.59 20.59 -34.98
N LEU A 1173 1.70 19.84 -35.63
CA LEU A 1173 0.64 19.07 -34.99
C LEU A 1173 0.75 17.58 -35.34
N TYR A 1174 0.55 16.74 -34.33
CA TYR A 1174 0.38 15.29 -34.50
C TYR A 1174 -0.57 14.72 -33.44
N PRO A 1175 -1.30 13.62 -33.71
CA PRO A 1175 -2.12 12.95 -32.71
C PRO A 1175 -1.25 12.39 -31.57
N GLN A 1176 -1.59 12.66 -30.31
CA GLN A 1176 -0.85 12.11 -29.15
C GLN A 1176 -1.47 10.80 -28.66
N SER A 1177 -2.79 10.76 -28.51
CA SER A 1177 -3.53 9.53 -28.23
C SER A 1177 -4.64 9.38 -29.27
N PRO A 1178 -4.53 8.42 -30.21
CA PRO A 1178 -5.49 8.23 -31.29
C PRO A 1178 -6.78 7.48 -30.88
N GLY A 1179 -7.02 7.33 -29.56
CA GLY A 1179 -8.17 6.62 -29.01
C GLY A 1179 -8.01 5.10 -28.96
N GLU A 1180 -6.80 4.56 -28.82
CA GLU A 1180 -6.55 3.11 -28.80
C GLU A 1180 -6.54 2.52 -27.39
N TYR A 1181 -7.39 1.53 -27.11
CA TYR A 1181 -7.38 0.85 -25.81
C TYR A 1181 -6.21 -0.13 -25.70
N VAL A 1182 -5.43 0.01 -24.63
CA VAL A 1182 -4.38 -0.93 -24.25
C VAL A 1182 -4.67 -1.37 -22.82
N SER A 1183 -4.97 -2.65 -22.62
CA SER A 1183 -5.26 -3.18 -21.28
C SER A 1183 -3.99 -3.30 -20.44
N ARG A 1184 -4.09 -3.05 -19.13
CA ARG A 1184 -3.00 -3.32 -18.16
C ARG A 1184 -2.78 -4.81 -17.89
N GLU A 1185 -3.72 -5.65 -18.32
CA GLU A 1185 -3.68 -7.11 -18.18
C GLU A 1185 -2.95 -7.80 -19.35
N MET A 1186 -2.36 -7.01 -20.25
CA MET A 1186 -1.64 -7.52 -21.40
C MET A 1186 -0.38 -8.28 -20.97
N TYR A 1187 -0.20 -9.47 -21.55
CA TYR A 1187 0.97 -10.31 -21.37
C TYR A 1187 2.05 -9.92 -22.38
N TYR A 1188 3.26 -9.65 -21.89
CA TYR A 1188 4.38 -9.17 -22.70
C TYR A 1188 5.49 -10.21 -22.81
N SER A 1189 6.21 -10.22 -23.93
CA SER A 1189 7.50 -10.91 -24.04
C SER A 1189 8.60 -10.13 -23.32
N SER A 1190 9.64 -10.83 -22.88
CA SER A 1190 10.85 -10.18 -22.34
C SER A 1190 11.37 -9.10 -23.31
N PRO A 1191 11.81 -7.94 -22.80
CA PRO A 1191 12.47 -6.93 -23.63
C PRO A 1191 13.68 -7.55 -24.35
N ASN A 1192 13.85 -7.23 -25.63
CA ASN A 1192 14.90 -7.78 -26.50
C ASN A 1192 15.96 -6.75 -26.92
N GLY A 1193 15.78 -5.48 -26.55
CA GLY A 1193 16.69 -4.39 -26.88
C GLY A 1193 16.23 -3.06 -26.28
N PRO A 1194 17.07 -2.01 -26.36
CA PRO A 1194 16.64 -0.66 -26.07
C PRO A 1194 15.66 -0.15 -27.15
N PRO A 1195 14.95 0.96 -26.90
CA PRO A 1195 14.13 1.60 -27.93
C PRO A 1195 15.03 2.19 -29.02
N PHE A 1196 14.82 1.72 -30.27
CA PHE A 1196 15.48 2.25 -31.47
C PHE A 1196 14.49 3.01 -32.35
N GLY A 1197 15.03 3.86 -33.22
CA GLY A 1197 14.29 4.55 -34.26
C GLY A 1197 13.87 5.97 -33.89
N PHE A 1198 13.68 6.75 -34.94
CA PHE A 1198 13.11 8.10 -34.89
C PHE A 1198 11.59 8.04 -35.08
N SER A 1199 10.85 8.91 -34.39
CA SER A 1199 9.39 9.05 -34.55
C SER A 1199 9.00 10.52 -34.45
N THR A 1200 7.79 10.86 -34.93
CA THR A 1200 7.23 12.20 -34.82
C THR A 1200 7.27 12.74 -33.39
N MET A 1201 6.94 11.90 -32.41
CA MET A 1201 6.96 12.26 -30.99
C MET A 1201 8.39 12.54 -30.47
N HIS A 1202 9.41 11.87 -31.00
CA HIS A 1202 10.82 12.10 -30.62
C HIS A 1202 11.42 13.37 -31.22
N THR A 1203 10.73 14.04 -32.14
CA THR A 1203 11.16 15.33 -32.71
C THR A 1203 11.41 16.38 -31.63
N ALA A 1204 10.44 16.58 -30.73
CA ALA A 1204 10.57 17.55 -29.65
C ALA A 1204 11.71 17.18 -28.68
N VAL A 1205 11.94 15.88 -28.48
CA VAL A 1205 13.02 15.35 -27.66
C VAL A 1205 14.39 15.74 -28.23
N HIS A 1206 14.67 15.32 -29.46
CA HIS A 1206 15.98 15.54 -30.09
C HIS A 1206 16.24 17.03 -30.38
N ALA A 1207 15.23 17.79 -30.80
CA ALA A 1207 15.36 19.22 -31.08
C ALA A 1207 15.12 20.13 -29.86
N ARG A 1208 14.88 19.55 -28.67
CA ARG A 1208 14.71 20.27 -27.39
C ARG A 1208 13.58 21.32 -27.42
N LEU A 1209 12.50 21.00 -28.12
CA LEU A 1209 11.34 21.86 -28.38
C LEU A 1209 10.26 21.76 -27.29
N PRO A 1210 9.40 22.79 -27.12
CA PRO A 1210 8.19 22.66 -26.35
C PRO A 1210 7.11 21.87 -27.12
N ASP A 1211 6.40 20.98 -26.42
CA ASP A 1211 5.37 20.10 -26.96
C ASP A 1211 4.19 20.00 -25.96
N LEU A 1212 3.04 20.54 -26.37
CA LEU A 1212 1.82 20.68 -25.57
C LEU A 1212 0.74 19.68 -26.00
N VAL A 1213 0.37 18.77 -25.10
CA VAL A 1213 -0.77 17.86 -25.25
C VAL A 1213 -2.06 18.56 -24.86
N ILE A 1214 -3.08 18.42 -25.72
CA ILE A 1214 -4.41 18.97 -25.54
C ILE A 1214 -5.44 17.84 -25.69
N PRO A 1215 -6.32 17.60 -24.69
CA PRO A 1215 -7.48 16.74 -24.86
C PRO A 1215 -8.54 17.45 -25.72
N ILE A 1216 -9.00 16.78 -26.77
CA ILE A 1216 -9.88 17.35 -27.80
C ILE A 1216 -11.22 16.63 -27.94
N GLY A 1217 -11.39 15.51 -27.24
CA GLY A 1217 -12.65 14.78 -27.18
C GLY A 1217 -12.47 13.38 -26.62
N GLN A 1218 -13.48 12.54 -26.84
CA GLN A 1218 -13.46 11.13 -26.47
C GLN A 1218 -14.26 10.30 -27.48
N ILE A 1219 -13.95 9.01 -27.58
CA ILE A 1219 -14.63 8.06 -28.44
C ILE A 1219 -15.18 6.86 -27.65
N PRO A 1220 -16.33 6.30 -28.06
CA PRO A 1220 -16.83 5.07 -27.47
C PRO A 1220 -15.99 3.86 -27.85
N PHE A 1221 -15.88 2.89 -26.94
CA PHE A 1221 -15.37 1.54 -27.20
C PHE A 1221 -16.11 0.51 -26.35
N MET A 1222 -16.23 -0.73 -26.83
CA MET A 1222 -16.81 -1.82 -26.04
C MET A 1222 -15.72 -2.41 -25.13
N SER A 1223 -15.86 -2.30 -23.82
CA SER A 1223 -14.89 -2.87 -22.88
C SER A 1223 -15.15 -4.35 -22.66
N ASN A 1224 -14.10 -5.17 -22.82
CA ASN A 1224 -14.14 -6.59 -22.49
C ASN A 1224 -14.22 -6.84 -20.97
N ILE A 1225 -13.86 -5.84 -20.15
CA ILE A 1225 -13.84 -5.94 -18.70
C ILE A 1225 -15.22 -5.60 -18.13
N THR A 1226 -15.79 -4.45 -18.50
CA THR A 1226 -17.10 -4.04 -17.96
C THR A 1226 -18.27 -4.65 -18.71
N GLY A 1227 -18.05 -5.14 -19.94
CA GLY A 1227 -19.09 -5.69 -20.81
C GLY A 1227 -20.07 -4.65 -21.35
N ILE A 1228 -19.74 -3.36 -21.24
CA ILE A 1228 -20.55 -2.24 -21.75
C ILE A 1228 -19.68 -1.27 -22.56
N GLU A 1229 -20.33 -0.33 -23.25
CA GLU A 1229 -19.65 0.77 -23.93
C GLU A 1229 -19.08 1.77 -22.91
N GLU A 1230 -17.78 2.05 -23.04
CA GLU A 1230 -17.00 2.98 -22.22
C GLU A 1230 -16.36 4.05 -23.14
N GLN A 1231 -15.65 5.03 -22.56
CA GLN A 1231 -15.12 6.17 -23.31
C GLN A 1231 -13.60 6.27 -23.22
N LEU A 1232 -12.93 6.55 -24.35
CA LEU A 1232 -11.48 6.78 -24.43
C LEU A 1232 -11.19 8.22 -24.82
N PRO A 1233 -10.25 8.90 -24.13
CA PRO A 1233 -9.84 10.23 -24.53
C PRO A 1233 -9.11 10.22 -25.88
N VAL A 1234 -9.28 11.31 -26.62
CA VAL A 1234 -8.53 11.64 -27.84
C VAL A 1234 -7.76 12.93 -27.57
N THR A 1235 -6.47 12.90 -27.87
CA THR A 1235 -5.56 14.03 -27.58
C THR A 1235 -4.65 14.34 -28.76
N VAL A 1236 -4.24 15.61 -28.87
CA VAL A 1236 -3.36 16.14 -29.91
C VAL A 1236 -2.18 16.87 -29.28
N SER A 1237 -1.02 16.80 -29.94
CA SER A 1237 0.18 17.54 -29.56
C SER A 1237 0.41 18.75 -30.47
N LEU A 1238 0.75 19.89 -29.86
CA LEU A 1238 1.14 21.13 -30.53
C LEU A 1238 2.60 21.43 -30.18
N VAL A 1239 3.46 21.48 -31.20
CA VAL A 1239 4.89 21.75 -31.08
C VAL A 1239 5.21 23.12 -31.67
N ALA A 1240 6.00 23.90 -30.95
CA ALA A 1240 6.52 25.18 -31.42
C ALA A 1240 8.05 25.18 -31.43
N ARG A 1241 8.64 26.25 -31.97
CA ARG A 1241 10.09 26.47 -31.89
C ARG A 1241 10.59 26.48 -30.44
N ARG A 1242 11.82 26.01 -30.21
CA ARG A 1242 12.51 26.10 -28.91
C ARG A 1242 12.48 27.53 -28.36
N GLY A 1243 12.11 27.67 -27.10
CA GLY A 1243 11.97 28.95 -26.40
C GLY A 1243 10.62 29.64 -26.58
N CYS A 1244 9.70 29.06 -27.36
CA CYS A 1244 8.36 29.60 -27.61
C CYS A 1244 7.28 28.99 -26.71
N ASP A 1245 7.66 28.44 -25.56
CA ASP A 1245 6.78 27.79 -24.59
C ASP A 1245 5.59 28.68 -24.19
N PHE A 1246 5.84 29.95 -23.89
CA PHE A 1246 4.77 30.90 -23.53
C PHE A 1246 3.79 31.16 -24.67
N VAL A 1247 4.21 31.00 -25.94
CA VAL A 1247 3.28 31.09 -27.08
C VAL A 1247 2.28 29.94 -27.04
N LEU A 1248 2.71 28.72 -26.70
CA LEU A 1248 1.79 27.59 -26.55
C LEU A 1248 0.86 27.76 -25.33
N LEU A 1249 1.36 28.27 -24.21
CA LEU A 1249 0.54 28.53 -23.02
C LEU A 1249 -0.46 29.67 -23.25
N ASP A 1250 -0.04 30.77 -23.88
CA ASP A 1250 -0.90 31.89 -24.24
C ASP A 1250 -1.95 31.46 -25.28
N LEU A 1251 -1.56 30.62 -26.24
CA LEU A 1251 -2.49 30.04 -27.22
C LEU A 1251 -3.53 29.16 -26.52
N LEU A 1252 -3.12 28.28 -25.60
CA LEU A 1252 -4.04 27.44 -24.85
C LEU A 1252 -5.08 28.27 -24.09
N ASN A 1253 -4.64 29.33 -23.41
CA ASN A 1253 -5.54 30.24 -22.71
C ASN A 1253 -6.51 30.93 -23.69
N ALA A 1254 -6.03 31.40 -24.84
CA ALA A 1254 -6.86 32.05 -25.85
C ALA A 1254 -7.87 31.07 -26.50
N LEU A 1255 -7.48 29.80 -26.71
CA LEU A 1255 -8.39 28.76 -27.17
C LEU A 1255 -9.48 28.45 -26.14
N ALA A 1256 -9.16 28.52 -24.85
CA ALA A 1256 -10.15 28.36 -23.77
C ALA A 1256 -11.14 29.53 -23.76
N ASP A 1257 -10.67 30.77 -23.92
CA ASP A 1257 -11.53 31.95 -24.03
C ASP A 1257 -12.46 31.89 -25.27
N ALA A 1258 -11.99 31.25 -26.34
CA ALA A 1258 -12.79 31.00 -27.55
C ALA A 1258 -13.72 29.78 -27.44
N GLY A 1259 -13.68 29.01 -26.34
CA GLY A 1259 -14.47 27.79 -26.17
C GLY A 1259 -14.07 26.64 -27.09
N ILE A 1260 -12.85 26.66 -27.63
CA ILE A 1260 -12.31 25.57 -28.49
C ILE A 1260 -11.80 24.41 -27.63
N VAL A 1261 -11.23 24.73 -26.47
CA VAL A 1261 -10.84 23.78 -25.43
C VAL A 1261 -11.55 24.12 -24.13
N GLN A 1262 -11.68 23.14 -23.23
CA GLN A 1262 -12.37 23.32 -21.95
C GLN A 1262 -11.70 22.49 -20.85
N THR A 1263 -12.04 22.79 -19.60
CA THR A 1263 -11.65 22.00 -18.44
C THR A 1263 -12.19 20.56 -18.58
N VAL A 1264 -11.34 19.57 -18.31
CA VAL A 1264 -11.74 18.15 -18.33
C VAL A 1264 -12.14 17.66 -16.92
N LYS A 1265 -13.05 16.69 -16.87
CA LYS A 1265 -13.60 16.13 -15.62
C LYS A 1265 -12.66 15.12 -14.98
N THR A 1266 -12.81 14.85 -13.69
CA THR A 1266 -12.29 13.62 -13.07
C THR A 1266 -13.22 12.44 -13.32
N GLY A 1267 -12.80 11.23 -12.96
CA GLY A 1267 -13.66 10.06 -13.03
C GLY A 1267 -13.53 9.28 -14.33
N ARG A 1268 -14.61 8.61 -14.72
CA ARG A 1268 -14.64 7.67 -15.84
C ARG A 1268 -14.56 8.33 -17.21
N THR A 1269 -15.08 9.55 -17.37
CA THR A 1269 -15.08 10.29 -18.64
C THR A 1269 -14.28 11.58 -18.51
N ALA A 1270 -13.67 12.02 -19.62
CA ALA A 1270 -12.93 13.28 -19.64
C ALA A 1270 -13.84 14.49 -19.95
N PHE A 1271 -14.95 14.27 -20.65
CA PHE A 1271 -15.87 15.32 -21.12
C PHE A 1271 -17.29 15.20 -20.55
#